data_AF-A0A518AP01-F1
#
_entry.id   AF-A0A518AP01-F1
#
_cell.length_a   1.000
_cell.length_b   1.000
_cell.length_c   1.000
_cell.angle_alpha   90.00
_cell.angle_beta   90.00
_cell.angle_gamma   90.00
#
_symmetry.space_group_name_H-M   'P 1'
#
loop_
_entity.id
_entity.type
_entity.pdbx_description
1 polymer ?
#
loop_
_entity_poly.entity_id
_entity_poly.type
_entity_poly.pdbx_seq_one_letter_code
_entity_poly.pdbx_strand_id
1 'polypeptide(L)'
;MTNNLSTKQWSPGRWPWLVLAILGYALVVVAPARAEDSTLRLRIAWGGSKPIQWAARMSVNGGTLTDMSLLGREADTPGSLWIDAGTVLVAQPRARTFDGCDITVHSAMTGAIRLEFRAAGDSESTTVEIPLSELMTTAHRSALPAADDQSAATLLVHRVSDDALRIDLDRDDLIFTPGENLEFDMTPVVPGLEAGSAIDLAVAVFSGRGGHQEWSINSRKTLPTQGELRLPISIPLPEKEGVYTVRLTISTPPGNRAKFWESSTAEKLAERTFQVVVLEPNAPIHYRDAEWKTTLEIDPANPKWYDRLPDWTRLDRLAKWTVAPMGSETSGTATMHDRQLVELSASRATHPTWQAYPLPAAEIGLPHVVEVDLPGDFAQELAIRIYEPDADGKLVPLGPATAIVVDASTLPGTETFVSHRCLFYPRTKSPVAVVQNLSNENKARFGRIRLRSVHGSRDGDLAIAYNERPIAAYFDWNELLEHTSARTPAADGRPAVDDWQTFYLLAERLAASLELSGYNMAVVNVWRDGGAAFDAGDYPTTPVMNFSRLNTGATDLPPIDPLDLMLRICSRRGLRMVPSIRFNSSLVDVNRMMRTPQKQKWTIENYPVWTDLAGRPRTTITQHQRGSTPHYYTAHPKVAEEVQGIVDRLIVSCSGHAAFAGVSLELSADSYLAFPPSEYGVTPTRLANVAARMKVNSEVLNNWIQNPHQMLDDASARRVWHRERALATTSLLGSIATNLYSNNPEASLWLLTAEMFDTNEFSLRPQFAPRPLDELYLERGVDLAQLESAIGAEVVLPQFDVTGSPLADAARPMELSQRTANSAGDALAMWQLGRKIPAIENSAFAAASAAGRLAPVANPKQVGAGLTSNTYRGSTGPLMVGGTAGPANLADDQQRLLLRLLANIPRGAEPVGKSIIEQPVSVQAYRLGEELIMTVANDSPWSVQAKITLNVSARTTAAQIKSGEKAMPVVSYAEGLSAWPVKLSPYEVQVHRFAKNEVAATGVVVQLDPSVAKQLAKQCELLERRDLNPSQRPLYAEVLNPSFEKVDEQSQALNWLSAPTVMGGLDGERAAQLKSDGPSTNISTPPFKTPATGQAALTAHLKVVDLSEDAELRLFVEQVDSRAPPSCIRLSAARLFEDQKSQSWNAYQFGVEDLPFDSSAKLRIRFELIGKGEVLIDKVEVHDLVYPLRIYPESDQQVLALVQHVRRTRQALDAHQYRDCLNLLNSYWSQFVIEYLPETKLVPAETVAPAAPTKPVSESTSTPKLSDRVRDWFRF
;
A
#
# COMPACT_ATOMS: atom_id res chain seq x y z
N MET A 1 12.66 20.87 79.47
CA MET A 1 14.13 20.67 79.48
C MET A 1 14.43 19.19 79.35
N THR A 2 15.62 18.87 78.81
CA THR A 2 16.42 17.63 78.92
C THR A 2 16.26 16.85 80.24
N ASN A 3 16.51 15.53 80.37
CA ASN A 3 16.94 14.43 79.47
C ASN A 3 16.55 13.06 80.13
N ASN A 4 16.45 11.91 79.44
CA ASN A 4 17.52 10.92 79.14
C ASN A 4 18.41 10.58 80.38
N LEU A 5 18.68 9.34 80.84
CA LEU A 5 18.78 7.96 80.25
C LEU A 5 18.45 6.88 81.34
N SER A 6 18.01 5.64 81.05
CA SER A 6 18.79 4.39 80.79
C SER A 6 19.84 4.03 81.88
N THR A 7 20.08 2.79 82.34
CA THR A 7 19.50 1.42 82.12
C THR A 7 19.74 0.58 83.44
N LYS A 8 19.86 -0.77 83.61
CA LYS A 8 20.02 -1.96 82.74
C LYS A 8 19.76 -3.34 83.44
N GLN A 9 18.97 -4.19 82.77
CA GLN A 9 18.98 -5.69 82.70
C GLN A 9 18.93 -6.63 83.94
N TRP A 10 18.21 -7.75 83.71
CA TRP A 10 18.08 -8.98 84.53
C TRP A 10 17.74 -10.15 83.58
N SER A 11 18.17 -11.40 83.85
CA SER A 11 17.65 -12.69 83.29
C SER A 11 18.64 -13.85 83.60
N PRO A 12 18.32 -15.15 83.38
CA PRO A 12 17.02 -15.81 83.10
C PRO A 12 16.65 -16.87 84.20
N GLY A 13 15.50 -17.55 84.21
CA GLY A 13 14.28 -17.46 83.39
C GLY A 13 13.40 -18.74 83.45
N ARG A 14 12.16 -18.66 82.91
CA ARG A 14 11.13 -19.75 82.76
C ARG A 14 10.54 -20.36 84.06
N TRP A 15 9.25 -20.71 84.18
CA TRP A 15 8.01 -20.40 83.40
C TRP A 15 6.78 -20.82 84.28
N PRO A 16 5.71 -20.00 84.43
CA PRO A 16 4.50 -20.39 85.18
C PRO A 16 3.26 -20.63 84.30
N TRP A 17 2.23 -21.27 84.88
CA TRP A 17 0.87 -21.44 84.33
C TRP A 17 -0.17 -20.60 85.12
N LEU A 18 -1.44 -20.64 84.68
CA LEU A 18 -2.66 -20.16 85.39
C LEU A 18 -2.89 -18.63 85.50
N VAL A 19 -3.12 -17.98 84.35
CA VAL A 19 -4.00 -16.78 84.23
C VAL A 19 -5.05 -17.01 83.11
N LEU A 20 -5.41 -18.27 82.86
CA LEU A 20 -5.90 -18.74 81.56
C LEU A 20 -7.42 -19.07 81.54
N ALA A 21 -8.25 -18.25 82.18
CA ALA A 21 -9.69 -18.55 82.36
C ALA A 21 -10.68 -17.40 82.07
N ILE A 22 -10.25 -16.14 82.01
CA ILE A 22 -11.16 -14.97 81.85
C ILE A 22 -10.89 -14.18 80.55
N LEU A 23 -9.77 -14.43 79.86
CA LEU A 23 -9.42 -13.82 78.57
C LEU A 23 -9.99 -14.57 77.35
N GLY A 24 -10.97 -15.46 77.55
CA GLY A 24 -11.47 -16.40 76.55
C GLY A 24 -12.61 -15.92 75.64
N TYR A 25 -13.07 -14.67 75.77
CA TYR A 25 -14.20 -14.13 74.98
C TYR A 25 -13.92 -12.77 74.31
N ALA A 26 -12.67 -12.32 74.34
CA ALA A 26 -12.19 -11.08 73.69
C ALA A 26 -11.26 -11.37 72.49
N LEU A 27 -11.41 -12.55 71.88
CA LEU A 27 -10.74 -12.97 70.66
C LEU A 27 -11.78 -13.46 69.65
N VAL A 28 -12.70 -12.56 69.29
CA VAL A 28 -13.23 -12.59 67.93
C VAL A 28 -12.02 -12.59 67.01
N VAL A 29 -11.92 -13.60 66.16
CA VAL A 29 -10.97 -13.57 65.06
C VAL A 29 -11.39 -12.42 64.17
N VAL A 30 -10.75 -11.26 64.34
CA VAL A 30 -10.60 -10.29 63.27
C VAL A 30 -9.73 -10.98 62.23
N ALA A 31 -10.38 -11.83 61.43
CA ALA A 31 -9.90 -12.10 60.11
C ALA A 31 -9.67 -10.72 59.48
N PRO A 32 -8.54 -10.48 58.79
CA PRO A 32 -8.44 -9.28 57.99
C PRO A 32 -9.68 -9.27 57.10
N ALA A 33 -10.53 -8.26 57.25
CA ALA A 33 -11.64 -8.07 56.34
C ALA A 33 -11.02 -8.05 54.96
N ARG A 34 -11.31 -9.09 54.17
CA ARG A 34 -10.69 -9.31 52.87
C ARG A 34 -11.15 -8.14 52.04
N ALA A 35 -10.28 -7.13 51.89
CA ALA A 35 -10.62 -5.89 51.24
C ALA A 35 -11.15 -6.28 49.86
N GLU A 36 -12.38 -5.89 49.54
CA GLU A 36 -13.09 -6.41 48.38
C GLU A 36 -12.24 -6.12 47.14
N ASP A 37 -11.74 -7.19 46.50
CA ASP A 37 -10.75 -7.15 45.44
C ASP A 37 -11.38 -6.42 44.24
N SER A 38 -11.22 -5.10 44.22
CA SER A 38 -12.02 -4.22 43.40
C SER A 38 -11.40 -4.14 42.02
N THR A 39 -12.20 -4.52 41.02
CA THR A 39 -11.79 -4.45 39.62
C THR A 39 -12.17 -3.08 39.05
N LEU A 40 -11.24 -2.40 38.39
CA LEU A 40 -11.41 -1.06 37.81
C LEU A 40 -10.71 -0.96 36.45
N ARG A 41 -11.41 -0.54 35.40
CA ARG A 41 -10.85 -0.33 34.06
C ARG A 41 -10.32 1.11 33.92
N LEU A 42 -9.01 1.27 33.69
CA LEU A 42 -8.34 2.56 33.51
C LEU A 42 -7.82 2.74 32.08
N ARG A 43 -7.91 3.97 31.58
CA ARG A 43 -7.22 4.46 30.39
C ARG A 43 -6.00 5.29 30.80
N ILE A 44 -4.83 4.90 30.32
CA ILE A 44 -3.53 5.54 30.58
C ILE A 44 -2.95 5.99 29.24
N ALA A 45 -2.84 7.30 29.02
CA ALA A 45 -2.32 7.88 27.77
C ALA A 45 -1.28 8.97 28.03
N TRP A 46 -0.22 9.01 27.22
CA TRP A 46 0.83 10.02 27.31
C TRP A 46 1.27 10.53 25.93
N GLY A 47 1.60 11.82 25.83
CA GLY A 47 1.99 12.41 24.55
C GLY A 47 2.20 13.93 24.58
N GLY A 48 2.64 14.47 23.44
CA GLY A 48 2.97 15.87 23.25
C GLY A 48 3.17 16.23 21.78
N SER A 49 3.40 17.51 21.49
CA SER A 49 3.59 18.01 20.12
C SER A 49 4.94 17.61 19.50
N LYS A 50 5.96 17.38 20.33
CA LYS A 50 7.26 16.83 19.94
C LYS A 50 7.29 15.31 20.20
N PRO A 51 7.94 14.50 19.34
CA PRO A 51 8.14 13.08 19.62
C PRO A 51 9.15 12.89 20.76
N ILE A 52 8.85 12.02 21.73
CA ILE A 52 9.77 11.65 22.83
C ILE A 52 9.77 10.12 22.95
N GLN A 53 10.93 9.54 23.24
CA GLN A 53 11.10 8.11 23.49
C GLN A 53 11.04 7.84 24.99
N TRP A 54 10.10 6.99 25.41
CA TRP A 54 9.86 6.67 26.82
C TRP A 54 10.25 5.23 27.17
N ALA A 55 10.85 5.09 28.35
CA ALA A 55 10.82 3.86 29.12
C ALA A 55 9.93 4.09 30.36
N ALA A 56 9.06 3.14 30.69
CA ALA A 56 8.17 3.30 31.84
C ALA A 56 7.81 1.97 32.52
N ARG A 57 7.36 2.06 33.78
CA ARG A 57 6.84 0.97 34.59
C ARG A 57 5.51 1.39 35.23
N MET A 58 4.52 0.51 35.20
CA MET A 58 3.22 0.72 35.83
C MET A 58 2.87 -0.45 36.74
N SER A 59 2.51 -0.17 37.99
CA SER A 59 2.13 -1.19 38.98
C SER A 59 1.07 -0.65 39.93
N VAL A 60 0.27 -1.53 40.53
CA VAL A 60 -0.72 -1.17 41.56
C VAL A 60 -0.30 -1.72 42.92
N ASN A 61 -0.47 -0.91 43.97
CA ASN A 61 -0.17 -1.33 45.34
C ASN A 61 -1.12 -2.48 45.76
N GLY A 62 -0.56 -3.62 46.16
CA GLY A 62 -1.32 -4.76 46.70
C GLY A 62 -2.18 -5.53 45.69
N GLY A 63 -1.92 -5.41 44.39
CA GLY A 63 -2.76 -6.01 43.35
C GLY A 63 -2.03 -6.30 42.04
N THR A 64 -2.78 -6.49 40.94
CA THR A 64 -2.27 -6.84 39.61
C THR A 64 -2.90 -6.00 38.49
N LEU A 65 -2.21 -5.95 37.34
CA LEU A 65 -2.68 -5.34 36.10
C LEU A 65 -2.86 -6.42 35.01
N THR A 66 -3.95 -6.34 34.25
CA THR A 66 -4.45 -7.39 33.32
C THR A 66 -5.15 -6.79 32.08
N ASP A 67 -5.41 -7.61 31.06
CA ASP A 67 -6.27 -7.31 29.89
C ASP A 67 -5.89 -6.03 29.11
N MET A 68 -4.59 -5.80 28.92
CA MET A 68 -4.06 -4.56 28.33
C MET A 68 -4.41 -4.44 26.83
N SER A 69 -5.17 -3.41 26.47
CA SER A 69 -5.43 -3.00 25.08
C SER A 69 -4.55 -1.83 24.68
N LEU A 70 -4.08 -1.77 23.44
CA LEU A 70 -3.10 -0.78 22.96
C LEU A 70 -3.77 0.43 22.29
N LEU A 71 -3.30 1.64 22.61
CA LEU A 71 -3.75 2.90 21.99
C LEU A 71 -2.69 3.50 21.04
N GLY A 72 -1.40 3.17 21.23
CA GLY A 72 -0.31 3.56 20.32
C GLY A 72 -0.50 3.02 18.89
N ARG A 73 -0.04 3.78 17.90
CA ARG A 73 -0.42 3.59 16.47
C ARG A 73 0.71 3.11 15.58
N GLU A 74 1.95 3.14 16.06
CA GLU A 74 3.14 2.77 15.29
C GLU A 74 3.28 1.24 15.20
N ALA A 75 3.83 0.73 14.08
CA ALA A 75 3.94 -0.71 13.80
C ALA A 75 4.82 -1.50 14.79
N ASP A 76 5.61 -0.80 15.61
CA ASP A 76 6.41 -1.36 16.70
C ASP A 76 5.68 -1.41 18.05
N THR A 77 4.50 -0.79 18.19
CA THR A 77 3.72 -0.68 19.45
C THR A 77 3.45 -2.03 20.14
N PRO A 78 3.01 -3.11 19.44
CA PRO A 78 2.82 -4.42 20.07
C PRO A 78 4.10 -4.99 20.68
N GLY A 79 5.25 -4.60 20.13
CA GLY A 79 6.55 -4.93 20.70
C GLY A 79 6.96 -4.05 21.87
N SER A 80 6.42 -2.84 22.06
CA SER A 80 6.97 -1.84 23.00
C SER A 80 6.25 -1.74 24.35
N LEU A 81 5.02 -2.25 24.48
CA LEU A 81 4.27 -2.34 25.74
C LEU A 81 3.95 -3.82 26.03
N TRP A 82 4.13 -4.29 27.26
CA TRP A 82 3.71 -5.63 27.68
C TRP A 82 3.46 -5.72 29.20
N ILE A 83 2.67 -6.70 29.63
CA ILE A 83 2.56 -7.09 31.04
C ILE A 83 3.67 -8.11 31.37
N ASP A 84 4.35 -7.90 32.48
CA ASP A 84 5.27 -8.85 33.12
C ASP A 84 4.94 -8.94 34.62
N ALA A 85 4.65 -10.14 35.11
CA ALA A 85 4.26 -10.39 36.52
C ALA A 85 3.22 -9.40 37.11
N GLY A 86 2.20 -9.01 36.33
CA GLY A 86 1.15 -8.07 36.75
C GLY A 86 1.57 -6.59 36.80
N THR A 87 2.75 -6.26 36.25
CA THR A 87 3.28 -4.90 36.03
C THR A 87 3.28 -4.60 34.53
N VAL A 88 2.90 -3.40 34.08
CA VAL A 88 3.16 -2.98 32.69
C VAL A 88 4.59 -2.48 32.57
N LEU A 89 5.30 -2.95 31.55
CA LEU A 89 6.60 -2.43 31.13
C LEU A 89 6.46 -1.77 29.76
N VAL A 90 7.07 -0.59 29.63
CA VAL A 90 7.14 0.18 28.38
C VAL A 90 8.61 0.36 28.02
N ALA A 91 8.97 -0.05 26.81
CA ALA A 91 10.28 0.20 26.21
C ALA A 91 10.10 0.60 24.74
N GLN A 92 9.85 1.89 24.49
CA GLN A 92 9.72 2.41 23.13
C GLN A 92 11.08 2.33 22.41
N PRO A 93 11.16 1.79 21.18
CA PRO A 93 12.41 1.72 20.42
C PRO A 93 12.79 3.05 19.77
N ARG A 94 11.83 3.97 19.62
CA ARG A 94 11.97 5.29 18.98
C ARG A 94 11.06 6.33 19.66
N ALA A 95 11.26 7.60 19.33
CA ALA A 95 10.49 8.70 19.87
C ALA A 95 9.16 8.91 19.13
N ARG A 96 8.05 9.06 19.89
CA ARG A 96 6.69 9.26 19.34
C ARG A 96 5.90 10.35 20.08
N THR A 97 4.89 10.89 19.41
CA THR A 97 4.07 12.01 19.90
C THR A 97 2.88 11.58 20.77
N PHE A 98 2.47 10.32 20.69
CA PHE A 98 1.34 9.77 21.44
C PHE A 98 1.55 8.28 21.67
N ASP A 99 1.18 7.80 22.86
CA ASP A 99 1.17 6.38 23.22
C ASP A 99 0.15 6.16 24.36
N GLY A 100 -0.23 4.90 24.61
CA GLY A 100 -1.18 4.59 25.66
C GLY A 100 -1.67 3.15 25.68
N CYS A 101 -2.33 2.80 26.77
CA CYS A 101 -3.08 1.55 26.91
C CYS A 101 -4.34 1.74 27.77
N ASP A 102 -5.33 0.88 27.54
CA ASP A 102 -6.41 0.60 28.50
C ASP A 102 -6.08 -0.67 29.25
N ILE A 103 -6.35 -0.71 30.55
CA ILE A 103 -5.94 -1.83 31.40
C ILE A 103 -6.92 -2.08 32.55
N THR A 104 -7.05 -3.34 32.93
CA THR A 104 -7.80 -3.77 34.11
C THR A 104 -6.88 -3.70 35.32
N VAL A 105 -7.35 -3.10 36.40
CA VAL A 105 -6.69 -3.04 37.70
C VAL A 105 -7.48 -3.90 38.68
N HIS A 106 -6.84 -4.90 39.29
CA HIS A 106 -7.41 -5.64 40.41
C HIS A 106 -6.66 -5.25 41.70
N SER A 107 -7.27 -4.45 42.56
CA SER A 107 -6.74 -4.10 43.89
C SER A 107 -7.86 -3.52 44.77
N ALA A 108 -7.66 -3.48 46.09
CA ALA A 108 -8.56 -2.74 46.98
C ALA A 108 -8.64 -1.25 46.58
N MET A 109 -9.82 -0.63 46.69
CA MET A 109 -10.01 0.81 46.39
C MET A 109 -9.19 1.77 47.29
N THR A 110 -8.57 1.28 48.36
CA THR A 110 -7.59 1.99 49.18
C THR A 110 -6.17 1.99 48.58
N GLY A 111 -5.95 1.25 47.49
CA GLY A 111 -4.69 1.20 46.76
C GLY A 111 -4.46 2.42 45.87
N ALA A 112 -3.25 2.48 45.30
CA ALA A 112 -2.85 3.48 44.33
C ALA A 112 -2.18 2.81 43.13
N ILE A 113 -2.34 3.40 41.95
CA ILE A 113 -1.56 3.07 40.76
C ILE A 113 -0.32 3.96 40.73
N ARG A 114 0.85 3.33 40.53
CA ARG A 114 2.17 3.96 40.49
C ARG A 114 2.75 3.85 39.10
N LEU A 115 3.14 4.98 38.55
CA LEU A 115 3.58 5.18 37.17
C LEU A 115 4.97 5.83 37.17
N GLU A 116 5.99 5.09 36.77
CA GLU A 116 7.39 5.55 36.72
C GLU A 116 7.78 5.76 35.26
N PHE A 117 8.03 7.00 34.84
CA PHE A 117 8.37 7.38 33.46
C PHE A 117 9.78 7.98 33.37
N ARG A 118 10.53 7.64 32.31
CA ARG A 118 11.83 8.22 31.98
C ARG A 118 11.96 8.46 30.47
N ALA A 119 12.33 9.67 30.06
CA ALA A 119 12.63 9.96 28.67
C ALA A 119 14.04 9.48 28.29
N ALA A 120 14.26 9.18 27.01
CA ALA A 120 15.58 8.79 26.51
C ALA A 120 16.58 9.95 26.58
N GLY A 121 17.66 9.75 27.34
CA GLY A 121 18.67 10.77 27.66
C GLY A 121 18.70 11.14 29.14
N ASP A 122 17.56 11.01 29.85
CA ASP A 122 17.45 11.38 31.25
C ASP A 122 18.01 10.28 32.18
N SER A 123 18.72 10.69 33.22
CA SER A 123 19.23 9.79 34.27
C SER A 123 18.18 9.44 35.33
N GLU A 124 17.20 10.32 35.55
CA GLU A 124 16.17 10.19 36.58
C GLU A 124 14.81 9.80 35.99
N SER A 125 13.91 9.29 36.84
CA SER A 125 12.56 8.88 36.45
C SER A 125 11.50 9.66 37.23
N THR A 126 10.58 10.31 36.51
CA THR A 126 9.40 10.93 37.10
C THR A 126 8.46 9.84 37.62
N THR A 127 8.12 9.89 38.90
CA THR A 127 7.13 8.97 39.50
C THR A 127 5.84 9.72 39.79
N VAL A 128 4.71 9.17 39.36
CA VAL A 128 3.35 9.65 39.66
C VAL A 128 2.61 8.52 40.36
N GLU A 129 2.01 8.79 41.51
CA GLU A 129 1.23 7.81 42.29
C GLU A 129 -0.18 8.38 42.53
N ILE A 130 -1.21 7.65 42.13
CA ILE A 130 -2.60 8.13 42.03
C ILE A 130 -3.53 7.16 42.78
N PRO A 131 -4.29 7.61 43.79
CA PRO A 131 -5.26 6.76 44.48
C PRO A 131 -6.35 6.23 43.53
N LEU A 132 -6.71 4.95 43.65
CA LEU A 132 -7.78 4.38 42.81
C LEU A 132 -9.15 5.01 43.11
N SER A 133 -9.38 5.43 44.35
CA SER A 133 -10.58 6.16 44.79
C SER A 133 -10.73 7.55 44.17
N GLU A 134 -9.65 8.20 43.75
CA GLU A 134 -9.69 9.45 42.98
C GLU A 134 -10.19 9.18 41.56
N LEU A 135 -9.58 8.19 40.90
CA LEU A 135 -9.89 7.80 39.51
C LEU A 135 -11.32 7.28 39.31
N MET A 136 -12.00 6.85 40.37
CA MET A 136 -13.43 6.51 40.36
C MET A 136 -14.35 7.71 40.04
N THR A 137 -13.88 8.96 40.19
CA THR A 137 -14.70 10.17 40.00
C THR A 137 -14.02 11.28 39.18
N THR A 138 -12.69 11.37 39.19
CA THR A 138 -11.94 12.45 38.52
C THR A 138 -10.79 11.91 37.66
N ALA A 139 -10.62 12.49 36.48
CA ALA A 139 -9.48 12.22 35.62
C ALA A 139 -8.22 12.93 36.14
N HIS A 140 -7.17 12.16 36.44
CA HIS A 140 -5.86 12.71 36.79
C HIS A 140 -5.13 13.19 35.53
N ARG A 141 -4.56 14.40 35.58
CA ARG A 141 -3.74 14.96 34.51
C ARG A 141 -2.51 15.65 35.08
N SER A 142 -1.32 15.27 34.61
CA SER A 142 -0.05 15.86 35.01
C SER A 142 0.89 16.05 33.82
N ALA A 143 1.90 16.91 33.97
CA ALA A 143 3.00 16.99 33.01
C ALA A 143 4.02 15.88 33.27
N LEU A 144 4.62 15.35 32.21
CA LEU A 144 5.84 14.57 32.25
C LEU A 144 7.00 15.47 31.76
N PRO A 145 7.98 15.80 32.62
CA PRO A 145 9.15 16.57 32.20
C PRO A 145 10.08 15.71 31.32
N ALA A 146 10.96 16.39 30.59
CA ALA A 146 12.06 15.83 29.80
C ALA A 146 13.21 16.85 29.77
N ALA A 147 14.42 16.46 29.37
CA ALA A 147 15.61 17.34 29.36
C ALA A 147 15.49 18.70 28.64
N ASP A 148 14.52 18.89 27.74
CA ASP A 148 14.16 20.18 27.16
C ASP A 148 12.83 20.68 27.75
N ASP A 149 12.90 21.79 28.49
CA ASP A 149 11.76 22.45 29.13
C ASP A 149 10.66 22.88 28.11
N GLN A 150 11.03 23.04 26.83
CA GLN A 150 10.11 23.29 25.73
C GLN A 150 9.48 22.02 25.14
N SER A 151 9.61 20.87 25.80
CA SER A 151 9.16 19.54 25.33
C SER A 151 8.21 18.81 26.29
N ALA A 152 7.61 19.49 27.26
CA ALA A 152 6.72 18.86 28.25
C ALA A 152 5.59 18.03 27.60
N ALA A 153 5.51 16.74 27.94
CA ALA A 153 4.40 15.86 27.57
C ALA A 153 3.29 15.92 28.62
N THR A 154 2.05 15.55 28.25
CA THR A 154 0.94 15.32 29.18
C THR A 154 0.79 13.84 29.46
N LEU A 155 0.61 13.47 30.72
CA LEU A 155 0.02 12.20 31.17
C LEU A 155 -1.46 12.42 31.50
N LEU A 156 -2.32 11.51 31.07
CA LEU A 156 -3.75 11.45 31.38
C LEU A 156 -4.11 10.05 31.88
N VAL A 157 -4.74 9.97 33.06
CA VAL A 157 -5.24 8.72 33.64
C VAL A 157 -6.68 8.91 34.08
N HIS A 158 -7.59 8.04 33.65
CA HIS A 158 -9.00 8.10 34.03
C HIS A 158 -9.66 6.73 33.97
N ARG A 159 -10.75 6.55 34.72
CA ARG A 159 -11.67 5.42 34.54
C ARG A 159 -12.30 5.46 33.16
N VAL A 160 -12.40 4.30 32.50
CA VAL A 160 -13.13 4.16 31.23
C VAL A 160 -14.63 4.37 31.47
N SER A 161 -15.30 5.20 30.66
CA SER A 161 -16.69 5.61 30.88
C SER A 161 -17.68 4.44 31.02
N ASP A 162 -17.54 3.42 30.17
CA ASP A 162 -18.43 2.26 30.12
C ASP A 162 -18.32 1.34 31.34
N ASP A 163 -17.21 1.41 32.10
CA ASP A 163 -16.95 0.60 33.30
C ASP A 163 -17.95 0.88 34.44
N ALA A 164 -18.69 2.00 34.37
CA ALA A 164 -19.73 2.33 35.33
C ALA A 164 -20.96 1.41 35.25
N LEU A 165 -21.22 0.80 34.09
CA LEU A 165 -22.32 -0.14 33.85
C LEU A 165 -21.76 -1.35 33.08
N ARG A 166 -21.26 -2.36 33.79
CA ARG A 166 -20.72 -3.56 33.14
C ARG A 166 -21.82 -4.42 32.54
N ILE A 167 -21.51 -5.11 31.46
CA ILE A 167 -22.40 -6.05 30.77
C ILE A 167 -21.78 -7.45 30.83
N ASP A 168 -22.63 -8.46 31.00
CA ASP A 168 -22.30 -9.88 30.94
C ASP A 168 -23.23 -10.51 29.87
N LEU A 169 -22.66 -10.91 28.74
CA LEU A 169 -23.36 -11.33 27.52
C LEU A 169 -22.88 -12.71 27.09
N ASP A 170 -23.78 -13.70 27.09
CA ASP A 170 -23.51 -15.10 26.72
C ASP A 170 -23.52 -15.29 25.20
N ARG A 171 -22.64 -14.57 24.48
CA ARG A 171 -22.48 -14.60 23.01
C ARG A 171 -21.12 -14.05 22.55
N ASP A 172 -20.57 -14.66 21.50
CA ASP A 172 -19.27 -14.31 20.90
C ASP A 172 -19.29 -13.14 19.89
N ASP A 173 -20.46 -12.69 19.42
CA ASP A 173 -20.63 -11.58 18.46
C ASP A 173 -21.72 -10.56 18.87
N LEU A 174 -21.86 -9.49 18.08
CA LEU A 174 -22.92 -8.48 18.21
C LEU A 174 -23.77 -8.37 16.92
N ILE A 175 -23.96 -9.48 16.20
CA ILE A 175 -24.67 -9.57 14.92
C ILE A 175 -25.89 -10.48 15.06
N PHE A 176 -27.06 -9.86 15.03
CA PHE A 176 -28.36 -10.46 15.32
C PHE A 176 -29.19 -10.65 14.04
N THR A 177 -30.15 -11.56 14.09
CA THR A 177 -31.19 -11.72 13.06
C THR A 177 -32.35 -10.73 13.29
N PRO A 178 -33.17 -10.41 12.26
CA PRO A 178 -34.34 -9.55 12.43
C PRO A 178 -35.32 -10.10 13.48
N GLY A 179 -35.81 -9.21 14.35
CA GLY A 179 -36.77 -9.56 15.41
C GLY A 179 -36.19 -10.34 16.60
N GLU A 180 -34.86 -10.57 16.65
CA GLU A 180 -34.20 -11.31 17.72
C GLU A 180 -34.13 -10.51 19.05
N ASN A 181 -34.14 -11.18 20.19
CA ASN A 181 -33.89 -10.55 21.49
C ASN A 181 -32.38 -10.44 21.77
N LEU A 182 -31.93 -9.24 22.14
CA LEU A 182 -30.66 -9.02 22.83
C LEU A 182 -30.89 -9.19 24.34
N GLU A 183 -30.29 -10.22 24.94
CA GLU A 183 -30.42 -10.55 26.36
C GLU A 183 -29.05 -10.55 27.05
N PHE A 184 -28.93 -9.89 28.20
CA PHE A 184 -27.68 -9.76 28.96
C PHE A 184 -27.93 -9.38 30.43
N ASP A 185 -26.96 -9.65 31.30
CA ASP A 185 -26.93 -9.15 32.67
C ASP A 185 -26.18 -7.81 32.73
N MET A 186 -26.72 -6.82 33.44
CA MET A 186 -26.04 -5.54 33.68
C MET A 186 -25.64 -5.40 35.15
N THR A 187 -24.38 -5.09 35.42
CA THR A 187 -23.84 -4.86 36.78
C THR A 187 -23.40 -3.40 36.96
N PRO A 188 -24.10 -2.57 37.75
CA PRO A 188 -23.75 -1.17 37.95
C PRO A 188 -22.62 -1.01 38.99
N VAL A 189 -21.54 -0.34 38.59
CA VAL A 189 -20.36 -0.08 39.44
C VAL A 189 -20.22 1.43 39.62
N VAL A 190 -21.17 2.01 40.38
CA VAL A 190 -21.32 3.47 40.57
C VAL A 190 -20.99 3.86 42.01
N PRO A 191 -20.17 4.92 42.26
CA PRO A 191 -19.89 5.39 43.61
C PRO A 191 -21.15 5.73 44.41
N GLY A 192 -21.23 5.25 45.66
CA GLY A 192 -22.33 5.53 46.58
C GLY A 192 -23.64 4.76 46.31
N LEU A 193 -23.65 3.81 45.38
CA LEU A 193 -24.83 3.01 45.04
C LEU A 193 -24.89 1.70 45.86
N GLU A 194 -25.59 1.73 46.99
CA GLU A 194 -25.65 0.59 47.93
C GLU A 194 -26.65 -0.50 47.52
N ALA A 195 -26.35 -1.75 47.91
CA ALA A 195 -27.24 -2.90 47.78
C ALA A 195 -28.63 -2.63 48.42
N GLY A 196 -29.72 -2.99 47.73
CA GLY A 196 -31.08 -2.63 48.16
C GLY A 196 -31.55 -1.21 47.77
N SER A 197 -30.70 -0.37 47.18
CA SER A 197 -31.13 0.94 46.66
C SER A 197 -32.15 0.78 45.52
N ALA A 198 -33.12 1.69 45.47
CA ALA A 198 -34.03 1.82 44.33
C ALA A 198 -33.43 2.75 43.27
N ILE A 199 -33.49 2.34 42.01
CA ILE A 199 -33.02 3.09 40.84
C ILE A 199 -34.09 3.14 39.75
N ASP A 200 -34.11 4.21 38.98
CA ASP A 200 -34.88 4.28 37.73
C ASP A 200 -33.93 4.03 36.55
N LEU A 201 -34.13 2.88 35.89
CA LEU A 201 -33.37 2.41 34.73
C LEU A 201 -34.17 2.68 33.45
N ALA A 202 -33.58 3.46 32.56
CA ALA A 202 -34.05 3.64 31.18
C ALA A 202 -33.18 2.83 30.21
N VAL A 203 -33.83 2.13 29.28
CA VAL A 203 -33.20 1.41 28.18
C VAL A 203 -33.86 1.88 26.88
N ALA A 204 -33.07 2.24 25.87
CA ALA A 204 -33.59 2.69 24.57
C ALA A 204 -32.72 2.22 23.40
N VAL A 205 -33.36 1.98 22.26
CA VAL A 205 -32.74 1.54 21.00
C VAL A 205 -32.96 2.60 19.93
N PHE A 206 -31.89 3.01 19.27
CA PHE A 206 -31.91 4.05 18.23
C PHE A 206 -31.30 3.56 16.92
N SER A 207 -31.87 3.96 15.78
CA SER A 207 -31.30 3.70 14.45
C SER A 207 -29.92 4.33 14.29
N GLY A 208 -28.92 3.57 13.86
CA GLY A 208 -27.56 4.04 13.61
C GLY A 208 -26.95 4.77 14.82
N ARG A 209 -26.28 5.90 14.57
CA ARG A 209 -25.62 6.75 15.59
C ARG A 209 -26.59 7.63 16.39
N GLY A 210 -27.66 7.05 16.94
CA GLY A 210 -28.63 7.77 17.78
C GLY A 210 -29.68 8.58 17.01
N GLY A 211 -30.15 8.06 15.87
CA GLY A 211 -31.16 8.70 15.02
C GLY A 211 -32.59 8.57 15.53
N HIS A 212 -33.46 7.89 14.77
CA HIS A 212 -34.82 7.60 15.22
C HIS A 212 -34.80 6.62 16.40
N GLN A 213 -35.73 6.76 17.36
CA GLN A 213 -35.84 5.85 18.50
C GLN A 213 -36.85 4.75 18.16
N GLU A 214 -36.36 3.52 17.95
CA GLU A 214 -37.22 2.40 17.56
C GLU A 214 -37.96 1.81 18.78
N TRP A 215 -37.30 1.79 19.94
CA TRP A 215 -37.84 1.17 21.16
C TRP A 215 -37.30 1.82 22.43
N SER A 216 -38.06 1.74 23.52
CA SER A 216 -37.57 2.07 24.87
C SER A 216 -38.43 1.48 25.98
N ILE A 217 -37.81 1.13 27.10
CA ILE A 217 -38.49 0.80 28.36
C ILE A 217 -37.86 1.57 29.53
N ASN A 218 -38.71 2.10 30.41
CA ASN A 218 -38.30 2.68 31.68
C ASN A 218 -38.84 1.79 32.81
N SER A 219 -37.97 1.38 33.73
CA SER A 219 -38.35 0.50 34.85
C SER A 219 -37.67 0.93 36.15
N ARG A 220 -38.44 0.92 37.25
CA ARG A 220 -37.85 1.01 38.59
C ARG A 220 -37.33 -0.37 38.98
N LYS A 221 -36.05 -0.46 39.32
CA LYS A 221 -35.41 -1.67 39.85
C LYS A 221 -34.97 -1.41 41.28
N THR A 222 -35.02 -2.42 42.14
CA THR A 222 -34.35 -2.42 43.44
C THR A 222 -33.14 -3.32 43.31
N LEU A 223 -31.97 -2.84 43.71
CA LEU A 223 -30.74 -3.63 43.64
C LEU A 223 -30.79 -4.85 44.57
N PRO A 224 -30.21 -5.99 44.18
CA PRO A 224 -30.11 -7.16 45.06
C PRO A 224 -29.48 -6.80 46.42
N THR A 225 -30.00 -7.40 47.50
CA THR A 225 -29.45 -7.26 48.87
C THR A 225 -28.52 -8.42 49.26
N GLN A 226 -28.41 -9.44 48.41
CA GLN A 226 -27.53 -10.61 48.54
C GLN A 226 -27.17 -11.09 47.13
N GLY A 227 -25.93 -11.57 46.94
CA GLY A 227 -25.38 -11.92 45.62
C GLY A 227 -24.76 -10.73 44.89
N GLU A 228 -24.29 -10.96 43.66
CA GLU A 228 -23.79 -9.91 42.78
C GLU A 228 -24.92 -8.97 42.31
N LEU A 229 -24.59 -7.71 41.98
CA LEU A 229 -25.55 -6.67 41.59
C LEU A 229 -26.05 -6.82 40.13
N ARG A 230 -26.31 -8.05 39.69
CA ARG A 230 -26.79 -8.39 38.35
C ARG A 230 -28.24 -7.94 38.15
N LEU A 231 -28.51 -7.29 37.02
CA LEU A 231 -29.83 -6.87 36.57
C LEU A 231 -30.07 -7.40 35.15
N PRO A 232 -30.91 -8.45 34.98
CA PRO A 232 -31.18 -9.00 33.65
C PRO A 232 -31.99 -8.02 32.80
N ILE A 233 -31.53 -7.84 31.56
CA ILE A 233 -32.08 -6.99 30.51
C ILE A 233 -32.42 -7.89 29.31
N SER A 234 -33.58 -7.68 28.70
CA SER A 234 -33.97 -8.26 27.41
C SER A 234 -34.56 -7.15 26.54
N ILE A 235 -34.09 -7.06 25.29
CA ILE A 235 -34.38 -5.98 24.35
C ILE A 235 -34.81 -6.63 23.02
N PRO A 236 -36.05 -6.45 22.55
CA PRO A 236 -36.43 -6.88 21.21
C PRO A 236 -35.76 -5.98 20.18
N LEU A 237 -34.98 -6.56 19.27
CA LEU A 237 -34.34 -5.81 18.18
C LEU A 237 -35.31 -5.64 17.01
N PRO A 238 -35.14 -4.60 16.17
CA PRO A 238 -36.08 -4.33 15.08
C PRO A 238 -36.13 -5.41 14.00
N GLU A 239 -37.30 -5.56 13.37
CA GLU A 239 -37.56 -6.39 12.17
C GLU A 239 -36.83 -5.91 10.90
N LYS A 240 -36.02 -4.86 11.00
CA LYS A 240 -35.39 -4.19 9.86
C LYS A 240 -33.88 -4.28 9.99
N GLU A 241 -33.22 -4.75 8.93
CA GLU A 241 -31.77 -4.73 8.79
C GLU A 241 -31.19 -3.31 8.98
N GLY A 242 -30.10 -3.23 9.74
CA GLY A 242 -29.36 -2.02 10.03
C GLY A 242 -28.54 -2.11 11.31
N VAL A 243 -27.79 -1.05 11.61
CA VAL A 243 -27.07 -0.92 12.88
C VAL A 243 -27.92 -0.13 13.87
N TYR A 244 -27.90 -0.52 15.14
CA TYR A 244 -28.69 0.10 16.20
C TYR A 244 -27.82 0.42 17.42
N THR A 245 -27.94 1.64 17.95
CA THR A 245 -27.31 2.03 19.22
C THR A 245 -28.26 1.71 20.38
N VAL A 246 -27.82 0.85 21.29
CA VAL A 246 -28.45 0.61 22.60
C VAL A 246 -27.92 1.65 23.59
N ARG A 247 -28.81 2.28 24.35
CA ARG A 247 -28.47 3.19 25.46
C ARG A 247 -29.08 2.69 26.76
N LEU A 248 -28.24 2.57 27.78
CA LEU A 248 -28.60 2.24 29.16
C LEU A 248 -28.34 3.47 30.02
N THR A 249 -29.33 3.94 30.78
CA THR A 249 -29.18 5.10 31.68
C THR A 249 -29.76 4.78 33.05
N ILE A 250 -28.96 4.90 34.11
CA ILE A 250 -29.41 4.77 35.50
C ILE A 250 -29.56 6.16 36.11
N SER A 251 -30.65 6.38 36.84
CA SER A 251 -30.94 7.63 37.54
C SER A 251 -31.50 7.41 38.95
N THR A 252 -31.34 8.42 39.81
CA THR A 252 -31.98 8.44 41.13
C THR A 252 -33.50 8.59 41.00
N PRO A 253 -34.31 7.85 41.78
CA PRO A 253 -35.74 8.06 41.83
C PRO A 253 -36.08 9.51 42.23
N PRO A 254 -36.94 10.23 41.49
CA PRO A 254 -37.29 11.61 41.80
C PRO A 254 -37.94 11.70 43.19
N GLY A 255 -37.24 12.35 44.13
CA GLY A 255 -37.64 12.42 45.52
C GLY A 255 -38.93 13.22 45.74
N ASN A 256 -39.57 13.02 46.90
CA ASN A 256 -40.90 13.60 47.22
C ASN A 256 -41.02 15.13 47.09
N ARG A 257 -39.91 15.88 47.01
CA ARG A 257 -39.91 17.33 46.75
C ARG A 257 -40.26 17.70 45.29
N ALA A 258 -40.11 16.78 44.34
CA ALA A 258 -40.41 17.02 42.92
C ALA A 258 -41.87 17.40 42.62
N LYS A 259 -42.80 17.13 43.56
CA LYS A 259 -44.20 17.53 43.45
C LYS A 259 -44.45 19.04 43.69
N PHE A 260 -43.43 19.82 44.06
CA PHE A 260 -43.59 21.23 44.47
C PHE A 260 -42.61 22.19 43.78
N TRP A 261 -41.73 21.71 42.89
CA TRP A 261 -40.76 22.57 42.19
C TRP A 261 -40.32 21.91 40.87
N GLU A 262 -40.55 22.58 39.73
CA GLU A 262 -40.40 21.98 38.39
C GLU A 262 -38.94 21.66 37.99
N SER A 263 -37.94 22.07 38.78
CA SER A 263 -36.52 21.92 38.45
C SER A 263 -35.78 20.78 39.16
N SER A 264 -36.47 19.86 39.88
CA SER A 264 -35.81 18.66 40.43
C SER A 264 -35.99 17.45 39.49
N THR A 265 -35.30 17.49 38.36
CA THR A 265 -35.12 16.33 37.48
C THR A 265 -34.40 15.19 38.21
N ALA A 266 -34.68 13.94 37.83
CA ALA A 266 -33.93 12.78 38.30
C ALA A 266 -32.43 12.93 37.98
N GLU A 267 -31.55 12.60 38.91
CA GLU A 267 -30.11 12.75 38.73
C GLU A 267 -29.55 11.52 38.00
N LYS A 268 -28.93 11.75 36.85
CA LYS A 268 -28.30 10.70 36.03
C LYS A 268 -27.02 10.22 36.72
N LEU A 269 -27.05 8.99 37.21
CA LEU A 269 -25.94 8.35 37.94
C LEU A 269 -24.89 7.76 36.99
N ALA A 270 -25.34 7.10 35.92
CA ALA A 270 -24.47 6.50 34.92
C ALA A 270 -25.21 6.31 33.59
N GLU A 271 -24.45 6.18 32.50
CA GLU A 271 -24.96 5.78 31.19
C GLU A 271 -23.89 4.99 30.43
N ARG A 272 -24.34 4.06 29.60
CA ARG A 272 -23.51 3.29 28.67
C ARG A 272 -24.21 3.23 27.31
N THR A 273 -23.43 3.29 26.25
CA THR A 273 -23.91 3.14 24.87
C THR A 273 -23.04 2.19 24.08
N PHE A 274 -23.67 1.21 23.43
CA PHE A 274 -23.00 0.29 22.51
C PHE A 274 -23.85 0.11 21.26
N GLN A 275 -23.29 -0.47 20.21
CA GLN A 275 -23.99 -0.76 18.96
C GLN A 275 -24.12 -2.27 18.75
N VAL A 276 -25.20 -2.67 18.08
CA VAL A 276 -25.42 -4.02 17.55
C VAL A 276 -25.81 -3.93 16.07
N VAL A 277 -25.56 -4.97 15.32
CA VAL A 277 -26.00 -5.11 13.92
C VAL A 277 -27.19 -6.06 13.87
N VAL A 278 -28.25 -5.69 13.14
CA VAL A 278 -29.29 -6.62 12.69
C VAL A 278 -29.07 -6.88 11.20
N LEU A 279 -28.90 -8.14 10.80
CA LEU A 279 -28.54 -8.55 9.45
C LEU A 279 -29.49 -9.66 8.95
N GLU A 280 -30.15 -9.43 7.81
CA GLU A 280 -31.07 -10.38 7.20
C GLU A 280 -30.29 -11.39 6.32
N PRO A 281 -30.28 -12.69 6.64
CA PRO A 281 -29.37 -13.64 5.98
C PRO A 281 -29.69 -13.89 4.51
N ASN A 282 -30.97 -13.79 4.11
CA ASN A 282 -31.48 -14.33 2.83
C ASN A 282 -32.08 -13.28 1.87
N ALA A 283 -32.04 -11.98 2.18
CA ALA A 283 -32.69 -10.93 1.37
C ALA A 283 -31.74 -9.80 0.89
N PRO A 284 -30.61 -10.13 0.24
CA PRO A 284 -29.60 -9.14 -0.16
C PRO A 284 -30.14 -8.13 -1.18
N ILE A 285 -29.79 -6.85 -1.01
CA ILE A 285 -29.88 -5.86 -2.09
C ILE A 285 -28.63 -6.00 -2.96
N HIS A 286 -28.80 -6.51 -4.18
CA HIS A 286 -27.70 -6.79 -5.10
C HIS A 286 -27.80 -5.98 -6.39
N TYR A 287 -26.66 -5.73 -7.02
CA TYR A 287 -26.49 -4.84 -8.17
C TYR A 287 -25.90 -5.56 -9.39
N ARG A 288 -25.82 -6.91 -9.36
CA ARG A 288 -25.23 -7.74 -10.44
C ARG A 288 -25.79 -7.32 -11.80
N ASP A 289 -27.09 -7.15 -11.97
CA ASP A 289 -27.67 -6.81 -13.28
C ASP A 289 -28.54 -5.54 -13.24
N ALA A 290 -28.16 -4.59 -12.37
CA ALA A 290 -28.81 -3.29 -12.23
C ALA A 290 -28.38 -2.27 -13.30
N GLU A 291 -29.31 -1.41 -13.74
CA GLU A 291 -29.10 -0.43 -14.83
C GLU A 291 -28.84 1.01 -14.32
N TRP A 292 -27.89 1.71 -14.95
CA TRP A 292 -27.52 3.09 -14.61
C TRP A 292 -28.49 4.14 -15.16
N LYS A 293 -29.36 4.67 -14.29
CA LYS A 293 -30.34 5.72 -14.59
C LYS A 293 -29.72 7.11 -14.44
N THR A 294 -29.73 7.92 -15.50
CA THR A 294 -29.29 9.33 -15.42
C THR A 294 -30.27 10.17 -14.60
N THR A 295 -29.77 10.84 -13.56
CA THR A 295 -30.57 11.73 -12.68
C THR A 295 -30.30 13.21 -12.92
N LEU A 296 -29.14 13.57 -13.49
CA LEU A 296 -28.79 14.94 -13.89
C LEU A 296 -27.85 14.91 -15.11
N GLU A 297 -27.99 15.87 -16.02
CA GLU A 297 -26.99 16.18 -17.05
C GLU A 297 -26.69 17.69 -17.04
N ILE A 298 -25.40 18.02 -16.93
CA ILE A 298 -24.85 19.38 -17.03
C ILE A 298 -24.06 19.47 -18.33
N ASP A 299 -24.30 20.55 -19.08
CA ASP A 299 -23.54 20.94 -20.26
C ASP A 299 -22.70 22.17 -19.90
N PRO A 300 -21.48 22.00 -19.36
CA PRO A 300 -20.76 23.08 -18.68
C PRO A 300 -20.21 24.15 -19.63
N ALA A 301 -20.15 23.86 -20.93
CA ALA A 301 -19.81 24.82 -21.97
C ALA A 301 -20.93 25.83 -22.26
N ASN A 302 -22.19 25.51 -21.89
CA ASN A 302 -23.33 26.39 -22.05
C ASN A 302 -23.44 27.37 -20.86
N PRO A 303 -23.24 28.69 -21.02
CA PRO A 303 -23.21 29.66 -19.91
C PRO A 303 -24.55 29.88 -19.19
N LYS A 304 -25.58 29.09 -19.51
CA LYS A 304 -26.88 29.02 -18.83
C LYS A 304 -27.22 27.62 -18.28
N TRP A 305 -26.24 26.72 -18.10
CA TRP A 305 -26.51 25.39 -17.55
C TRP A 305 -27.14 25.46 -16.14
N TYR A 306 -26.78 26.47 -15.35
CA TYR A 306 -27.31 26.68 -14.00
C TYR A 306 -28.77 27.19 -13.98
N ASP A 307 -29.26 27.83 -15.05
CA ASP A 307 -30.68 28.24 -15.18
C ASP A 307 -31.63 27.02 -15.21
N ARG A 308 -31.08 25.81 -15.39
CA ARG A 308 -31.81 24.53 -15.46
C ARG A 308 -31.79 23.76 -14.14
N LEU A 309 -31.04 24.21 -13.13
CA LEU A 309 -31.05 23.61 -11.80
C LEU A 309 -32.24 24.14 -10.97
N PRO A 310 -32.92 23.31 -10.15
CA PRO A 310 -34.02 23.76 -9.30
C PRO A 310 -33.60 24.85 -8.32
N ASP A 311 -34.47 25.83 -8.03
CA ASP A 311 -34.10 27.00 -7.22
C ASP A 311 -33.52 26.66 -5.83
N TRP A 312 -34.00 25.59 -5.18
CA TRP A 312 -33.52 25.11 -3.88
C TRP A 312 -32.07 24.58 -3.89
N THR A 313 -31.48 24.41 -5.07
CA THR A 313 -30.10 23.96 -5.26
C THR A 313 -29.11 25.13 -5.31
N ARG A 314 -29.62 26.37 -5.34
CA ARG A 314 -28.82 27.55 -4.99
C ARG A 314 -28.52 27.45 -3.50
N LEU A 315 -27.23 27.35 -3.16
CA LEU A 315 -26.76 26.93 -1.85
C LEU A 315 -26.81 28.08 -0.83
N ASP A 316 -28.01 28.57 -0.50
CA ASP A 316 -28.29 29.72 0.37
C ASP A 316 -27.69 29.60 1.79
N ARG A 317 -27.30 28.39 2.22
CA ARG A 317 -26.57 28.16 3.50
C ARG A 317 -25.06 28.31 3.39
N LEU A 318 -24.47 28.24 2.19
CA LEU A 318 -23.05 28.48 1.95
C LEU A 318 -22.86 29.94 1.54
N ALA A 319 -22.65 30.81 2.53
CA ALA A 319 -22.72 32.29 2.43
C ALA A 319 -21.73 33.00 1.49
N LYS A 320 -21.15 32.30 0.50
CA LYS A 320 -20.30 32.82 -0.59
C LYS A 320 -20.59 32.19 -1.96
N TRP A 321 -21.53 31.26 -2.08
CA TRP A 321 -21.81 30.55 -3.34
C TRP A 321 -22.76 31.37 -4.23
N THR A 322 -22.20 32.09 -5.19
CA THR A 322 -22.97 32.63 -6.32
C THR A 322 -23.11 31.58 -7.43
N VAL A 323 -24.11 31.73 -8.29
CA VAL A 323 -24.64 30.68 -9.20
C VAL A 323 -23.74 30.43 -10.44
N ALA A 324 -22.45 30.80 -10.37
CA ALA A 324 -21.46 30.56 -11.42
C ALA A 324 -20.58 29.33 -11.08
N PRO A 325 -19.97 28.65 -12.07
CA PRO A 325 -18.96 27.61 -11.78
C PRO A 325 -17.79 28.20 -10.99
N MET A 326 -17.64 27.78 -9.73
CA MET A 326 -16.49 28.14 -8.91
C MET A 326 -15.25 27.46 -9.46
N GLY A 327 -14.15 28.20 -9.62
CA GLY A 327 -12.87 27.66 -10.08
C GLY A 327 -11.68 28.49 -9.61
N SER A 328 -10.48 27.99 -9.90
CA SER A 328 -9.22 28.71 -9.65
C SER A 328 -9.04 29.95 -10.54
N GLU A 329 -9.51 29.85 -11.78
CA GLU A 329 -9.44 30.85 -12.84
C GLU A 329 -10.75 30.79 -13.66
N THR A 330 -11.00 31.79 -14.51
CA THR A 330 -12.13 31.72 -15.46
C THR A 330 -11.80 30.76 -16.59
N SER A 331 -12.59 29.70 -16.77
CA SER A 331 -12.41 28.75 -17.86
C SER A 331 -12.62 29.36 -19.25
N GLY A 332 -11.83 28.92 -20.22
CA GLY A 332 -12.15 29.13 -21.63
C GLY A 332 -13.23 28.17 -22.12
N THR A 333 -13.63 28.32 -23.38
CA THR A 333 -14.29 27.24 -24.13
C THR A 333 -13.56 27.03 -25.46
N ALA A 334 -13.48 25.78 -25.90
CA ALA A 334 -12.86 25.38 -27.16
C ALA A 334 -13.86 24.56 -27.99
N THR A 335 -13.82 24.70 -29.32
CA THR A 335 -14.63 23.86 -30.22
C THR A 335 -13.78 22.71 -30.73
N MET A 336 -14.30 21.48 -30.65
CA MET A 336 -13.63 20.26 -31.10
C MET A 336 -14.67 19.22 -31.49
N HIS A 337 -14.54 18.60 -32.67
CA HIS A 337 -15.50 17.63 -33.23
C HIS A 337 -16.96 18.11 -33.17
N ASP A 338 -17.18 19.35 -33.62
CA ASP A 338 -18.46 20.07 -33.63
C ASP A 338 -19.17 20.21 -32.26
N ARG A 339 -18.46 19.95 -31.15
CA ARG A 339 -18.92 20.24 -29.79
C ARG A 339 -18.13 21.40 -29.19
N GLN A 340 -18.81 22.22 -28.39
CA GLN A 340 -18.17 23.19 -27.50
C GLN A 340 -17.81 22.49 -26.19
N LEU A 341 -16.56 22.65 -25.75
CA LEU A 341 -15.98 22.04 -24.55
C LEU A 341 -15.49 23.14 -23.61
N VAL A 342 -15.41 22.84 -22.32
CA VAL A 342 -14.68 23.67 -21.35
C VAL A 342 -13.18 23.52 -21.61
N GLU A 343 -12.41 24.59 -21.44
CA GLU A 343 -10.94 24.57 -21.47
C GLU A 343 -10.35 25.14 -20.17
N LEU A 344 -9.51 24.34 -19.50
CA LEU A 344 -8.74 24.73 -18.31
C LEU A 344 -7.31 25.10 -18.70
N SER A 345 -6.79 26.18 -18.10
CA SER A 345 -5.37 26.55 -18.13
C SER A 345 -4.47 25.41 -17.63
N ALA A 346 -3.19 25.40 -18.01
CA ALA A 346 -2.18 24.56 -17.37
C ALA A 346 -2.06 24.91 -15.86
N SER A 347 -1.82 23.90 -15.03
CA SER A 347 -1.67 24.06 -13.58
C SER A 347 -0.34 24.72 -13.20
N ARG A 348 -0.30 25.37 -12.04
CA ARG A 348 0.95 25.89 -11.45
C ARG A 348 1.43 24.90 -10.40
N ALA A 349 2.75 24.78 -10.20
CA ALA A 349 3.37 23.66 -9.45
C ALA A 349 2.74 23.36 -8.06
N THR A 350 2.30 24.39 -7.33
CA THR A 350 1.62 24.27 -6.02
C THR A 350 0.12 24.57 -6.07
N HIS A 351 -0.41 25.09 -7.18
CA HIS A 351 -1.78 25.58 -7.30
C HIS A 351 -2.40 25.02 -8.59
N PRO A 352 -3.14 23.90 -8.50
CA PRO A 352 -3.75 23.29 -9.67
C PRO A 352 -4.92 24.14 -10.18
N THR A 353 -5.21 24.05 -11.48
CA THR A 353 -6.39 24.70 -12.07
C THR A 353 -7.59 23.76 -12.02
N TRP A 354 -8.76 24.27 -11.62
CA TRP A 354 -9.95 23.44 -11.36
C TRP A 354 -11.27 24.20 -11.51
N GLN A 355 -12.36 23.46 -11.68
CA GLN A 355 -13.74 23.94 -11.60
C GLN A 355 -14.66 22.96 -10.86
N ALA A 356 -15.66 23.50 -10.15
CA ALA A 356 -16.60 22.78 -9.31
C ALA A 356 -18.05 22.88 -9.84
N TYR A 357 -18.77 21.76 -9.78
CA TYR A 357 -20.14 21.60 -10.27
C TYR A 357 -21.02 20.90 -9.22
N PRO A 358 -22.16 21.49 -8.80
CA PRO A 358 -23.05 20.89 -7.81
C PRO A 358 -23.87 19.73 -8.42
N LEU A 359 -24.14 18.70 -7.61
CA LEU A 359 -24.82 17.47 -7.99
C LEU A 359 -26.11 17.23 -7.18
N PRO A 360 -27.11 18.14 -7.25
CA PRO A 360 -28.28 18.13 -6.35
C PRO A 360 -29.26 16.97 -6.55
N ALA A 361 -29.14 16.19 -7.63
CA ALA A 361 -29.99 15.02 -7.90
C ALA A 361 -29.43 13.72 -7.29
N ALA A 362 -28.60 13.84 -6.24
CA ALA A 362 -27.98 12.71 -5.55
C ALA A 362 -28.86 12.17 -4.42
N GLU A 363 -29.01 10.85 -4.39
CA GLU A 363 -29.82 10.12 -3.41
C GLU A 363 -28.90 9.52 -2.32
N ILE A 364 -29.12 9.87 -1.06
CA ILE A 364 -28.23 9.50 0.05
C ILE A 364 -28.16 7.97 0.21
N GLY A 365 -26.95 7.44 0.31
CA GLY A 365 -26.65 6.03 0.58
C GLY A 365 -26.62 5.11 -0.63
N LEU A 366 -27.29 5.46 -1.74
CA LEU A 366 -27.28 4.65 -2.97
C LEU A 366 -25.99 4.85 -3.79
N PRO A 367 -25.54 3.86 -4.58
CA PRO A 367 -24.39 4.04 -5.45
C PRO A 367 -24.70 5.05 -6.57
N HIS A 368 -23.78 5.99 -6.78
CA HIS A 368 -23.85 7.01 -7.82
C HIS A 368 -22.57 7.04 -8.64
N VAL A 369 -22.69 7.39 -9.92
CA VAL A 369 -21.55 7.65 -10.80
C VAL A 369 -21.62 9.07 -11.33
N VAL A 370 -20.51 9.80 -11.26
CA VAL A 370 -20.27 10.97 -12.11
C VAL A 370 -19.58 10.48 -13.39
N GLU A 371 -20.21 10.74 -14.53
CA GLU A 371 -19.74 10.39 -15.87
C GLU A 371 -19.36 11.68 -16.61
N VAL A 372 -18.16 11.76 -17.18
CA VAL A 372 -17.63 12.98 -17.85
C VAL A 372 -17.12 12.64 -19.24
N ASP A 373 -17.61 13.37 -20.25
CA ASP A 373 -17.15 13.25 -21.64
C ASP A 373 -15.79 13.96 -21.82
N LEU A 374 -14.83 13.30 -22.47
CA LEU A 374 -13.49 13.81 -22.75
C LEU A 374 -13.15 13.64 -24.24
N PRO A 375 -12.55 14.64 -24.92
CA PRO A 375 -12.04 14.47 -26.28
C PRO A 375 -10.92 13.42 -26.31
N GLY A 376 -11.11 12.34 -27.06
CA GLY A 376 -10.22 11.17 -27.03
C GLY A 376 -8.88 11.38 -27.73
N ASP A 377 -8.81 12.29 -28.70
CA ASP A 377 -7.62 12.60 -29.52
C ASP A 377 -6.83 13.82 -29.03
N PHE A 378 -7.14 14.32 -27.83
CA PHE A 378 -6.45 15.46 -27.21
C PHE A 378 -5.57 14.97 -26.05
N ALA A 379 -4.27 15.29 -26.08
CA ALA A 379 -3.36 14.96 -24.97
C ALA A 379 -3.70 15.81 -23.74
N GLN A 380 -4.03 15.16 -22.62
CA GLN A 380 -4.37 15.85 -21.38
C GLN A 380 -4.28 14.96 -20.14
N GLU A 381 -4.17 15.61 -18.98
CA GLU A 381 -4.15 14.98 -17.67
C GLU A 381 -5.17 15.67 -16.76
N LEU A 382 -6.13 14.90 -16.26
CA LEU A 382 -7.23 15.40 -15.44
C LEU A 382 -7.34 14.62 -14.13
N ALA A 383 -8.00 15.22 -13.16
CA ALA A 383 -8.50 14.58 -11.96
C ALA A 383 -9.99 14.90 -11.79
N ILE A 384 -10.76 13.92 -11.34
CA ILE A 384 -12.13 14.10 -10.88
C ILE A 384 -12.18 13.71 -9.40
N ARG A 385 -12.81 14.55 -8.58
CA ARG A 385 -13.02 14.29 -7.15
C ARG A 385 -14.37 14.78 -6.69
N ILE A 386 -15.03 13.99 -5.84
CA ILE A 386 -16.29 14.40 -5.21
C ILE A 386 -16.00 15.05 -3.86
N TYR A 387 -16.77 16.08 -3.53
CA TYR A 387 -16.76 16.77 -2.25
C TYR A 387 -18.18 16.92 -1.69
N GLU A 388 -18.30 17.03 -0.38
CA GLU A 388 -19.55 17.30 0.32
C GLU A 388 -19.34 18.35 1.41
N PRO A 389 -20.38 19.13 1.78
CA PRO A 389 -20.33 19.97 2.96
C PRO A 389 -20.28 19.13 4.25
N ASP A 390 -19.37 19.46 5.16
CA ASP A 390 -19.40 19.01 6.55
C ASP A 390 -20.38 19.85 7.41
N ALA A 391 -20.33 19.68 8.74
CA ALA A 391 -21.21 20.37 9.68
C ALA A 391 -21.03 21.90 9.68
N ASP A 392 -19.83 22.40 9.38
CA ASP A 392 -19.51 23.83 9.22
C ASP A 392 -19.77 24.34 7.78
N GLY A 393 -20.25 23.45 6.88
CA GLY A 393 -20.45 23.74 5.47
C GLY A 393 -19.16 23.81 4.65
N LYS A 394 -18.03 23.31 5.16
CA LYS A 394 -16.78 23.22 4.41
C LYS A 394 -16.80 22.01 3.49
N LEU A 395 -16.28 22.16 2.28
CA LEU A 395 -16.11 21.03 1.37
C LEU A 395 -15.01 20.10 1.89
N VAL A 396 -15.42 18.92 2.37
CA VAL A 396 -14.57 17.76 2.64
C VAL A 396 -14.65 16.78 1.47
N PRO A 397 -13.55 16.08 1.11
CA PRO A 397 -13.59 15.10 0.04
C PRO A 397 -14.49 13.91 0.43
N LEU A 398 -15.17 13.37 -0.58
CA LEU A 398 -15.92 12.13 -0.53
C LEU A 398 -15.28 11.17 -1.54
N GLY A 399 -14.95 9.96 -1.09
CA GLY A 399 -14.25 8.98 -1.91
C GLY A 399 -12.76 9.28 -2.17
N PRO A 400 -12.08 8.34 -2.84
CA PRO A 400 -10.87 8.65 -3.59
C PRO A 400 -11.18 9.69 -4.67
N ALA A 401 -10.13 10.29 -5.21
CA ALA A 401 -10.21 10.93 -6.52
C ALA A 401 -9.77 9.92 -7.59
N THR A 402 -10.13 10.15 -8.85
CA THR A 402 -9.60 9.37 -9.97
C THR A 402 -8.73 10.26 -10.84
N ALA A 403 -7.50 9.83 -11.13
CA ALA A 403 -6.62 10.48 -12.09
C ALA A 403 -6.88 9.92 -13.49
N ILE A 404 -6.84 10.77 -14.50
CA ILE A 404 -7.21 10.45 -15.88
C ILE A 404 -6.11 10.95 -16.79
N VAL A 405 -5.59 10.10 -17.67
CA VAL A 405 -4.68 10.49 -18.75
C VAL A 405 -5.24 10.03 -20.08
N VAL A 406 -5.22 10.94 -21.05
CA VAL A 406 -5.63 10.70 -22.43
C VAL A 406 -4.46 11.03 -23.34
N ASP A 407 -4.02 10.06 -24.14
CA ASP A 407 -2.90 10.25 -25.06
C ASP A 407 -3.36 10.80 -26.41
N ALA A 408 -2.61 11.74 -26.99
CA ALA A 408 -2.79 12.19 -28.38
C ALA A 408 -2.29 11.16 -29.43
N SER A 409 -1.84 9.97 -29.00
CA SER A 409 -1.62 8.86 -29.92
C SER A 409 -2.96 8.49 -30.58
N THR A 410 -3.03 8.70 -31.89
CA THR A 410 -4.28 8.58 -32.66
C THR A 410 -4.58 7.11 -32.88
N LEU A 411 -5.47 6.54 -32.07
CA LEU A 411 -5.97 5.19 -32.27
C LEU A 411 -6.95 5.20 -33.47
N PRO A 412 -6.64 4.53 -34.60
CA PRO A 412 -7.55 4.52 -35.74
C PRO A 412 -8.83 3.75 -35.42
N GLY A 413 -9.95 4.46 -35.38
CA GLY A 413 -11.29 3.89 -35.23
C GLY A 413 -11.93 3.99 -33.84
N THR A 414 -11.33 4.71 -32.88
CA THR A 414 -12.01 5.04 -31.61
C THR A 414 -13.03 6.17 -31.76
N GLU A 415 -13.98 6.24 -30.83
CA GLU A 415 -14.90 7.38 -30.72
C GLU A 415 -14.12 8.70 -30.48
N THR A 416 -14.63 9.82 -31.03
CA THR A 416 -14.00 11.14 -30.87
C THR A 416 -14.11 11.69 -29.45
N PHE A 417 -15.08 11.18 -28.69
CA PHE A 417 -15.20 11.40 -27.25
C PHE A 417 -15.18 10.05 -26.55
N VAL A 418 -14.38 9.96 -25.49
CA VAL A 418 -14.41 8.86 -24.51
C VAL A 418 -15.11 9.36 -23.26
N SER A 419 -15.66 8.46 -22.44
CA SER A 419 -16.30 8.83 -21.17
C SER A 419 -15.54 8.22 -20.00
N HIS A 420 -15.37 8.98 -18.92
CA HIS A 420 -14.76 8.50 -17.68
C HIS A 420 -15.78 8.53 -16.54
N ARG A 421 -15.72 7.55 -15.63
CA ARG A 421 -16.68 7.36 -14.54
C ARG A 421 -16.00 7.29 -13.18
N CYS A 422 -16.57 8.02 -12.21
CA CYS A 422 -16.18 8.01 -10.81
C CYS A 422 -17.37 7.55 -9.95
N LEU A 423 -17.26 6.35 -9.35
CA LEU A 423 -18.24 5.78 -8.42
C LEU A 423 -18.13 6.45 -7.04
N PHE A 424 -19.26 6.79 -6.42
CA PHE A 424 -19.32 7.36 -5.08
C PHE A 424 -20.65 7.06 -4.37
N TYR A 425 -20.69 7.27 -3.05
CA TYR A 425 -21.86 7.04 -2.20
C TYR A 425 -22.22 8.33 -1.43
N PRO A 426 -23.25 9.09 -1.86
CA PRO A 426 -23.60 10.36 -1.22
C PRO A 426 -23.99 10.17 0.25
N ARG A 427 -23.50 11.05 1.13
CA ARG A 427 -23.96 11.16 2.54
C ARG A 427 -24.89 12.36 2.72
N THR A 428 -24.84 13.31 1.79
CA THR A 428 -25.63 14.55 1.72
C THR A 428 -26.45 14.60 0.42
N LYS A 429 -27.39 15.56 0.33
CA LYS A 429 -28.12 15.87 -0.92
C LYS A 429 -27.42 16.94 -1.77
N SER A 430 -26.21 17.36 -1.38
CA SER A 430 -25.47 18.44 -2.04
C SER A 430 -24.00 18.10 -2.32
N PRO A 431 -23.67 16.91 -2.90
CA PRO A 431 -22.31 16.64 -3.35
C PRO A 431 -21.92 17.56 -4.52
N VAL A 432 -20.61 17.65 -4.74
CA VAL A 432 -19.98 18.56 -5.70
C VAL A 432 -18.89 17.80 -6.45
N ALA A 433 -18.98 17.70 -7.78
CA ALA A 433 -17.88 17.22 -8.61
C ALA A 433 -16.88 18.36 -8.84
N VAL A 434 -15.59 18.08 -8.65
CA VAL A 434 -14.51 18.99 -9.03
C VAL A 434 -13.68 18.33 -10.11
N VAL A 435 -13.48 19.06 -11.21
CA VAL A 435 -12.62 18.69 -12.35
C VAL A 435 -11.36 19.54 -12.29
N GLN A 436 -10.19 18.92 -12.32
CA GLN A 436 -8.90 19.54 -12.04
C GLN A 436 -7.87 19.14 -13.10
N ASN A 437 -7.08 20.08 -13.62
CA ASN A 437 -5.95 19.78 -14.51
C ASN A 437 -4.74 19.32 -13.68
N LEU A 438 -4.11 18.21 -14.08
CA LEU A 438 -2.89 17.69 -13.44
C LEU A 438 -1.60 18.11 -14.15
N SER A 439 -1.68 18.58 -15.40
CA SER A 439 -0.51 18.98 -16.17
C SER A 439 -0.11 20.42 -15.88
N ASN A 440 1.19 20.63 -15.65
CA ASN A 440 1.83 21.93 -15.48
C ASN A 440 2.15 22.65 -16.81
N GLU A 441 2.05 21.94 -17.94
CA GLU A 441 2.39 22.44 -19.27
C GLU A 441 1.17 22.45 -20.21
N ASN A 442 0.37 21.39 -20.17
CA ASN A 442 -0.76 21.22 -21.09
C ASN A 442 -2.07 21.78 -20.51
N LYS A 443 -2.91 22.30 -21.41
CA LYS A 443 -4.31 22.60 -21.11
C LYS A 443 -5.12 21.30 -21.04
N ALA A 444 -6.25 21.33 -20.34
CA ALA A 444 -7.21 20.23 -20.31
C ALA A 444 -8.60 20.65 -20.83
N ARG A 445 -9.38 19.71 -21.35
CA ARG A 445 -10.69 19.92 -21.98
C ARG A 445 -11.68 18.82 -21.63
N PHE A 446 -12.90 19.20 -21.28
CA PHE A 446 -14.00 18.27 -20.98
C PHE A 446 -15.35 18.78 -21.51
N GLY A 447 -16.26 17.84 -21.75
CA GLY A 447 -17.61 18.04 -22.25
C GLY A 447 -18.65 17.94 -21.14
N ARG A 448 -19.73 17.19 -21.39
CA ARG A 448 -20.86 17.05 -20.46
C ARG A 448 -20.47 16.27 -19.20
N ILE A 449 -21.16 16.58 -18.11
CA ILE A 449 -21.10 15.90 -16.83
C ILE A 449 -22.48 15.30 -16.55
N ARG A 450 -22.58 14.00 -16.32
CA ARG A 450 -23.83 13.30 -15.98
C ARG A 450 -23.73 12.70 -14.59
N LEU A 451 -24.78 12.87 -13.78
CA LEU A 451 -24.98 12.07 -12.58
C LEU A 451 -25.88 10.88 -12.93
N ARG A 452 -25.49 9.69 -12.51
CA ARG A 452 -26.26 8.46 -12.69
C ARG A 452 -26.43 7.79 -11.33
N SER A 453 -27.65 7.36 -10.99
CA SER A 453 -27.92 6.52 -9.82
C SER A 453 -28.29 5.11 -10.26
N VAL A 454 -28.10 4.14 -9.38
CA VAL A 454 -28.49 2.74 -9.59
C VAL A 454 -29.23 2.23 -8.35
N HIS A 455 -30.23 1.39 -8.57
CA HIS A 455 -30.99 0.73 -7.51
C HIS A 455 -30.77 -0.78 -7.63
N GLY A 456 -30.51 -1.46 -6.51
CA GLY A 456 -30.35 -2.91 -6.50
C GLY A 456 -31.68 -3.66 -6.53
N SER A 457 -31.63 -4.92 -6.96
CA SER A 457 -32.75 -5.87 -6.86
C SER A 457 -32.72 -6.61 -5.51
N ARG A 458 -33.86 -7.23 -5.17
CA ARG A 458 -34.01 -8.19 -4.05
C ARG A 458 -34.36 -9.61 -4.54
N ASP A 459 -34.50 -9.81 -5.85
CA ASP A 459 -35.04 -11.05 -6.41
C ASP A 459 -33.92 -12.09 -6.66
N GLY A 460 -33.92 -13.15 -5.85
CA GLY A 460 -33.15 -14.39 -6.09
C GLY A 460 -31.94 -14.62 -5.17
N ASP A 461 -31.75 -15.88 -4.79
CA ASP A 461 -30.57 -16.34 -4.02
C ASP A 461 -29.30 -16.31 -4.89
N LEU A 462 -28.29 -15.56 -4.46
CA LEU A 462 -26.99 -15.52 -5.11
C LEU A 462 -26.04 -16.56 -4.51
N ALA A 463 -26.10 -17.79 -5.01
CA ALA A 463 -25.15 -18.84 -4.64
C ALA A 463 -23.73 -18.56 -5.15
N ILE A 464 -22.71 -18.91 -4.36
CA ILE A 464 -21.30 -18.77 -4.74
C ILE A 464 -20.95 -19.78 -5.84
N ALA A 465 -20.52 -19.28 -7.00
CA ALA A 465 -20.12 -20.10 -8.14
C ALA A 465 -18.62 -20.44 -8.08
N TYR A 466 -18.23 -21.43 -7.25
CA TYR A 466 -16.82 -21.83 -7.06
C TYR A 466 -16.07 -22.14 -8.37
N ASN A 467 -16.76 -22.71 -9.36
CA ASN A 467 -16.24 -23.01 -10.70
C ASN A 467 -15.90 -21.79 -11.57
N GLU A 468 -16.43 -20.58 -11.29
CA GLU A 468 -16.02 -19.36 -11.98
C GLU A 468 -14.54 -19.05 -11.67
N ARG A 469 -13.77 -18.62 -12.66
CA ARG A 469 -12.40 -18.11 -12.46
C ARG A 469 -12.41 -17.01 -11.38
N PRO A 470 -11.47 -17.02 -10.42
CA PRO A 470 -11.31 -15.94 -9.46
C PRO A 470 -10.96 -14.62 -10.17
N ILE A 471 -11.88 -13.67 -10.16
CA ILE A 471 -11.71 -12.31 -10.69
C ILE A 471 -11.84 -11.34 -9.51
N ALA A 472 -10.68 -10.92 -8.98
CA ALA A 472 -10.57 -10.27 -7.69
C ALA A 472 -10.21 -8.77 -7.77
N ALA A 473 -10.85 -7.95 -6.94
CA ALA A 473 -10.40 -6.58 -6.68
C ALA A 473 -9.53 -6.52 -5.41
N TYR A 474 -8.36 -5.88 -5.48
CA TYR A 474 -7.48 -5.64 -4.33
C TYR A 474 -7.73 -4.27 -3.69
N PHE A 475 -7.86 -4.25 -2.37
CA PHE A 475 -7.96 -3.02 -1.57
C PHE A 475 -7.02 -3.05 -0.35
N ASP A 476 -6.24 -1.97 -0.15
CA ASP A 476 -5.72 -1.65 1.18
C ASP A 476 -6.88 -1.27 2.11
N TRP A 477 -6.71 -1.49 3.42
CA TRP A 477 -7.70 -1.17 4.43
C TRP A 477 -8.10 0.31 4.49
N ASN A 478 -7.12 1.23 4.38
CA ASN A 478 -7.39 2.67 4.45
C ASN A 478 -8.08 3.16 3.18
N GLU A 479 -7.60 2.68 2.03
CA GLU A 479 -8.23 2.95 0.74
C GLU A 479 -9.66 2.38 0.70
N LEU A 480 -9.92 1.19 1.24
CA LEU A 480 -11.26 0.61 1.33
C LEU A 480 -12.24 1.51 2.11
N LEU A 481 -11.79 2.10 3.23
CA LEU A 481 -12.58 3.06 4.02
C LEU A 481 -12.86 4.37 3.25
N GLU A 482 -11.97 4.79 2.33
CA GLU A 482 -12.17 5.94 1.45
C GLU A 482 -13.09 5.59 0.26
N HIS A 483 -12.79 4.52 -0.49
CA HIS A 483 -13.57 3.99 -1.62
C HIS A 483 -15.04 3.74 -1.25
N THR A 484 -15.28 3.09 -0.11
CA THR A 484 -16.66 2.88 0.40
C THR A 484 -17.26 4.15 1.00
N SER A 485 -16.47 5.18 1.29
CA SER A 485 -16.90 6.41 1.97
C SER A 485 -17.70 6.16 3.26
N ALA A 486 -17.37 5.07 3.95
CA ALA A 486 -18.10 4.61 5.12
C ALA A 486 -17.81 5.46 6.37
N ARG A 487 -16.54 5.85 6.54
CA ARG A 487 -16.07 6.68 7.66
C ARG A 487 -16.66 8.11 7.55
N THR A 488 -17.48 8.49 8.53
CA THR A 488 -18.18 9.79 8.56
C THR A 488 -17.48 10.76 9.53
N PRO A 489 -17.03 11.96 9.08
CA PRO A 489 -16.40 12.97 9.93
C PRO A 489 -17.17 13.32 11.20
N ALA A 490 -16.46 13.66 12.29
CA ALA A 490 -17.09 14.22 13.47
C ALA A 490 -17.53 15.67 13.21
N ALA A 491 -18.69 16.05 13.74
CA ALA A 491 -19.28 17.38 13.53
C ALA A 491 -18.51 18.54 14.21
N ASP A 492 -17.54 18.24 15.07
CA ASP A 492 -16.68 19.22 15.76
C ASP A 492 -15.21 19.19 15.28
N GLY A 493 -14.96 18.65 14.09
CA GLY A 493 -13.63 18.61 13.47
C GLY A 493 -12.68 17.56 14.05
N ARG A 494 -13.11 16.73 15.01
CA ARG A 494 -12.32 15.58 15.48
C ARG A 494 -12.16 14.51 14.39
N PRO A 495 -11.16 13.62 14.51
CA PRO A 495 -11.09 12.41 13.70
C PRO A 495 -12.40 11.62 13.80
N ALA A 496 -12.87 11.10 12.67
CA ALA A 496 -13.99 10.17 12.63
C ALA A 496 -13.65 8.90 13.43
N VAL A 497 -14.54 8.50 14.32
CA VAL A 497 -14.48 7.21 15.02
C VAL A 497 -15.12 6.15 14.14
N ASP A 498 -14.51 4.96 14.11
CA ASP A 498 -15.09 3.77 13.49
C ASP A 498 -15.99 3.05 14.50
N ASP A 499 -17.13 2.57 14.04
CA ASP A 499 -18.15 1.85 14.81
C ASP A 499 -18.84 0.81 13.91
N TRP A 500 -19.77 0.02 14.44
CA TRP A 500 -20.54 -0.94 13.63
C TRP A 500 -21.22 -0.24 12.44
N GLN A 501 -21.68 1.01 12.60
CA GLN A 501 -22.27 1.78 11.50
C GLN A 501 -21.27 2.06 10.37
N THR A 502 -20.00 2.35 10.67
CA THR A 502 -18.92 2.42 9.66
C THR A 502 -18.70 1.06 8.99
N PHE A 503 -18.50 -0.02 9.74
CA PHE A 503 -18.13 -1.31 9.14
C PHE A 503 -19.26 -1.97 8.33
N TYR A 504 -20.52 -1.80 8.75
CA TYR A 504 -21.69 -2.20 7.97
C TYR A 504 -21.76 -1.46 6.63
N LEU A 505 -21.53 -0.14 6.62
CA LEU A 505 -21.50 0.64 5.37
C LEU A 505 -20.29 0.28 4.49
N LEU A 506 -19.15 -0.09 5.08
CA LEU A 506 -17.98 -0.57 4.35
C LEU A 506 -18.30 -1.91 3.65
N ALA A 507 -18.84 -2.88 4.37
CA ALA A 507 -19.13 -4.21 3.83
C ALA A 507 -20.20 -4.18 2.72
N GLU A 508 -21.32 -3.50 2.94
CA GLU A 508 -22.39 -3.38 1.93
C GLU A 508 -21.93 -2.65 0.66
N ARG A 509 -21.13 -1.59 0.80
CA ARG A 509 -20.63 -0.82 -0.33
C ARG A 509 -19.45 -1.48 -1.03
N LEU A 510 -18.65 -2.29 -0.34
CA LEU A 510 -17.66 -3.17 -0.97
C LEU A 510 -18.37 -4.16 -1.89
N ALA A 511 -19.33 -4.91 -1.37
CA ALA A 511 -20.08 -5.90 -2.14
C ALA A 511 -20.81 -5.27 -3.35
N ALA A 512 -21.46 -4.12 -3.17
CA ALA A 512 -22.07 -3.38 -4.27
C ALA A 512 -21.04 -2.91 -5.33
N SER A 513 -19.87 -2.43 -4.91
CA SER A 513 -18.82 -1.96 -5.84
C SER A 513 -18.18 -3.09 -6.64
N LEU A 514 -18.09 -4.31 -6.06
CA LEU A 514 -17.62 -5.52 -6.74
C LEU A 514 -18.60 -5.92 -7.86
N GLU A 515 -19.88 -6.07 -7.53
CA GLU A 515 -20.96 -6.43 -8.47
C GLU A 515 -21.09 -5.41 -9.62
N LEU A 516 -21.13 -4.11 -9.27
CA LEU A 516 -21.20 -2.99 -10.21
C LEU A 516 -19.96 -2.89 -11.12
N SER A 517 -18.85 -3.54 -10.77
CA SER A 517 -17.61 -3.54 -11.55
C SER A 517 -17.28 -4.91 -12.16
N GLY A 518 -18.09 -5.95 -11.91
CA GLY A 518 -17.94 -7.28 -12.52
C GLY A 518 -16.92 -8.21 -11.86
N TYR A 519 -16.47 -7.92 -10.64
CA TYR A 519 -15.64 -8.83 -9.84
C TYR A 519 -16.52 -9.90 -9.16
N ASN A 520 -15.97 -11.09 -8.93
CA ASN A 520 -16.60 -12.15 -8.13
C ASN A 520 -15.84 -12.44 -6.81
N MET A 521 -14.77 -11.69 -6.54
CA MET A 521 -13.93 -11.84 -5.37
C MET A 521 -13.34 -10.50 -4.91
N ALA A 522 -13.02 -10.37 -3.61
CA ALA A 522 -12.18 -9.32 -3.07
C ALA A 522 -10.92 -9.89 -2.40
N VAL A 523 -9.81 -9.17 -2.51
CA VAL A 523 -8.63 -9.33 -1.66
C VAL A 523 -8.52 -8.05 -0.82
N VAL A 524 -8.53 -8.18 0.51
CA VAL A 524 -8.54 -7.05 1.44
C VAL A 524 -7.43 -7.24 2.45
N ASN A 525 -6.56 -6.25 2.65
CA ASN A 525 -5.60 -6.31 3.75
C ASN A 525 -6.33 -6.19 5.10
N VAL A 526 -6.18 -7.21 5.95
CA VAL A 526 -6.81 -7.30 7.29
C VAL A 526 -5.79 -7.35 8.42
N TRP A 527 -4.50 -7.35 8.11
CA TRP A 527 -3.41 -7.24 9.08
C TRP A 527 -2.23 -6.49 8.47
N ARG A 528 -1.88 -5.33 9.05
CA ARG A 528 -0.71 -4.51 8.70
C ARG A 528 -0.39 -3.53 9.81
N ASP A 529 0.85 -3.07 9.89
CA ASP A 529 1.31 -2.04 10.82
C ASP A 529 0.92 -2.31 12.30
N GLY A 530 0.85 -3.60 12.65
CA GLY A 530 0.49 -4.12 13.97
C GLY A 530 -1.00 -4.11 14.30
N GLY A 531 -1.86 -3.64 13.39
CA GLY A 531 -3.31 -3.67 13.55
C GLY A 531 -3.94 -4.92 12.93
N ALA A 532 -5.18 -5.20 13.34
CA ALA A 532 -6.02 -6.25 12.76
C ALA A 532 -7.43 -5.72 12.48
N ALA A 533 -8.05 -6.22 11.41
CA ALA A 533 -9.45 -5.97 11.03
C ALA A 533 -10.37 -7.17 11.31
N PHE A 534 -9.93 -8.08 12.19
CA PHE A 534 -10.65 -9.25 12.69
C PHE A 534 -10.29 -9.44 14.18
N ASP A 535 -10.98 -10.32 14.91
CA ASP A 535 -10.60 -10.63 16.29
C ASP A 535 -9.34 -11.52 16.35
N ALA A 536 -8.29 -10.95 16.93
CA ALA A 536 -7.04 -11.65 17.19
C ALA A 536 -7.01 -12.35 18.56
N GLY A 537 -8.08 -12.22 19.37
CA GLY A 537 -8.10 -12.61 20.78
C GLY A 537 -7.01 -11.87 21.58
N ASP A 538 -6.38 -12.57 22.52
CA ASP A 538 -5.32 -12.03 23.40
C ASP A 538 -4.06 -11.47 22.69
N TYR A 539 -3.92 -11.61 21.36
CA TYR A 539 -2.74 -11.09 20.67
C TYR A 539 -2.81 -9.56 20.54
N PRO A 540 -1.85 -8.81 21.13
CA PRO A 540 -1.98 -7.37 21.26
C PRO A 540 -1.80 -6.68 19.90
N THR A 541 -2.79 -5.89 19.50
CA THR A 541 -2.91 -5.28 18.17
C THR A 541 -3.19 -3.77 18.27
N THR A 542 -2.63 -2.99 17.36
CA THR A 542 -2.82 -1.53 17.30
C THR A 542 -4.21 -1.17 16.78
N PRO A 543 -4.77 0.00 17.14
CA PRO A 543 -6.10 0.40 16.69
C PRO A 543 -6.11 0.93 15.24
N VAL A 544 -4.99 0.84 14.50
CA VAL A 544 -4.83 1.43 13.15
C VAL A 544 -5.92 0.99 12.18
N MET A 545 -6.36 -0.25 12.26
CA MET A 545 -7.39 -0.83 11.38
C MET A 545 -8.79 -0.75 12.01
N ASN A 546 -8.91 -0.50 13.32
CA ASN A 546 -10.18 -0.47 14.01
C ASN A 546 -10.16 0.60 15.12
N PHE A 547 -10.49 1.85 14.77
CA PHE A 547 -10.46 2.97 15.74
C PHE A 547 -11.59 2.91 16.78
N SER A 548 -12.51 1.94 16.75
CA SER A 548 -13.53 1.77 17.80
C SER A 548 -12.91 1.62 19.20
N ARG A 549 -11.77 0.90 19.27
CA ARG A 549 -10.93 0.71 20.48
C ARG A 549 -10.40 2.02 21.06
N LEU A 550 -10.27 3.08 20.26
CA LEU A 550 -9.91 4.41 20.77
C LEU A 550 -11.08 5.12 21.47
N ASN A 551 -12.31 4.64 21.32
CA ASN A 551 -13.51 5.24 21.88
C ASN A 551 -14.05 4.44 23.08
N THR A 552 -14.29 3.14 22.90
CA THR A 552 -14.71 2.21 23.97
C THR A 552 -13.49 1.48 24.54
N GLY A 553 -13.16 1.71 25.81
CA GLY A 553 -12.05 1.04 26.51
C GLY A 553 -12.47 -0.19 27.32
N ALA A 554 -13.76 -0.56 27.25
CA ALA A 554 -14.33 -1.73 27.92
C ALA A 554 -14.07 -3.02 27.12
N THR A 555 -13.98 -4.14 27.83
CA THR A 555 -13.65 -5.46 27.29
C THR A 555 -14.65 -6.53 27.74
N ASP A 556 -15.84 -6.10 28.14
CA ASP A 556 -16.97 -6.90 28.64
C ASP A 556 -18.11 -7.01 27.60
N LEU A 557 -17.82 -6.65 26.35
CA LEU A 557 -18.61 -6.99 25.17
C LEU A 557 -17.64 -7.59 24.12
N PRO A 558 -18.12 -8.45 23.22
CA PRO A 558 -17.34 -8.93 22.09
C PRO A 558 -16.70 -7.78 21.29
N PRO A 559 -15.45 -7.95 20.82
CA PRO A 559 -14.80 -6.95 19.99
C PRO A 559 -15.56 -6.78 18.67
N ILE A 560 -15.54 -5.57 18.11
CA ILE A 560 -16.05 -5.34 16.76
C ILE A 560 -15.14 -6.05 15.76
N ASP A 561 -15.67 -7.04 15.05
CA ASP A 561 -15.02 -7.74 13.93
C ASP A 561 -15.59 -7.28 12.57
N PRO A 562 -14.85 -6.43 11.83
CA PRO A 562 -15.22 -6.03 10.46
C PRO A 562 -15.15 -7.16 9.43
N LEU A 563 -14.28 -8.15 9.61
CA LEU A 563 -14.03 -9.22 8.63
C LEU A 563 -15.18 -10.23 8.62
N ASP A 564 -15.66 -10.64 9.79
CA ASP A 564 -16.87 -11.46 9.92
C ASP A 564 -18.06 -10.79 9.20
N LEU A 565 -18.32 -9.52 9.49
CA LEU A 565 -19.41 -8.77 8.85
C LEU A 565 -19.24 -8.67 7.32
N MET A 566 -18.01 -8.48 6.82
CA MET A 566 -17.72 -8.56 5.38
C MET A 566 -17.96 -9.98 4.82
N LEU A 567 -17.54 -11.04 5.51
CA LEU A 567 -17.72 -12.42 5.08
C LEU A 567 -19.20 -12.84 5.06
N ARG A 568 -20.02 -12.44 6.04
CA ARG A 568 -21.48 -12.64 6.05
C ARG A 568 -22.13 -11.93 4.86
N ILE A 569 -21.80 -10.66 4.62
CA ILE A 569 -22.37 -9.85 3.52
C ILE A 569 -21.93 -10.36 2.13
N CYS A 570 -20.68 -10.79 1.96
CA CYS A 570 -20.22 -11.44 0.73
C CYS A 570 -20.91 -12.80 0.50
N SER A 571 -21.07 -13.61 1.56
CA SER A 571 -21.66 -14.96 1.47
C SER A 571 -23.09 -14.91 0.95
N ARG A 572 -23.93 -14.01 1.48
CA ARG A 572 -25.32 -13.83 1.02
C ARG A 572 -25.44 -13.23 -0.39
N ARG A 573 -24.34 -12.76 -0.99
CA ARG A 573 -24.31 -12.09 -2.32
C ARG A 573 -23.57 -12.89 -3.39
N GLY A 574 -23.18 -14.12 -3.10
CA GLY A 574 -22.46 -14.99 -4.04
C GLY A 574 -21.00 -14.55 -4.30
N LEU A 575 -20.45 -13.69 -3.45
CA LEU A 575 -19.11 -13.11 -3.57
C LEU A 575 -18.10 -13.86 -2.69
N ARG A 576 -16.86 -13.94 -3.17
CA ARG A 576 -15.73 -14.55 -2.43
C ARG A 576 -14.83 -13.49 -1.80
N MET A 577 -14.10 -13.84 -0.75
CA MET A 577 -13.09 -12.99 -0.12
C MET A 577 -11.84 -13.78 0.27
N VAL A 578 -10.68 -13.16 0.06
CA VAL A 578 -9.37 -13.61 0.50
C VAL A 578 -8.78 -12.53 1.42
N PRO A 579 -8.89 -12.66 2.76
CA PRO A 579 -8.17 -11.78 3.68
C PRO A 579 -6.65 -11.86 3.47
N SER A 580 -5.99 -10.70 3.50
CA SER A 580 -4.55 -10.55 3.24
C SER A 580 -3.79 -10.04 4.47
N ILE A 581 -2.62 -10.64 4.72
CA ILE A 581 -1.72 -10.28 5.84
C ILE A 581 -0.41 -9.70 5.28
N ARG A 582 0.00 -8.55 5.81
CA ARG A 582 1.34 -7.98 5.63
C ARG A 582 2.14 -8.07 6.93
N PHE A 583 3.18 -8.90 6.91
CA PHE A 583 4.04 -9.14 8.07
C PHE A 583 5.15 -8.09 8.20
N ASN A 584 4.76 -6.83 8.48
CA ASN A 584 5.68 -5.70 8.68
C ASN A 584 5.76 -5.18 10.15
N SER A 585 5.01 -5.79 11.07
CA SER A 585 4.86 -5.38 12.48
C SER A 585 5.85 -6.06 13.45
N SER A 586 5.97 -5.53 14.68
CA SER A 586 6.65 -6.24 15.78
C SER A 586 6.02 -7.61 16.05
N LEU A 587 6.85 -8.63 16.23
CA LEU A 587 6.48 -9.94 16.78
C LEU A 587 6.66 -9.94 18.30
N VAL A 588 5.58 -10.19 19.02
CA VAL A 588 5.42 -9.95 20.46
C VAL A 588 6.17 -11.00 21.28
N ASP A 589 5.99 -12.27 20.97
CA ASP A 589 6.58 -13.39 21.72
C ASP A 589 8.08 -13.54 21.39
N VAL A 590 8.49 -13.31 20.15
CA VAL A 590 9.90 -13.18 19.76
C VAL A 590 10.56 -11.99 20.47
N ASN A 591 9.89 -10.84 20.57
CA ASN A 591 10.42 -9.70 21.33
C ASN A 591 10.49 -10.00 22.84
N ARG A 592 9.51 -10.71 23.42
CA ARG A 592 9.55 -11.16 24.82
C ARG A 592 10.74 -12.10 25.05
N MET A 593 10.91 -13.11 24.19
CA MET A 593 12.03 -14.05 24.20
C MET A 593 13.40 -13.37 24.11
N MET A 594 13.55 -12.33 23.28
CA MET A 594 14.79 -11.56 23.17
C MET A 594 15.14 -10.76 24.44
N ARG A 595 14.13 -10.32 25.20
CA ARG A 595 14.29 -9.52 26.44
C ARG A 595 14.54 -10.36 27.68
N THR A 596 13.97 -11.56 27.77
CA THR A 596 14.20 -12.47 28.90
C THR A 596 15.69 -12.76 29.05
N PRO A 597 16.30 -12.57 30.24
CA PRO A 597 17.71 -12.91 30.48
C PRO A 597 17.96 -14.43 30.37
N GLN A 598 18.27 -14.90 29.16
CA GLN A 598 18.48 -16.31 28.88
C GLN A 598 19.81 -16.82 29.46
N LYS A 599 19.87 -18.11 29.80
CA LYS A 599 21.14 -18.84 30.00
C LYS A 599 21.94 -18.98 28.70
N GLN A 600 21.27 -18.87 27.55
CA GLN A 600 21.85 -18.92 26.22
C GLN A 600 22.20 -17.51 25.75
N LYS A 601 23.45 -17.29 25.36
CA LYS A 601 23.90 -16.00 24.83
C LYS A 601 23.49 -15.89 23.36
N TRP A 602 22.88 -14.78 22.97
CA TRP A 602 22.61 -14.48 21.56
C TRP A 602 23.93 -14.35 20.77
N THR A 603 24.00 -14.98 19.60
CA THR A 603 25.09 -14.91 18.63
C THR A 603 24.52 -14.73 17.22
N ILE A 604 25.37 -14.39 16.23
CA ILE A 604 24.94 -14.23 14.84
C ILE A 604 24.31 -15.50 14.23
N GLU A 605 24.61 -16.68 14.78
CA GLU A 605 24.05 -17.96 14.30
C GLU A 605 22.60 -18.19 14.73
N ASN A 606 22.21 -17.71 15.92
CA ASN A 606 20.90 -17.98 16.53
C ASN A 606 20.03 -16.74 16.78
N TYR A 607 20.39 -15.58 16.23
CA TYR A 607 19.59 -14.36 16.40
C TYR A 607 18.31 -14.42 15.54
N PRO A 608 17.12 -14.06 16.09
CA PRO A 608 15.85 -14.14 15.36
C PRO A 608 15.61 -12.95 14.41
N VAL A 609 16.61 -12.10 14.18
CA VAL A 609 16.57 -10.92 13.29
C VAL A 609 17.72 -11.05 12.31
N TRP A 610 17.49 -10.72 11.03
CA TRP A 610 18.55 -10.71 10.01
C TRP A 610 19.68 -9.75 10.41
N THR A 611 20.93 -10.18 10.29
CA THR A 611 22.12 -9.34 10.49
C THR A 611 22.90 -9.16 9.19
N ASP A 612 23.62 -8.05 9.03
CA ASP A 612 24.61 -7.92 7.97
C ASP A 612 25.91 -8.70 8.28
N LEU A 613 26.90 -8.64 7.38
CA LEU A 613 28.22 -9.26 7.54
C LEU A 613 29.03 -8.74 8.74
N ALA A 614 28.67 -7.58 9.30
CA ALA A 614 29.26 -7.02 10.52
C ALA A 614 28.47 -7.39 11.78
N GLY A 615 27.47 -8.28 11.67
CA GLY A 615 26.60 -8.71 12.77
C GLY A 615 25.57 -7.66 13.22
N ARG A 616 25.37 -6.57 12.44
CA ARG A 616 24.43 -5.49 12.79
C ARG A 616 23.02 -5.87 12.36
N PRO A 617 22.00 -5.79 13.24
CA PRO A 617 20.64 -6.22 12.92
C PRO A 617 19.95 -5.27 11.93
N ARG A 618 19.24 -5.85 10.96
CA ARG A 618 18.39 -5.12 10.01
C ARG A 618 17.12 -4.64 10.70
N THR A 619 16.83 -3.35 10.55
CA THR A 619 15.53 -2.76 10.92
C THR A 619 14.84 -2.28 9.65
N THR A 620 13.54 -2.55 9.57
CA THR A 620 12.66 -2.06 8.52
C THR A 620 12.09 -0.71 8.93
N ILE A 621 11.83 0.19 7.99
CA ILE A 621 10.94 1.35 8.21
C ILE A 621 9.68 1.06 7.39
N THR A 622 8.50 1.05 8.02
CA THR A 622 7.26 0.80 7.28
C THR A 622 6.94 2.01 6.41
N GLN A 623 6.63 1.78 5.13
CA GLN A 623 6.48 2.90 4.16
C GLN A 623 5.32 3.86 4.53
N HIS A 624 4.28 3.32 5.16
CA HIS A 624 3.00 4.00 5.33
C HIS A 624 2.84 4.73 6.68
N GLN A 625 3.69 4.46 7.68
CA GLN A 625 3.61 5.08 9.01
C GLN A 625 5.00 5.31 9.64
N ARG A 626 5.05 6.12 10.71
CA ARG A 626 6.28 6.39 11.47
C ARG A 626 6.64 5.25 12.43
N GLY A 627 6.80 4.02 11.94
CA GLY A 627 7.23 2.86 12.71
C GLY A 627 8.59 2.30 12.27
N SER A 628 9.23 1.48 13.11
CA SER A 628 10.36 0.67 12.66
C SER A 628 10.53 -0.61 13.43
N THR A 629 10.50 -1.73 12.71
CA THR A 629 10.43 -3.07 13.25
C THR A 629 11.72 -3.85 12.94
N PRO A 630 12.12 -4.82 13.77
CA PRO A 630 13.19 -5.74 13.40
C PRO A 630 12.78 -6.51 12.15
N HIS A 631 13.69 -6.66 11.18
CA HIS A 631 13.43 -7.50 10.01
C HIS A 631 13.73 -8.96 10.43
N TYR A 632 12.71 -9.66 10.91
CA TYR A 632 12.87 -10.98 11.54
C TYR A 632 13.35 -12.07 10.56
N TYR A 633 14.12 -13.03 11.06
CA TYR A 633 14.55 -14.20 10.31
C TYR A 633 13.48 -15.29 10.42
N THR A 634 12.57 -15.38 9.45
CA THR A 634 11.39 -16.29 9.48
C THR A 634 11.73 -17.75 9.67
N ALA A 635 12.89 -18.17 9.16
CA ALA A 635 13.44 -19.52 9.33
C ALA A 635 13.96 -19.82 10.75
N HIS A 636 14.00 -18.83 11.66
CA HIS A 636 14.20 -19.07 13.08
C HIS A 636 12.92 -19.71 13.66
N PRO A 637 12.97 -20.87 14.34
CA PRO A 637 11.77 -21.62 14.73
C PRO A 637 10.71 -20.79 15.48
N LYS A 638 11.11 -19.94 16.43
CA LYS A 638 10.18 -19.08 17.18
C LYS A 638 9.57 -17.93 16.37
N VAL A 639 10.19 -17.54 15.25
CA VAL A 639 9.62 -16.57 14.31
C VAL A 639 8.58 -17.28 13.43
N ALA A 640 8.92 -18.45 12.89
CA ALA A 640 8.00 -19.29 12.12
C ALA A 640 6.74 -19.66 12.93
N GLU A 641 6.91 -20.03 14.19
CA GLU A 641 5.84 -20.39 15.14
C GLU A 641 4.89 -19.22 15.41
N GLU A 642 5.39 -18.01 15.65
CA GLU A 642 4.55 -16.84 15.91
C GLU A 642 3.86 -16.33 14.63
N VAL A 643 4.56 -16.37 13.49
CA VAL A 643 3.99 -16.05 12.16
C VAL A 643 2.86 -17.00 11.81
N GLN A 644 3.08 -18.31 11.94
CA GLN A 644 2.01 -19.30 11.74
C GLN A 644 0.86 -19.08 12.74
N GLY A 645 1.15 -18.85 14.02
CA GLY A 645 0.12 -18.60 15.04
C GLY A 645 -0.76 -17.36 14.80
N ILE A 646 -0.29 -16.38 14.01
CA ILE A 646 -1.11 -15.25 13.54
C ILE A 646 -2.00 -15.66 12.36
N VAL A 647 -1.48 -16.43 11.40
CA VAL A 647 -2.27 -16.93 10.27
C VAL A 647 -3.34 -17.93 10.72
N ASP A 648 -3.01 -18.82 11.66
CA ASP A 648 -3.91 -19.85 12.17
C ASP A 648 -5.13 -19.22 12.89
N ARG A 649 -4.96 -18.07 13.57
CA ARG A 649 -6.09 -17.29 14.13
C ARG A 649 -7.03 -16.76 13.05
N LEU A 650 -6.47 -16.21 11.96
CA LEU A 650 -7.25 -15.74 10.82
C LEU A 650 -8.03 -16.90 10.16
N ILE A 651 -7.38 -18.07 9.97
CA ILE A 651 -8.03 -19.26 9.40
C ILE A 651 -9.20 -19.72 10.28
N VAL A 652 -9.03 -19.77 11.60
CA VAL A 652 -10.10 -20.16 12.54
C VAL A 652 -11.25 -19.14 12.54
N SER A 653 -10.95 -17.84 12.49
CA SER A 653 -11.94 -16.77 12.36
C SER A 653 -12.76 -16.86 11.05
N CYS A 654 -12.13 -17.26 9.94
CA CYS A 654 -12.78 -17.22 8.62
C CYS A 654 -13.40 -18.55 8.15
N SER A 655 -12.99 -19.71 8.67
CA SER A 655 -13.29 -21.02 8.07
C SER A 655 -14.77 -21.40 8.03
N GLY A 656 -15.60 -20.83 8.91
CA GLY A 656 -17.05 -21.04 8.93
C GLY A 656 -17.82 -20.36 7.80
N HIS A 657 -17.20 -19.46 7.03
CA HIS A 657 -17.90 -18.62 6.04
C HIS A 657 -17.78 -19.15 4.61
N ALA A 658 -18.91 -19.30 3.91
CA ALA A 658 -18.92 -19.75 2.52
C ALA A 658 -18.14 -18.82 1.58
N ALA A 659 -18.09 -17.51 1.86
CA ALA A 659 -17.30 -16.54 1.11
C ALA A 659 -15.77 -16.70 1.28
N PHE A 660 -15.28 -17.38 2.32
CA PHE A 660 -13.85 -17.52 2.57
C PHE A 660 -13.20 -18.42 1.51
N ALA A 661 -12.31 -17.84 0.69
CA ALA A 661 -11.74 -18.48 -0.49
C ALA A 661 -10.21 -18.58 -0.48
N GLY A 662 -9.57 -18.25 0.65
CA GLY A 662 -8.11 -18.30 0.77
C GLY A 662 -7.56 -17.35 1.82
N VAL A 663 -6.26 -17.47 2.08
CA VAL A 663 -5.47 -16.45 2.79
C VAL A 663 -4.42 -15.91 1.83
N SER A 664 -4.24 -14.59 1.82
CA SER A 664 -3.19 -13.91 1.08
C SER A 664 -2.05 -13.48 2.01
N LEU A 665 -0.81 -13.65 1.56
CA LEU A 665 0.38 -13.13 2.22
C LEU A 665 1.09 -12.12 1.31
N GLU A 666 1.22 -10.88 1.81
CA GLU A 666 1.94 -9.81 1.11
C GLU A 666 3.44 -9.93 1.35
N LEU A 667 4.15 -10.27 0.27
CA LEU A 667 5.60 -10.31 0.20
C LEU A 667 6.12 -8.93 -0.23
N SER A 668 5.76 -7.85 0.50
CA SER A 668 6.26 -6.49 0.27
C SER A 668 7.71 -6.33 0.75
N ALA A 669 8.44 -5.32 0.25
CA ALA A 669 9.82 -5.07 0.67
C ALA A 669 9.99 -4.70 2.17
N ASP A 670 8.89 -4.34 2.86
CA ASP A 670 8.84 -4.13 4.31
C ASP A 670 8.30 -5.34 5.10
N SER A 671 7.79 -6.37 4.41
CA SER A 671 7.38 -7.65 4.99
C SER A 671 8.59 -8.55 5.20
N TYR A 672 8.78 -9.12 6.40
CA TYR A 672 9.92 -10.01 6.66
C TYR A 672 9.77 -11.41 6.06
N LEU A 673 8.64 -11.71 5.38
CA LEU A 673 8.54 -12.86 4.47
C LEU A 673 9.34 -12.65 3.16
N ALA A 674 9.55 -11.40 2.72
CA ALA A 674 10.41 -11.08 1.57
C ALA A 674 11.84 -10.82 2.07
N PHE A 675 12.77 -11.71 1.76
CA PHE A 675 14.09 -11.66 2.41
C PHE A 675 14.91 -10.44 1.99
N PRO A 676 15.85 -10.01 2.85
CA PRO A 676 16.82 -8.98 2.50
C PRO A 676 17.81 -9.46 1.42
N PRO A 677 18.58 -8.54 0.81
CA PRO A 677 19.65 -8.88 -0.14
C PRO A 677 20.67 -9.92 0.35
N SER A 678 21.45 -10.43 -0.60
CA SER A 678 22.33 -11.62 -0.47
C SER A 678 23.28 -11.63 0.73
N GLU A 679 23.78 -10.47 1.16
CA GLU A 679 24.76 -10.31 2.24
C GLU A 679 24.18 -10.48 3.66
N TYR A 680 22.86 -10.46 3.80
CA TYR A 680 22.20 -10.60 5.11
C TYR A 680 22.07 -12.06 5.55
N GLY A 681 22.47 -12.31 6.79
CA GLY A 681 22.38 -13.61 7.46
C GLY A 681 23.38 -14.64 6.97
N VAL A 682 24.48 -14.22 6.34
CA VAL A 682 25.64 -15.10 6.07
C VAL A 682 26.40 -15.32 7.38
N THR A 683 26.64 -16.57 7.75
CA THR A 683 27.32 -16.95 9.00
C THR A 683 28.32 -18.08 8.75
N PRO A 684 29.32 -18.31 9.62
CA PRO A 684 30.28 -19.40 9.46
C PRO A 684 29.65 -20.78 9.26
N THR A 685 28.57 -21.10 9.98
CA THR A 685 27.85 -22.37 9.84
C THR A 685 27.09 -22.45 8.50
N ARG A 686 26.49 -21.34 8.04
CA ARG A 686 25.79 -21.30 6.73
C ARG A 686 26.78 -21.36 5.57
N LEU A 687 27.95 -20.74 5.69
CA LEU A 687 29.06 -20.87 4.75
C LEU A 687 29.56 -22.32 4.68
N ALA A 688 29.69 -23.01 5.82
CA ALA A 688 30.03 -24.43 5.85
C ALA A 688 28.98 -25.31 5.16
N ASN A 689 27.68 -25.01 5.28
CA ASN A 689 26.61 -25.73 4.57
C ASN A 689 26.68 -25.54 3.05
N VAL A 690 26.87 -24.30 2.58
CA VAL A 690 27.06 -24.00 1.14
C VAL A 690 28.31 -24.72 0.60
N ALA A 691 29.43 -24.64 1.33
CA ALA A 691 30.67 -25.32 0.98
C ALA A 691 30.51 -26.84 0.91
N ALA A 692 29.80 -27.46 1.86
CA ALA A 692 29.53 -28.88 1.88
C ALA A 692 28.64 -29.33 0.70
N ARG A 693 27.62 -28.53 0.33
CA ARG A 693 26.78 -28.81 -0.86
C ARG A 693 27.56 -28.70 -2.17
N MET A 694 28.45 -27.72 -2.28
CA MET A 694 29.32 -27.56 -3.46
C MET A 694 30.51 -28.52 -3.48
N LYS A 695 30.86 -29.14 -2.35
CA LYS A 695 32.04 -29.99 -2.14
C LYS A 695 33.37 -29.25 -2.37
N VAL A 696 33.43 -27.96 -2.03
CA VAL A 696 34.70 -27.20 -2.04
C VAL A 696 35.63 -27.65 -0.91
N ASN A 697 36.92 -27.34 -1.02
CA ASN A 697 37.91 -27.73 -0.02
C ASN A 697 37.90 -26.78 1.20
N SER A 698 38.59 -27.18 2.27
CA SER A 698 38.68 -26.39 3.51
C SER A 698 39.40 -25.06 3.35
N GLU A 699 40.23 -24.90 2.32
CA GLU A 699 40.96 -23.66 2.02
C GLU A 699 40.03 -22.59 1.46
N VAL A 700 39.19 -22.95 0.47
CA VAL A 700 38.12 -22.09 -0.05
C VAL A 700 37.13 -21.73 1.06
N LEU A 701 36.72 -22.69 1.90
CA LEU A 701 35.85 -22.40 3.05
C LEU A 701 36.51 -21.42 4.04
N ASN A 702 37.79 -21.58 4.37
CA ASN A 702 38.51 -20.65 5.24
C ASN A 702 38.58 -19.24 4.62
N ASN A 703 38.84 -19.14 3.32
CA ASN A 703 38.86 -17.87 2.59
C ASN A 703 37.49 -17.19 2.59
N TRP A 704 36.41 -17.94 2.40
CA TRP A 704 35.02 -17.44 2.52
C TRP A 704 34.66 -17.02 3.94
N ILE A 705 35.15 -17.71 4.98
CA ILE A 705 34.93 -17.33 6.39
C ILE A 705 35.65 -16.01 6.71
N GLN A 706 36.83 -15.77 6.12
CA GLN A 706 37.55 -14.49 6.27
C GLN A 706 36.98 -13.38 5.40
N ASN A 707 36.53 -13.69 4.18
CA ASN A 707 36.03 -12.73 3.19
C ASN A 707 34.71 -13.22 2.55
N PRO A 708 33.56 -13.10 3.24
CA PRO A 708 32.27 -13.68 2.78
C PRO A 708 31.79 -13.21 1.40
N HIS A 709 32.23 -12.03 0.95
CA HIS A 709 31.95 -11.53 -0.40
C HIS A 709 32.41 -12.52 -1.49
N GLN A 710 33.54 -13.22 -1.32
CA GLN A 710 34.03 -14.20 -2.29
C GLN A 710 33.06 -15.39 -2.54
N MET A 711 32.15 -15.67 -1.59
CA MET A 711 31.07 -16.66 -1.76
C MET A 711 29.87 -16.07 -2.51
N LEU A 712 29.60 -14.77 -2.31
CA LEU A 712 28.49 -14.07 -2.96
C LEU A 712 28.81 -13.68 -4.42
N ASP A 713 30.10 -13.47 -4.73
CA ASP A 713 30.58 -13.17 -6.08
C ASP A 713 30.53 -14.41 -6.99
N ASP A 714 30.80 -15.61 -6.46
CA ASP A 714 30.62 -16.89 -7.16
C ASP A 714 29.12 -17.15 -7.40
N ALA A 715 28.69 -17.08 -8.66
CA ALA A 715 27.29 -17.28 -9.05
C ALA A 715 26.73 -18.67 -8.72
N SER A 716 27.57 -19.71 -8.64
CA SER A 716 27.16 -21.06 -8.23
C SER A 716 26.95 -21.14 -6.72
N ALA A 717 27.89 -20.58 -5.95
CA ALA A 717 27.78 -20.52 -4.49
C ALA A 717 26.61 -19.63 -4.04
N ARG A 718 26.46 -18.45 -4.64
CA ARG A 718 25.31 -17.56 -4.45
C ARG A 718 23.98 -18.27 -4.73
N ARG A 719 23.86 -19.05 -5.82
CA ARG A 719 22.62 -19.78 -6.12
C ARG A 719 22.34 -20.94 -5.14
N VAL A 720 23.38 -21.58 -4.59
CA VAL A 720 23.22 -22.57 -3.51
C VAL A 720 22.78 -21.90 -2.21
N TRP A 721 23.37 -20.75 -1.87
CA TRP A 721 22.99 -19.91 -0.73
C TRP A 721 21.54 -19.43 -0.82
N HIS A 722 21.09 -18.92 -1.98
CA HIS A 722 19.70 -18.51 -2.18
C HIS A 722 18.71 -19.68 -2.03
N ARG A 723 19.04 -20.89 -2.48
CA ARG A 723 18.22 -22.09 -2.24
C ARG A 723 18.14 -22.50 -0.78
N GLU A 724 19.23 -22.36 -0.01
CA GLU A 724 19.18 -22.58 1.45
C GLU A 724 18.22 -21.62 2.15
N ARG A 725 18.22 -20.35 1.73
CA ARG A 725 17.29 -19.33 2.22
C ARG A 725 15.83 -19.70 1.89
N ALA A 726 15.54 -19.98 0.63
CA ALA A 726 14.18 -20.23 0.15
C ALA A 726 13.54 -21.51 0.71
N LEU A 727 14.33 -22.56 0.95
CA LEU A 727 13.84 -23.84 1.48
C LEU A 727 13.09 -23.67 2.80
N ALA A 728 13.57 -22.80 3.69
CA ALA A 728 12.96 -22.59 5.00
C ALA A 728 11.67 -21.76 4.92
N THR A 729 11.60 -20.74 4.06
CA THR A 729 10.35 -20.02 3.76
C THR A 729 9.30 -20.97 3.19
N THR A 730 9.71 -21.81 2.22
CA THR A 730 8.86 -22.83 1.61
C THR A 730 8.30 -23.80 2.66
N SER A 731 9.10 -24.21 3.65
CA SER A 731 8.63 -25.08 4.74
C SER A 731 7.55 -24.43 5.61
N LEU A 732 7.66 -23.13 5.90
CA LEU A 732 6.64 -22.37 6.65
C LEU A 732 5.36 -22.20 5.83
N LEU A 733 5.49 -21.79 4.56
CA LEU A 733 4.36 -21.62 3.65
C LEU A 733 3.63 -22.95 3.39
N GLY A 734 4.35 -24.07 3.36
CA GLY A 734 3.76 -25.42 3.22
C GLY A 734 2.96 -25.83 4.44
N SER A 735 3.41 -25.48 5.65
CA SER A 735 2.65 -25.66 6.89
C SER A 735 1.33 -24.88 6.86
N ILE A 736 1.41 -23.59 6.50
CA ILE A 736 0.24 -22.69 6.39
C ILE A 736 -0.76 -23.22 5.34
N ALA A 737 -0.31 -23.59 4.15
CA ALA A 737 -1.18 -24.13 3.10
C ALA A 737 -1.84 -25.46 3.51
N THR A 738 -1.10 -26.33 4.20
CA THR A 738 -1.64 -27.59 4.73
C THR A 738 -2.72 -27.35 5.77
N ASN A 739 -2.54 -26.38 6.67
CA ASN A 739 -3.57 -26.01 7.66
C ASN A 739 -4.80 -25.40 6.98
N LEU A 740 -4.60 -24.48 6.02
CA LEU A 740 -5.69 -23.85 5.26
C LEU A 740 -6.55 -24.88 4.54
N TYR A 741 -5.94 -25.78 3.76
CA TYR A 741 -6.62 -26.86 3.06
C TYR A 741 -7.37 -27.83 4.00
N SER A 742 -6.80 -28.07 5.20
CA SER A 742 -7.43 -28.92 6.22
C SER A 742 -8.66 -28.29 6.87
N ASN A 743 -8.78 -26.96 6.85
CA ASN A 743 -9.95 -26.23 7.34
C ASN A 743 -10.98 -25.97 6.23
N ASN A 744 -10.54 -25.65 5.01
CA ASN A 744 -11.39 -25.45 3.84
C ASN A 744 -10.65 -25.86 2.54
N PRO A 745 -11.02 -27.00 1.92
CA PRO A 745 -10.38 -27.46 0.68
C PRO A 745 -10.55 -26.56 -0.54
N GLU A 746 -11.56 -25.67 -0.57
CA GLU A 746 -11.77 -24.69 -1.65
C GLU A 746 -10.90 -23.43 -1.48
N ALA A 747 -10.30 -23.24 -0.29
CA ALA A 747 -9.47 -22.09 0.04
C ALA A 747 -8.00 -22.33 -0.33
N SER A 748 -7.41 -21.43 -1.13
CA SER A 748 -5.98 -21.52 -1.52
C SER A 748 -5.11 -20.47 -0.83
N LEU A 749 -3.81 -20.76 -0.70
CA LEU A 749 -2.81 -19.79 -0.22
C LEU A 749 -2.38 -18.91 -1.40
N TRP A 750 -2.52 -17.60 -1.29
CA TRP A 750 -2.11 -16.62 -2.30
C TRP A 750 -0.86 -15.89 -1.82
N LEU A 751 0.11 -15.67 -2.72
CA LEU A 751 1.33 -14.91 -2.43
C LEU A 751 1.37 -13.68 -3.33
N LEU A 752 1.24 -12.48 -2.75
CA LEU A 752 1.22 -11.22 -3.50
C LEU A 752 2.61 -10.59 -3.52
N THR A 753 3.14 -10.34 -4.72
CA THR A 753 4.57 -10.06 -4.90
C THR A 753 4.87 -8.72 -5.58
N ALA A 754 3.84 -7.91 -5.86
CA ALA A 754 3.96 -6.62 -6.53
C ALA A 754 4.94 -5.66 -5.82
N GLU A 755 4.83 -5.53 -4.49
CA GLU A 755 5.65 -4.62 -3.70
C GLU A 755 6.97 -5.24 -3.19
N MET A 756 7.31 -6.48 -3.58
CA MET A 756 8.48 -7.21 -3.08
C MET A 756 9.79 -6.46 -3.27
N PHE A 757 9.87 -5.68 -4.35
CA PHE A 757 11.04 -4.96 -4.80
C PHE A 757 10.82 -3.43 -4.78
N ASP A 758 9.98 -2.93 -3.86
CA ASP A 758 9.73 -1.49 -3.67
C ASP A 758 10.86 -0.76 -2.90
N THR A 759 11.90 -1.49 -2.47
CA THR A 759 13.19 -0.92 -2.08
C THR A 759 13.99 -0.44 -3.29
N ASN A 760 14.95 0.48 -3.09
CA ASN A 760 15.92 0.90 -4.11
C ASN A 760 16.91 -0.23 -4.44
N GLU A 761 16.43 -1.32 -5.06
CA GLU A 761 17.25 -2.44 -5.49
C GLU A 761 17.59 -2.33 -6.98
N PHE A 762 18.88 -2.13 -7.24
CA PHE A 762 19.51 -2.04 -8.56
C PHE A 762 19.13 -3.18 -9.53
N SER A 763 18.75 -4.34 -9.00
CA SER A 763 18.45 -5.59 -9.73
C SER A 763 17.20 -5.55 -10.63
N LEU A 764 16.30 -4.58 -10.42
CA LEU A 764 15.11 -4.34 -11.27
C LEU A 764 15.18 -3.05 -12.10
N ARG A 765 16.36 -2.43 -12.25
CA ARG A 765 16.50 -1.38 -13.27
C ARG A 765 16.45 -2.01 -14.67
N PRO A 766 15.86 -1.32 -15.66
CA PRO A 766 15.86 -1.81 -17.04
C PRO A 766 17.27 -2.11 -17.54
N GLN A 767 17.45 -3.28 -18.14
CA GLN A 767 18.74 -3.76 -18.63
C GLN A 767 18.55 -4.49 -19.97
N PHE A 768 19.57 -4.53 -20.81
CA PHE A 768 19.52 -5.25 -22.09
C PHE A 768 19.75 -6.77 -21.96
N ALA A 769 20.39 -7.20 -20.87
CA ALA A 769 20.59 -8.60 -20.50
C ALA A 769 20.11 -8.84 -19.05
N PRO A 770 18.79 -8.70 -18.79
CA PRO A 770 18.26 -8.72 -17.43
C PRO A 770 18.38 -10.09 -16.75
N ARG A 771 18.59 -10.10 -15.43
CA ARG A 771 18.53 -11.32 -14.61
C ARG A 771 17.14 -12.00 -14.73
N PRO A 772 17.08 -13.33 -14.92
CA PRO A 772 15.84 -14.11 -14.91
C PRO A 772 14.98 -13.86 -13.66
N LEU A 773 13.66 -13.97 -13.82
CA LEU A 773 12.71 -13.70 -12.74
C LEU A 773 12.86 -14.68 -11.57
N ASP A 774 13.13 -15.97 -11.84
CA ASP A 774 13.37 -16.99 -10.83
C ASP A 774 14.59 -16.64 -9.95
N GLU A 775 15.67 -16.12 -10.52
CA GLU A 775 16.88 -15.77 -9.77
C GLU A 775 16.65 -14.59 -8.81
N LEU A 776 15.76 -13.64 -9.15
CA LEU A 776 15.41 -12.52 -8.28
C LEU A 776 14.52 -12.95 -7.10
N TYR A 777 13.49 -13.73 -7.38
CA TYR A 777 12.60 -14.24 -6.34
C TYR A 777 13.33 -15.18 -5.39
N LEU A 778 14.20 -16.05 -5.93
CA LEU A 778 15.05 -16.94 -5.15
C LEU A 778 16.03 -16.17 -4.25
N GLU A 779 16.60 -15.06 -4.73
CA GLU A 779 17.42 -14.16 -3.89
C GLU A 779 16.61 -13.60 -2.71
N ARG A 780 15.34 -13.25 -2.92
CA ARG A 780 14.40 -12.82 -1.87
C ARG A 780 13.74 -13.98 -1.10
N GLY A 781 14.26 -15.20 -1.21
CA GLY A 781 13.83 -16.36 -0.41
C GLY A 781 12.56 -17.06 -0.92
N VAL A 782 12.23 -16.91 -2.20
CA VAL A 782 11.00 -17.39 -2.84
C VAL A 782 11.34 -18.25 -4.06
N ASP A 783 11.33 -19.59 -3.92
CA ASP A 783 11.53 -20.50 -5.06
C ASP A 783 10.19 -20.75 -5.78
N LEU A 784 9.91 -19.96 -6.82
CA LEU A 784 8.65 -19.99 -7.57
C LEU A 784 8.22 -21.41 -7.96
N ALA A 785 9.15 -22.19 -8.53
CA ALA A 785 8.87 -23.54 -9.00
C ALA A 785 8.55 -24.50 -7.84
N GLN A 786 9.18 -24.34 -6.68
CA GLN A 786 8.87 -25.15 -5.50
C GLN A 786 7.51 -24.80 -4.88
N LEU A 787 7.11 -23.52 -4.88
CA LEU A 787 5.82 -23.07 -4.34
C LEU A 787 4.65 -23.57 -5.19
N GLU A 788 4.75 -23.45 -6.52
CA GLU A 788 3.75 -23.96 -7.45
C GLU A 788 3.65 -25.49 -7.37
N SER A 789 4.77 -26.21 -7.47
CA SER A 789 4.76 -27.67 -7.65
C SER A 789 4.66 -28.52 -6.37
N ALA A 790 5.06 -27.98 -5.21
CA ALA A 790 5.10 -28.74 -3.95
C ALA A 790 4.16 -28.22 -2.86
N ILE A 791 3.63 -27.00 -2.99
CA ILE A 791 2.63 -26.44 -2.06
C ILE A 791 1.26 -26.26 -2.74
N GLY A 792 1.22 -25.93 -4.03
CA GLY A 792 -0.01 -25.51 -4.70
C GLY A 792 -0.43 -24.09 -4.29
N ALA A 793 0.54 -23.23 -3.93
CA ALA A 793 0.29 -21.83 -3.62
C ALA A 793 0.14 -21.00 -4.91
N GLU A 794 -0.86 -20.13 -4.95
CA GLU A 794 -1.14 -19.22 -6.07
C GLU A 794 -0.16 -18.02 -5.98
N VAL A 795 0.97 -18.11 -6.70
CA VAL A 795 1.95 -17.01 -6.75
C VAL A 795 1.49 -15.96 -7.75
N VAL A 796 0.97 -14.83 -7.25
CA VAL A 796 0.31 -13.82 -8.08
C VAL A 796 1.34 -12.84 -8.63
N LEU A 797 1.83 -13.11 -9.85
CA LEU A 797 2.89 -12.31 -10.47
C LEU A 797 2.36 -10.96 -10.98
N PRO A 798 3.10 -9.84 -10.76
CA PRO A 798 2.61 -8.51 -11.09
C PRO A 798 2.86 -8.12 -12.55
N GLN A 799 1.88 -7.41 -13.11
CA GLN A 799 2.04 -6.56 -14.28
C GLN A 799 1.48 -5.19 -13.95
N PHE A 800 2.21 -4.15 -14.33
CA PHE A 800 1.93 -2.79 -13.89
C PHE A 800 1.23 -1.98 -14.97
N ASP A 801 0.13 -1.35 -14.60
CA ASP A 801 -0.45 -0.26 -15.38
C ASP A 801 0.31 1.02 -15.03
N VAL A 802 1.22 1.40 -15.93
CA VAL A 802 2.10 2.58 -15.80
C VAL A 802 1.53 3.83 -16.48
N THR A 803 0.24 3.80 -16.88
CA THR A 803 -0.48 4.93 -17.47
C THR A 803 -0.22 6.22 -16.69
N GLY A 804 0.15 7.29 -17.41
CA GLY A 804 0.26 8.63 -16.81
C GLY A 804 1.35 8.77 -15.73
N SER A 805 2.26 7.80 -15.63
CA SER A 805 3.44 7.85 -14.77
C SER A 805 4.63 8.42 -15.56
N PRO A 806 5.50 9.26 -14.97
CA PRO A 806 6.78 9.60 -15.58
C PRO A 806 7.56 8.34 -15.94
N LEU A 807 8.25 8.32 -17.09
CA LEU A 807 9.01 7.15 -17.56
C LEU A 807 10.04 6.67 -16.53
N ALA A 808 10.65 7.65 -15.86
CA ALA A 808 11.36 7.54 -14.59
C ALA A 808 10.72 6.55 -13.59
N ASP A 809 9.55 6.90 -13.04
CA ASP A 809 8.84 6.10 -12.04
C ASP A 809 8.33 4.76 -12.62
N ALA A 810 8.00 4.75 -13.91
CA ALA A 810 7.56 3.57 -14.64
C ALA A 810 8.68 2.53 -14.88
N ALA A 811 9.96 2.92 -14.84
CA ALA A 811 11.10 2.09 -15.26
C ALA A 811 11.12 0.67 -14.65
N ARG A 812 11.08 0.60 -13.31
CA ARG A 812 11.06 -0.66 -12.54
C ARG A 812 9.75 -1.45 -12.75
N PRO A 813 8.55 -0.83 -12.63
CA PRO A 813 7.26 -1.43 -13.02
C PRO A 813 7.23 -2.03 -14.44
N MET A 814 7.76 -1.34 -15.45
CA MET A 814 7.83 -1.83 -16.84
C MET A 814 8.76 -3.04 -16.98
N GLU A 815 9.96 -2.96 -16.39
CA GLU A 815 10.95 -4.03 -16.41
C GLU A 815 10.41 -5.30 -15.74
N LEU A 816 9.78 -5.18 -14.56
CA LEU A 816 9.16 -6.30 -13.87
C LEU A 816 7.98 -6.87 -14.67
N SER A 817 7.14 -6.03 -15.28
CA SER A 817 6.06 -6.46 -16.19
C SER A 817 6.58 -7.24 -17.40
N GLN A 818 7.71 -6.81 -17.98
CA GLN A 818 8.36 -7.48 -19.10
C GLN A 818 8.95 -8.84 -18.67
N ARG A 819 9.52 -8.96 -17.46
CA ARG A 819 9.97 -10.25 -16.93
C ARG A 819 8.78 -11.18 -16.61
N THR A 820 7.72 -10.68 -15.99
CA THR A 820 6.46 -11.45 -15.75
C THR A 820 5.85 -11.96 -17.06
N ALA A 821 5.81 -11.13 -18.12
CA ALA A 821 5.24 -11.51 -19.42
C ALA A 821 6.00 -12.66 -20.12
N ASN A 822 7.26 -12.94 -19.72
CA ASN A 822 8.08 -14.05 -20.21
C ASN A 822 8.14 -15.24 -19.24
N SER A 823 7.43 -15.18 -18.10
CA SER A 823 7.34 -16.26 -17.11
C SER A 823 6.18 -17.23 -17.42
N ALA A 824 6.17 -18.39 -16.74
CA ALA A 824 5.14 -19.42 -16.91
C ALA A 824 3.96 -19.30 -15.92
N GLY A 825 3.95 -18.29 -15.04
CA GLY A 825 2.96 -18.16 -13.97
C GLY A 825 1.56 -17.82 -14.47
N ASP A 826 0.57 -18.61 -14.05
CA ASP A 826 -0.82 -18.52 -14.51
C ASP A 826 -1.66 -17.51 -13.69
N ALA A 827 -1.28 -17.25 -12.43
CA ALA A 827 -1.92 -16.29 -11.54
C ALA A 827 -1.29 -14.90 -11.69
N LEU A 828 -2.11 -13.86 -11.93
CA LEU A 828 -1.62 -12.54 -12.35
C LEU A 828 -2.34 -11.39 -11.65
N ALA A 829 -1.57 -10.38 -11.24
CA ALA A 829 -2.07 -9.11 -10.72
C ALA A 829 -1.85 -7.97 -11.72
N MET A 830 -2.92 -7.32 -12.13
CA MET A 830 -2.86 -5.98 -12.73
C MET A 830 -2.73 -4.94 -11.62
N TRP A 831 -1.49 -4.51 -11.37
CA TRP A 831 -1.14 -3.54 -10.35
C TRP A 831 -1.15 -2.12 -10.93
N GLN A 832 -2.15 -1.33 -10.56
CA GLN A 832 -2.30 0.04 -11.05
C GLN A 832 -1.48 1.00 -10.18
N LEU A 833 -0.61 1.79 -10.82
CA LEU A 833 0.15 2.81 -10.10
C LEU A 833 -0.77 3.97 -9.71
N GLY A 834 -0.60 4.44 -8.48
CA GLY A 834 -1.31 5.60 -7.97
C GLY A 834 -0.56 6.91 -8.28
N ARG A 835 -1.27 7.93 -8.76
CA ARG A 835 -0.76 9.29 -8.93
C ARG A 835 -1.23 10.19 -7.79
N LYS A 836 -0.32 11.00 -7.24
CA LYS A 836 -0.66 11.95 -6.17
C LYS A 836 -1.35 13.17 -6.75
N ILE A 837 -2.63 13.36 -6.43
CA ILE A 837 -3.42 14.52 -6.87
C ILE A 837 -3.14 15.71 -5.92
N PRO A 838 -2.66 16.87 -6.43
CA PRO A 838 -2.46 18.07 -5.61
C PRO A 838 -3.78 18.56 -5.00
N ALA A 839 -3.70 19.11 -3.80
CA ALA A 839 -4.87 19.60 -3.09
C ALA A 839 -5.36 20.97 -3.59
N ILE A 840 -6.57 21.34 -3.17
CA ILE A 840 -7.21 22.61 -3.52
C ILE A 840 -7.13 23.58 -2.34
N GLU A 841 -6.26 24.57 -2.45
CA GLU A 841 -6.12 25.66 -1.48
C GLU A 841 -7.17 26.75 -1.74
N ASN A 842 -8.39 26.57 -1.23
CA ASN A 842 -9.44 27.59 -1.27
C ASN A 842 -10.29 27.56 0.01
N SER A 843 -10.66 28.75 0.51
CA SER A 843 -11.43 28.94 1.76
C SER A 843 -12.79 28.22 1.85
N ALA A 844 -13.35 27.73 0.74
CA ALA A 844 -14.55 26.89 0.71
C ALA A 844 -14.28 25.44 1.17
N PHE A 845 -13.04 24.96 1.06
CA PHE A 845 -12.64 23.60 1.38
C PHE A 845 -12.09 23.49 2.81
N ALA A 846 -12.16 22.29 3.39
CA ALA A 846 -11.61 22.02 4.73
C ALA A 846 -10.09 21.89 4.68
N ALA A 847 -9.39 22.39 5.71
CA ALA A 847 -7.91 22.33 5.78
C ALA A 847 -7.36 20.90 5.75
N ALA A 848 -8.11 19.90 6.23
CA ALA A 848 -7.76 18.49 6.13
C ALA A 848 -7.71 17.95 4.68
N SER A 849 -8.30 18.66 3.72
CA SER A 849 -8.21 18.34 2.29
C SER A 849 -6.94 18.88 1.61
N ALA A 850 -6.11 19.68 2.32
CA ALA A 850 -4.86 20.24 1.82
C ALA A 850 -3.73 19.20 1.64
N ALA A 851 -3.87 18.00 2.20
CA ALA A 851 -2.96 16.89 1.92
C ALA A 851 -3.35 16.22 0.60
N GLY A 852 -2.56 16.45 -0.46
CA GLY A 852 -2.73 15.77 -1.75
C GLY A 852 -2.62 14.24 -1.57
N ARG A 853 -3.63 13.50 -2.02
CA ARG A 853 -3.76 12.05 -1.83
C ARG A 853 -3.33 11.26 -3.05
N LEU A 854 -3.02 9.99 -2.84
CA LEU A 854 -2.89 9.02 -3.92
C LEU A 854 -4.27 8.81 -4.57
N ALA A 855 -4.27 8.48 -5.86
CA ALA A 855 -5.44 8.19 -6.65
C ALA A 855 -5.06 7.24 -7.79
N PRO A 856 -5.88 6.23 -8.12
CA PRO A 856 -5.57 5.34 -9.22
C PRO A 856 -5.69 6.10 -10.56
N VAL A 857 -4.84 5.75 -11.53
CA VAL A 857 -4.84 6.36 -12.87
C VAL A 857 -5.65 5.52 -13.85
N ALA A 858 -6.47 6.19 -14.66
CA ALA A 858 -7.27 5.59 -15.73
C ALA A 858 -6.92 6.17 -17.10
N ASN A 859 -6.89 5.32 -18.13
CA ASN A 859 -6.88 5.74 -19.54
C ASN A 859 -8.13 5.21 -20.25
N PRO A 860 -9.15 6.05 -20.50
CA PRO A 860 -10.39 5.61 -21.15
C PRO A 860 -10.24 5.02 -22.57
N LYS A 861 -9.06 5.12 -23.20
CA LYS A 861 -8.74 4.45 -24.48
C LYS A 861 -8.12 3.05 -24.32
N GLN A 862 -7.59 2.73 -23.15
CA GLN A 862 -6.83 1.49 -22.88
C GLN A 862 -7.49 0.61 -21.81
N VAL A 863 -8.78 0.87 -21.50
CA VAL A 863 -9.57 0.08 -20.56
C VAL A 863 -9.53 -1.39 -20.96
N GLY A 864 -9.09 -2.24 -20.03
CA GLY A 864 -8.97 -3.67 -20.26
C GLY A 864 -7.78 -4.14 -21.09
N ALA A 865 -6.86 -3.27 -21.55
CA ALA A 865 -5.70 -3.69 -22.34
C ALA A 865 -4.87 -4.79 -21.64
N GLY A 866 -4.52 -4.59 -20.35
CA GLY A 866 -3.83 -5.62 -19.57
C GLY A 866 -4.66 -6.90 -19.36
N LEU A 867 -5.99 -6.79 -19.21
CA LEU A 867 -6.92 -7.91 -19.03
C LEU A 867 -6.98 -8.78 -20.32
N THR A 868 -6.98 -8.13 -21.49
CA THR A 868 -6.96 -8.80 -22.79
C THR A 868 -5.61 -9.49 -23.04
N SER A 869 -4.51 -8.93 -22.55
CA SER A 869 -3.19 -9.58 -22.59
C SER A 869 -3.08 -10.87 -21.77
N ASN A 870 -3.92 -11.05 -20.74
CA ASN A 870 -4.05 -12.32 -20.00
C ASN A 870 -4.68 -13.38 -20.90
N THR A 871 -5.79 -13.04 -21.56
CA THR A 871 -6.48 -13.92 -22.51
C THR A 871 -5.59 -14.30 -23.69
N TYR A 872 -4.76 -13.37 -24.18
CA TYR A 872 -3.81 -13.66 -25.27
C TYR A 872 -2.76 -14.71 -24.91
N ARG A 873 -2.29 -14.72 -23.66
CA ARG A 873 -1.39 -15.76 -23.12
C ARG A 873 -2.09 -17.10 -22.87
N GLY A 874 -3.41 -17.13 -22.87
CA GLY A 874 -4.21 -18.33 -22.60
C GLY A 874 -4.36 -18.68 -21.12
N SER A 875 -3.98 -17.79 -20.21
CA SER A 875 -4.03 -18.01 -18.75
C SER A 875 -5.47 -18.27 -18.26
N THR A 876 -5.61 -19.24 -17.37
CA THR A 876 -6.87 -19.56 -16.66
C THR A 876 -6.77 -19.37 -15.15
N GLY A 877 -5.56 -19.10 -14.62
CA GLY A 877 -5.33 -18.86 -13.19
C GLY A 877 -6.00 -17.59 -12.66
N PRO A 878 -6.00 -17.36 -11.34
CA PRO A 878 -6.58 -16.17 -10.72
C PRO A 878 -6.12 -14.85 -11.34
N LEU A 879 -7.04 -13.89 -11.43
CA LEU A 879 -6.78 -12.55 -11.95
C LEU A 879 -7.18 -11.50 -10.92
N MET A 880 -6.20 -10.76 -10.41
CA MET A 880 -6.38 -9.68 -9.44
C MET A 880 -6.21 -8.31 -10.12
N VAL A 881 -7.00 -7.31 -9.74
CA VAL A 881 -6.89 -5.92 -10.22
C VAL A 881 -6.95 -4.95 -9.03
N GLY A 882 -6.03 -3.99 -8.97
CA GLY A 882 -6.01 -2.97 -7.93
C GLY A 882 -4.60 -2.44 -7.71
N GLY A 883 -4.29 -1.94 -6.52
CA GLY A 883 -2.95 -1.46 -6.17
C GLY A 883 -2.98 -0.63 -4.90
N THR A 884 -1.94 0.17 -4.67
CA THR A 884 -1.80 1.05 -3.49
C THR A 884 -2.86 2.16 -3.39
N ALA A 885 -3.62 2.42 -4.45
CA ALA A 885 -4.76 3.35 -4.48
C ALA A 885 -6.12 2.65 -4.74
N GLY A 886 -6.16 1.31 -4.67
CA GLY A 886 -7.28 0.50 -5.13
C GLY A 886 -7.45 0.50 -6.68
N PRO A 887 -8.54 -0.06 -7.20
CA PRO A 887 -8.82 -0.15 -8.65
C PRO A 887 -9.36 1.16 -9.23
N ALA A 888 -8.92 1.51 -10.45
CA ALA A 888 -9.22 2.79 -11.10
C ALA A 888 -10.66 2.93 -11.64
N ASN A 889 -11.16 1.87 -12.27
CA ASN A 889 -12.34 1.93 -13.16
C ASN A 889 -13.58 1.30 -12.52
N LEU A 890 -13.85 1.59 -11.24
CA LEU A 890 -15.07 1.10 -10.58
C LEU A 890 -16.32 1.65 -11.30
N ALA A 891 -17.25 0.76 -11.63
CA ALA A 891 -18.45 1.01 -12.44
C ALA A 891 -18.21 1.48 -13.91
N ASP A 892 -17.03 1.24 -14.49
CA ASP A 892 -16.88 1.29 -15.96
C ASP A 892 -17.56 0.09 -16.64
N ASP A 893 -18.29 0.34 -17.74
CA ASP A 893 -19.03 -0.71 -18.43
C ASP A 893 -18.14 -1.63 -19.29
N GLN A 894 -17.06 -1.14 -19.91
CA GLN A 894 -16.19 -1.99 -20.73
C GLN A 894 -15.40 -2.96 -19.86
N GLN A 895 -14.82 -2.49 -18.75
CA GLN A 895 -14.14 -3.32 -17.78
C GLN A 895 -15.11 -4.30 -17.11
N ARG A 896 -16.31 -3.86 -16.70
CA ARG A 896 -17.35 -4.73 -16.10
C ARG A 896 -17.76 -5.87 -17.02
N LEU A 897 -17.98 -5.61 -18.31
CA LEU A 897 -18.35 -6.63 -19.28
C LEU A 897 -17.19 -7.60 -19.53
N LEU A 898 -15.95 -7.10 -19.64
CA LEU A 898 -14.76 -7.93 -19.83
C LEU A 898 -14.49 -8.85 -18.63
N LEU A 899 -14.49 -8.31 -17.40
CA LEU A 899 -14.26 -9.10 -16.19
C LEU A 899 -15.28 -10.24 -16.03
N ARG A 900 -16.56 -9.99 -16.33
CA ARG A 900 -17.61 -11.03 -16.35
C ARG A 900 -17.41 -12.07 -17.45
N LEU A 901 -16.90 -11.69 -18.62
CA LEU A 901 -16.54 -12.64 -19.68
C LEU A 901 -15.35 -13.52 -19.28
N LEU A 902 -14.37 -12.98 -18.54
CA LEU A 902 -13.23 -13.74 -18.03
C LEU A 902 -13.62 -14.69 -16.88
N ALA A 903 -14.55 -14.29 -16.00
CA ALA A 903 -15.10 -15.15 -14.94
C ALA A 903 -15.79 -16.42 -15.49
N ASN A 904 -16.36 -16.33 -16.70
CA ASN A 904 -17.04 -17.42 -17.41
C ASN A 904 -16.08 -18.47 -18.02
N ILE A 905 -14.77 -18.23 -18.00
CA ILE A 905 -13.75 -19.25 -18.31
C ILE A 905 -13.54 -20.05 -17.01
N PRO A 906 -13.80 -21.37 -16.95
CA PRO A 906 -13.70 -22.11 -15.69
C PRO A 906 -12.25 -22.20 -15.18
N ARG A 907 -12.07 -22.18 -13.84
CA ARG A 907 -10.76 -22.39 -13.20
C ARG A 907 -10.21 -23.77 -13.60
N GLY A 908 -9.00 -23.83 -14.12
CA GLY A 908 -8.33 -25.09 -14.48
C GLY A 908 -8.85 -25.80 -15.74
N ALA A 909 -9.60 -25.11 -16.62
CA ALA A 909 -10.09 -25.71 -17.87
C ALA A 909 -8.94 -26.11 -18.82
N GLU A 910 -8.90 -27.37 -19.27
CA GLU A 910 -7.81 -27.89 -20.11
C GLU A 910 -7.67 -27.15 -21.45
N PRO A 911 -6.50 -26.56 -21.78
CA PRO A 911 -6.28 -25.93 -23.08
C PRO A 911 -6.18 -26.98 -24.20
N VAL A 912 -7.00 -26.81 -25.24
CA VAL A 912 -7.06 -27.70 -26.40
C VAL A 912 -6.04 -27.26 -27.44
N GLY A 913 -4.84 -27.84 -27.36
CA GLY A 913 -3.72 -27.52 -28.23
C GLY A 913 -3.03 -26.20 -27.87
N LYS A 914 -2.21 -25.68 -28.78
CA LYS A 914 -1.54 -24.37 -28.62
C LYS A 914 -2.44 -23.25 -29.14
N SER A 915 -2.42 -22.11 -28.45
CA SER A 915 -3.03 -20.85 -28.92
C SER A 915 -2.60 -20.54 -30.36
N ILE A 916 -3.55 -20.24 -31.23
CA ILE A 916 -3.28 -19.78 -32.58
C ILE A 916 -3.20 -18.26 -32.56
N ILE A 917 -2.03 -17.75 -32.92
CA ILE A 917 -1.70 -16.33 -32.89
C ILE A 917 -1.43 -15.87 -34.33
N GLU A 918 -2.18 -14.87 -34.77
CA GLU A 918 -1.96 -14.13 -36.02
C GLU A 918 -2.16 -12.65 -35.68
N GLN A 919 -1.08 -11.86 -35.61
CA GLN A 919 -1.12 -10.61 -34.84
C GLN A 919 -2.10 -9.57 -35.41
N PRO A 920 -2.90 -8.90 -34.56
CA PRO A 920 -2.84 -8.90 -33.08
C PRO A 920 -3.79 -9.92 -32.41
N VAL A 921 -4.39 -10.84 -33.16
CA VAL A 921 -5.45 -11.73 -32.70
C VAL A 921 -4.88 -13.04 -32.15
N SER A 922 -5.44 -13.52 -31.04
CA SER A 922 -5.27 -14.90 -30.58
C SER A 922 -6.59 -15.66 -30.56
N VAL A 923 -6.49 -16.98 -30.72
CA VAL A 923 -7.58 -17.93 -30.52
C VAL A 923 -7.08 -19.06 -29.62
N GLN A 924 -7.66 -19.18 -28.42
CA GLN A 924 -7.42 -20.29 -27.50
C GLN A 924 -8.74 -21.05 -27.27
N ALA A 925 -8.65 -22.37 -27.12
CA ALA A 925 -9.78 -23.24 -26.86
C ALA A 925 -9.57 -24.02 -25.56
N TYR A 926 -10.65 -24.28 -24.82
CA TYR A 926 -10.65 -24.95 -23.53
C TYR A 926 -11.76 -26.01 -23.49
N ARG A 927 -11.45 -27.22 -23.02
CA ARG A 927 -12.42 -28.32 -22.90
C ARG A 927 -13.20 -28.21 -21.60
N LEU A 928 -14.52 -28.39 -21.67
CA LEU A 928 -15.42 -28.43 -20.52
C LEU A 928 -16.37 -29.63 -20.63
N GLY A 929 -15.86 -30.82 -20.28
CA GLY A 929 -16.59 -32.08 -20.49
C GLY A 929 -16.85 -32.31 -21.98
N GLU A 930 -18.12 -32.43 -22.36
CA GLU A 930 -18.55 -32.53 -23.76
C GLU A 930 -18.55 -31.17 -24.50
N GLU A 931 -18.49 -30.03 -23.81
CA GLU A 931 -18.46 -28.69 -24.43
C GLU A 931 -17.03 -28.19 -24.70
N LEU A 932 -16.93 -27.15 -25.54
CA LEU A 932 -15.72 -26.35 -25.74
C LEU A 932 -16.03 -24.87 -25.50
N ILE A 933 -15.16 -24.18 -24.78
CA ILE A 933 -15.14 -22.72 -24.72
C ILE A 933 -13.97 -22.23 -25.58
N MET A 934 -14.24 -21.37 -26.56
CA MET A 934 -13.22 -20.74 -27.40
C MET A 934 -13.20 -19.24 -27.15
N THR A 935 -12.02 -18.72 -26.78
CA THR A 935 -11.76 -17.29 -26.65
C THR A 935 -11.11 -16.76 -27.92
N VAL A 936 -11.53 -15.56 -28.33
CA VAL A 936 -10.93 -14.80 -29.43
C VAL A 936 -10.63 -13.42 -28.90
N ALA A 937 -9.36 -13.02 -28.87
CA ALA A 937 -8.93 -11.76 -28.26
C ALA A 937 -8.14 -10.91 -29.25
N ASN A 938 -8.44 -9.62 -29.30
CA ASN A 938 -7.65 -8.62 -30.02
C ASN A 938 -6.82 -7.81 -29.02
N ASP A 939 -5.54 -8.16 -28.82
CA ASP A 939 -4.71 -7.47 -27.83
C ASP A 939 -3.97 -6.26 -28.46
N SER A 940 -4.74 -5.37 -29.08
CA SER A 940 -4.25 -4.14 -29.70
C SER A 940 -5.26 -2.99 -29.63
N PRO A 941 -4.80 -1.73 -29.75
CA PRO A 941 -5.67 -0.55 -29.71
C PRO A 941 -6.37 -0.28 -31.07
N TRP A 942 -6.46 -1.27 -31.96
CA TRP A 942 -7.01 -1.14 -33.31
C TRP A 942 -8.28 -1.97 -33.47
N SER A 943 -9.22 -1.54 -34.31
CA SER A 943 -10.31 -2.41 -34.76
C SER A 943 -9.77 -3.46 -35.75
N VAL A 944 -10.20 -4.70 -35.62
CA VAL A 944 -9.69 -5.83 -36.41
C VAL A 944 -10.83 -6.63 -37.04
N GLN A 945 -10.63 -7.09 -38.28
CA GLN A 945 -11.43 -8.14 -38.88
C GLN A 945 -10.59 -9.40 -38.99
N ALA A 946 -11.12 -10.53 -38.53
CA ALA A 946 -10.44 -11.82 -38.52
C ALA A 946 -11.32 -12.90 -39.15
N LYS A 947 -10.68 -13.90 -39.77
CA LYS A 947 -11.34 -15.08 -40.31
C LYS A 947 -10.66 -16.33 -39.76
N ILE A 948 -11.34 -17.00 -38.86
CA ILE A 948 -10.86 -18.22 -38.18
C ILE A 948 -11.30 -19.43 -39.00
N THR A 949 -10.40 -20.37 -39.23
CA THR A 949 -10.72 -21.66 -39.87
C THR A 949 -10.93 -22.70 -38.79
N LEU A 950 -12.17 -23.15 -38.62
CA LEU A 950 -12.56 -24.23 -37.72
C LEU A 950 -12.54 -25.57 -38.46
N ASN A 951 -11.93 -26.58 -37.87
CA ASN A 951 -12.13 -27.97 -38.24
C ASN A 951 -13.10 -28.61 -37.22
N VAL A 952 -14.18 -29.18 -37.71
CA VAL A 952 -15.31 -29.66 -36.90
C VAL A 952 -15.50 -31.15 -37.21
N SER A 953 -15.17 -32.05 -36.28
CA SER A 953 -15.20 -33.50 -36.55
C SER A 953 -16.62 -34.08 -36.55
N ALA A 954 -17.58 -33.40 -35.93
CA ALA A 954 -18.99 -33.76 -35.98
C ALA A 954 -19.87 -32.51 -35.87
N ARG A 955 -21.02 -32.51 -36.56
CA ARG A 955 -21.97 -31.39 -36.55
C ARG A 955 -22.24 -30.90 -35.12
N THR A 956 -22.13 -29.58 -34.94
CA THR A 956 -22.20 -28.88 -33.65
C THR A 956 -22.92 -27.54 -33.79
N THR A 957 -23.02 -26.83 -32.67
CA THR A 957 -23.63 -25.51 -32.54
C THR A 957 -22.80 -24.64 -31.59
N ALA A 958 -22.59 -23.38 -31.95
CA ALA A 958 -21.94 -22.38 -31.10
C ALA A 958 -22.90 -21.25 -30.70
N ALA A 959 -22.71 -20.74 -29.49
CA ALA A 959 -23.34 -19.51 -29.00
C ALA A 959 -22.28 -18.57 -28.43
N GLN A 960 -22.37 -17.29 -28.77
CA GLN A 960 -21.53 -16.26 -28.13
C GLN A 960 -22.00 -16.07 -26.68
N ILE A 961 -21.09 -16.23 -25.72
CA ILE A 961 -21.32 -15.80 -24.35
C ILE A 961 -21.28 -14.27 -24.33
N LYS A 962 -22.33 -13.64 -23.81
CA LYS A 962 -22.39 -12.22 -23.51
C LYS A 962 -22.73 -12.03 -22.04
N SER A 963 -22.17 -10.99 -21.43
CA SER A 963 -22.61 -10.56 -20.10
C SER A 963 -23.98 -9.89 -20.23
N GLY A 964 -25.05 -10.64 -19.93
CA GLY A 964 -26.45 -10.22 -20.04
C GLY A 964 -27.26 -11.18 -20.91
N GLU A 965 -28.41 -11.67 -20.40
CA GLU A 965 -29.03 -12.95 -20.76
C GLU A 965 -29.60 -13.14 -22.18
N LYS A 966 -29.45 -12.18 -23.10
CA LYS A 966 -29.95 -12.35 -24.48
C LYS A 966 -29.04 -13.25 -25.31
N ALA A 967 -29.28 -14.55 -25.19
CA ALA A 967 -28.71 -15.60 -26.03
C ALA A 967 -28.77 -15.22 -27.51
N MET A 968 -27.60 -15.14 -28.15
CA MET A 968 -27.46 -14.89 -29.58
C MET A 968 -28.04 -16.07 -30.40
N PRO A 969 -28.43 -15.84 -31.66
CA PRO A 969 -28.78 -16.94 -32.57
C PRO A 969 -27.68 -18.00 -32.61
N VAL A 970 -28.04 -19.23 -32.25
CA VAL A 970 -27.15 -20.39 -32.20
C VAL A 970 -26.70 -20.76 -33.61
N VAL A 971 -25.39 -20.66 -33.88
CA VAL A 971 -24.81 -20.93 -35.21
C VAL A 971 -24.46 -22.40 -35.31
N SER A 972 -25.09 -23.15 -36.22
CA SER A 972 -24.72 -24.55 -36.49
C SER A 972 -23.57 -24.63 -37.47
N TYR A 973 -22.54 -25.39 -37.11
CA TYR A 973 -21.42 -25.74 -37.98
C TYR A 973 -21.57 -27.17 -38.49
N ALA A 974 -21.34 -27.35 -39.79
CA ALA A 974 -21.26 -28.65 -40.43
C ALA A 974 -19.92 -29.33 -40.13
N GLU A 975 -19.86 -30.63 -40.37
CA GLU A 975 -18.63 -31.43 -40.32
C GLU A 975 -17.62 -30.97 -41.39
N GLY A 976 -16.33 -31.01 -41.07
CA GLY A 976 -15.23 -30.56 -41.91
C GLY A 976 -14.78 -29.11 -41.64
N LEU A 977 -14.20 -28.47 -42.66
CA LEU A 977 -13.63 -27.12 -42.54
C LEU A 977 -14.71 -26.04 -42.73
N SER A 978 -14.91 -25.24 -41.69
CA SER A 978 -15.83 -24.09 -41.67
C SER A 978 -15.07 -22.78 -41.46
N ALA A 979 -15.41 -21.74 -42.20
CA ALA A 979 -14.86 -20.40 -42.02
C ALA A 979 -15.74 -19.55 -41.11
N TRP A 980 -15.16 -19.01 -40.04
CA TRP A 980 -15.83 -18.21 -39.02
C TRP A 980 -15.30 -16.77 -39.05
N PRO A 981 -16.06 -15.79 -39.57
CA PRO A 981 -15.68 -14.38 -39.55
C PRO A 981 -15.96 -13.76 -38.17
N VAL A 982 -15.01 -13.00 -37.66
CA VAL A 982 -15.10 -12.26 -36.39
C VAL A 982 -14.66 -10.81 -36.62
N LYS A 983 -15.38 -9.85 -36.03
CA LYS A 983 -14.94 -8.46 -35.91
C LYS A 983 -14.70 -8.17 -34.43
N LEU A 984 -13.59 -7.51 -34.13
CA LEU A 984 -13.14 -7.16 -32.78
C LEU A 984 -12.85 -5.67 -32.72
N SER A 985 -13.38 -5.00 -31.71
CA SER A 985 -13.01 -3.64 -31.29
C SER A 985 -11.62 -3.65 -30.61
N PRO A 986 -10.99 -2.47 -30.41
CA PRO A 986 -9.77 -2.33 -29.61
C PRO A 986 -9.90 -3.06 -28.27
N TYR A 987 -8.91 -3.88 -27.92
CA TYR A 987 -8.87 -4.69 -26.69
C TYR A 987 -10.07 -5.63 -26.44
N GLU A 988 -10.91 -5.92 -27.44
CA GLU A 988 -12.08 -6.79 -27.27
C GLU A 988 -11.71 -8.28 -27.12
N VAL A 989 -12.35 -8.94 -26.15
CA VAL A 989 -12.39 -10.40 -26.01
C VAL A 989 -13.81 -10.90 -26.29
N GLN A 990 -13.95 -11.86 -27.18
CA GLN A 990 -15.19 -12.61 -27.38
C GLN A 990 -15.01 -14.05 -26.92
N VAL A 991 -16.02 -14.57 -26.20
CA VAL A 991 -16.05 -15.95 -25.70
C VAL A 991 -17.23 -16.67 -26.35
N HIS A 992 -16.99 -17.86 -26.90
CA HIS A 992 -18.00 -18.65 -27.61
C HIS A 992 -18.02 -20.08 -27.09
N ARG A 993 -19.21 -20.57 -26.73
CA ARG A 993 -19.45 -21.93 -26.23
C ARG A 993 -19.95 -22.81 -27.36
N PHE A 994 -19.26 -23.92 -27.63
CA PHE A 994 -19.65 -24.95 -28.59
C PHE A 994 -20.21 -26.16 -27.84
N ALA A 995 -21.37 -26.67 -28.29
CA ALA A 995 -22.06 -27.82 -27.70
C ALA A 995 -21.38 -29.19 -27.97
N LYS A 996 -20.16 -29.19 -28.52
CA LYS A 996 -19.28 -30.36 -28.69
C LYS A 996 -17.82 -29.93 -28.59
N ASN A 997 -17.00 -30.77 -27.96
CA ASN A 997 -15.57 -30.56 -27.80
C ASN A 997 -14.70 -30.94 -29.02
N GLU A 998 -15.31 -31.56 -30.04
CA GLU A 998 -14.68 -32.00 -31.29
C GLU A 998 -14.49 -30.86 -32.32
N VAL A 999 -14.04 -29.69 -31.85
CA VAL A 999 -13.81 -28.49 -32.67
C VAL A 999 -12.40 -27.97 -32.41
N ALA A 1000 -11.63 -27.77 -33.47
CA ALA A 1000 -10.30 -27.16 -33.41
C ALA A 1000 -10.23 -25.93 -34.31
N ALA A 1001 -9.71 -24.82 -33.79
CA ALA A 1001 -9.17 -23.79 -34.68
C ALA A 1001 -7.93 -24.35 -35.40
N THR A 1002 -7.73 -23.99 -36.66
CA THR A 1002 -6.63 -24.50 -37.51
C THR A 1002 -5.85 -23.42 -38.26
N GLY A 1003 -6.35 -22.19 -38.24
CA GLY A 1003 -5.68 -21.02 -38.80
C GLY A 1003 -6.53 -19.76 -38.60
N VAL A 1004 -5.88 -18.60 -38.63
CA VAL A 1004 -6.50 -17.28 -38.53
C VAL A 1004 -5.93 -16.44 -39.66
N VAL A 1005 -6.77 -15.61 -40.29
CA VAL A 1005 -6.34 -14.57 -41.24
C VAL A 1005 -6.84 -13.23 -40.71
N VAL A 1006 -5.92 -12.29 -40.52
CA VAL A 1006 -6.20 -10.94 -39.99
C VAL A 1006 -6.23 -9.89 -41.09
N GLN A 1007 -7.13 -8.92 -40.97
CA GLN A 1007 -7.18 -7.71 -41.77
C GLN A 1007 -7.29 -6.47 -40.85
N LEU A 1008 -6.28 -5.61 -40.95
CA LEU A 1008 -6.17 -4.31 -40.28
C LEU A 1008 -6.40 -3.16 -41.27
N ASP A 1009 -6.61 -1.95 -40.76
CA ASP A 1009 -6.58 -0.73 -41.59
C ASP A 1009 -5.13 -0.41 -42.03
N PRO A 1010 -4.88 -0.11 -43.32
CA PRO A 1010 -3.58 0.38 -43.81
C PRO A 1010 -3.04 1.64 -43.12
N SER A 1011 -3.83 2.36 -42.32
CA SER A 1011 -3.35 3.45 -41.45
C SER A 1011 -2.40 2.97 -40.36
N VAL A 1012 -2.63 1.77 -39.80
CA VAL A 1012 -1.86 1.22 -38.67
C VAL A 1012 -0.38 1.13 -39.00
N ALA A 1013 -0.06 0.54 -40.17
CA ALA A 1013 1.31 0.42 -40.66
C ALA A 1013 1.99 1.79 -40.84
N LYS A 1014 1.25 2.83 -41.27
CA LYS A 1014 1.78 4.19 -41.46
C LYS A 1014 2.05 4.89 -40.12
N GLN A 1015 1.23 4.64 -39.11
CA GLN A 1015 1.41 5.22 -37.76
C GLN A 1015 2.62 4.60 -37.05
N LEU A 1016 2.73 3.26 -37.08
CA LEU A 1016 3.90 2.55 -36.55
C LEU A 1016 5.18 2.96 -37.30
N ALA A 1017 5.14 3.08 -38.63
CA ALA A 1017 6.30 3.57 -39.40
C ALA A 1017 6.78 4.95 -38.94
N LYS A 1018 5.85 5.87 -38.63
CA LYS A 1018 6.19 7.20 -38.09
C LYS A 1018 6.82 7.11 -36.70
N GLN A 1019 6.37 6.19 -35.84
CA GLN A 1019 6.96 6.00 -34.50
C GLN A 1019 8.34 5.32 -34.58
N CYS A 1020 8.52 4.32 -35.46
CA CYS A 1020 9.85 3.77 -35.76
C CYS A 1020 10.80 4.85 -36.28
N GLU A 1021 10.34 5.73 -37.18
CA GLU A 1021 11.16 6.84 -37.68
C GLU A 1021 11.57 7.83 -36.56
N LEU A 1022 10.68 8.15 -35.62
CA LEU A 1022 11.00 9.00 -34.46
C LEU A 1022 12.07 8.38 -33.54
N LEU A 1023 12.13 7.05 -33.47
CA LEU A 1023 13.16 6.29 -32.75
C LEU A 1023 14.48 6.21 -33.55
N GLU A 1024 14.41 5.86 -34.84
CA GLU A 1024 15.57 5.72 -35.75
C GLU A 1024 16.33 7.04 -35.98
N ARG A 1025 15.66 8.19 -35.81
CA ARG A 1025 16.27 9.52 -35.94
C ARG A 1025 17.13 9.93 -34.75
N ARG A 1026 17.02 9.28 -33.59
CA ARG A 1026 17.68 9.71 -32.34
C ARG A 1026 19.18 9.52 -32.40
N ASP A 1027 19.94 10.45 -31.82
CA ASP A 1027 21.39 10.31 -31.76
C ASP A 1027 21.80 9.41 -30.60
N LEU A 1028 22.13 8.18 -30.95
CA LEU A 1028 22.58 7.14 -30.03
C LEU A 1028 24.07 7.28 -29.65
N ASN A 1029 24.80 8.25 -30.21
CA ASN A 1029 26.23 8.43 -29.94
C ASN A 1029 26.48 9.09 -28.56
N PRO A 1030 27.27 8.47 -27.65
CA PRO A 1030 27.60 9.09 -26.37
C PRO A 1030 28.56 10.28 -26.46
N SER A 1031 29.52 10.26 -27.38
CA SER A 1031 30.75 11.07 -27.27
C SER A 1031 30.60 12.56 -27.60
N GLN A 1032 29.38 13.02 -27.88
CA GLN A 1032 29.06 14.41 -28.21
C GLN A 1032 28.12 15.08 -27.19
N ARG A 1033 27.90 14.45 -26.03
CA ARG A 1033 27.01 14.98 -25.00
C ARG A 1033 27.67 16.07 -24.15
N PRO A 1034 26.93 17.12 -23.77
CA PRO A 1034 27.43 18.14 -22.86
C PRO A 1034 27.63 17.57 -21.45
N LEU A 1035 28.36 18.33 -20.62
CA LEU A 1035 28.42 18.13 -19.17
C LEU A 1035 27.14 18.67 -18.52
N TYR A 1036 26.72 18.05 -17.43
CA TYR A 1036 25.59 18.47 -16.62
C TYR A 1036 25.95 19.75 -15.83
N ALA A 1037 25.51 20.89 -16.35
CA ALA A 1037 25.97 22.23 -15.94
C ALA A 1037 25.60 22.67 -14.51
N GLU A 1038 24.88 21.85 -13.75
CA GLU A 1038 24.54 22.06 -12.34
C GLU A 1038 25.75 21.94 -11.39
N VAL A 1039 26.82 21.24 -11.79
CA VAL A 1039 28.05 21.13 -10.97
C VAL A 1039 28.97 22.32 -11.23
N LEU A 1040 29.11 23.18 -10.23
CA LEU A 1040 29.92 24.40 -10.30
C LEU A 1040 31.38 24.13 -9.95
N ASN A 1041 32.29 24.79 -10.68
CA ASN A 1041 33.75 24.70 -10.49
C ASN A 1041 34.33 23.26 -10.51
N PRO A 1042 34.03 22.43 -11.52
CA PRO A 1042 34.46 21.02 -11.58
C PRO A 1042 35.97 20.81 -11.79
N SER A 1043 36.69 21.83 -12.26
CA SER A 1043 38.15 21.82 -12.44
C SER A 1043 38.90 22.65 -11.39
N PHE A 1044 38.23 23.03 -10.29
CA PHE A 1044 38.78 23.78 -9.14
C PHE A 1044 39.46 25.15 -9.41
N GLU A 1045 39.61 25.56 -10.67
CA GLU A 1045 40.34 26.76 -11.10
C GLU A 1045 39.85 28.08 -10.49
N LYS A 1046 38.55 28.17 -10.13
CA LYS A 1046 38.01 29.35 -9.45
C LYS A 1046 38.31 29.25 -7.96
N VAL A 1047 39.14 30.16 -7.45
CA VAL A 1047 39.54 30.24 -6.03
C VAL A 1047 39.21 31.59 -5.42
N ASP A 1048 39.24 31.64 -4.08
CA ASP A 1048 39.20 32.88 -3.31
C ASP A 1048 40.59 33.49 -3.09
N GLU A 1049 40.66 34.56 -2.28
CA GLU A 1049 41.91 35.24 -1.92
C GLU A 1049 42.89 34.36 -1.09
N GLN A 1050 42.43 33.24 -0.55
CA GLN A 1050 43.23 32.28 0.24
C GLN A 1050 43.65 31.06 -0.59
N SER A 1051 43.37 31.04 -1.90
CA SER A 1051 43.59 29.90 -2.80
C SER A 1051 42.79 28.64 -2.42
N GLN A 1052 41.59 28.82 -1.86
CA GLN A 1052 40.62 27.76 -1.62
C GLN A 1052 39.59 27.69 -2.75
N ALA A 1053 39.15 26.48 -3.13
CA ALA A 1053 38.22 26.29 -4.24
C ALA A 1053 36.81 26.87 -3.97
N LEU A 1054 36.37 27.80 -4.82
CA LEU A 1054 35.03 28.38 -4.75
C LEU A 1054 33.95 27.37 -5.15
N ASN A 1055 32.77 27.49 -4.52
CA ASN A 1055 31.63 26.59 -4.70
C ASN A 1055 31.91 25.12 -4.33
N TRP A 1056 32.86 24.86 -3.42
CA TRP A 1056 33.04 23.57 -2.76
C TRP A 1056 32.96 23.72 -1.24
N LEU A 1057 32.24 22.81 -0.59
CA LEU A 1057 32.19 22.67 0.86
C LEU A 1057 33.50 22.06 1.37
N SER A 1058 33.86 22.39 2.60
CA SER A 1058 35.20 22.23 3.19
C SER A 1058 36.32 23.08 2.56
N ALA A 1059 36.03 23.83 1.48
CA ALA A 1059 36.92 24.83 0.86
C ALA A 1059 38.39 24.35 0.69
N PRO A 1060 38.64 23.28 -0.10
CA PRO A 1060 39.98 22.72 -0.23
C PRO A 1060 40.99 23.71 -0.79
N THR A 1061 42.20 23.67 -0.23
CA THR A 1061 43.42 24.18 -0.86
C THR A 1061 43.61 23.52 -2.23
N VAL A 1062 44.04 24.30 -3.24
CA VAL A 1062 44.32 23.77 -4.57
C VAL A 1062 45.78 23.88 -4.98
N MET A 1063 46.30 22.87 -5.69
CA MET A 1063 47.66 22.83 -6.21
C MET A 1063 47.82 21.84 -7.38
N GLY A 1064 48.53 22.24 -8.43
CA GLY A 1064 49.09 21.33 -9.45
C GLY A 1064 48.07 20.52 -10.25
N GLY A 1065 47.31 21.19 -11.11
CA GLY A 1065 46.25 20.62 -11.96
C GLY A 1065 46.67 19.51 -12.94
N LEU A 1066 45.65 18.90 -13.56
CA LEU A 1066 45.75 18.03 -14.74
C LEU A 1066 45.58 18.86 -16.03
N ASP A 1067 44.43 19.54 -16.16
CA ASP A 1067 44.04 20.37 -17.31
C ASP A 1067 44.00 21.86 -16.93
N GLY A 1068 44.96 22.30 -16.10
CA GLY A 1068 45.01 23.64 -15.54
C GLY A 1068 46.22 23.86 -14.62
N GLU A 1069 46.18 24.92 -13.80
CA GLU A 1069 47.15 25.17 -12.73
C GLU A 1069 46.75 24.49 -11.41
N ARG A 1070 45.46 24.14 -11.23
CA ARG A 1070 44.87 23.84 -9.91
C ARG A 1070 44.10 22.50 -9.87
N ALA A 1071 44.36 21.71 -8.84
CA ALA A 1071 43.56 20.54 -8.44
C ALA A 1071 43.31 20.59 -6.92
N ALA A 1072 42.19 20.05 -6.42
CA ALA A 1072 41.90 20.03 -4.99
C ALA A 1072 42.78 19.02 -4.23
N GLN A 1073 43.40 19.47 -3.14
CA GLN A 1073 44.20 18.62 -2.25
C GLN A 1073 43.32 18.02 -1.13
N LEU A 1074 43.22 16.70 -1.07
CA LEU A 1074 42.54 15.97 -0.01
C LEU A 1074 43.57 15.21 0.84
N LYS A 1075 43.83 15.70 2.06
CA LYS A 1075 44.86 15.17 2.98
C LYS A 1075 44.26 14.78 4.32
N SER A 1076 44.69 13.66 4.91
CA SER A 1076 44.32 13.27 6.27
C SER A 1076 45.48 12.66 7.04
N ASP A 1077 45.58 13.00 8.33
CA ASP A 1077 46.59 12.48 9.26
C ASP A 1077 46.09 11.31 10.12
N GLY A 1078 44.88 10.79 9.88
CA GLY A 1078 44.36 9.62 10.58
C GLY A 1078 42.84 9.39 10.50
N PRO A 1079 41.99 10.21 11.16
CA PRO A 1079 40.59 9.85 11.42
C PRO A 1079 39.72 9.91 10.15
N SER A 1080 39.71 11.04 9.45
CA SER A 1080 39.20 11.22 8.08
C SER A 1080 39.23 12.71 7.69
N THR A 1081 39.20 12.99 6.38
CA THR A 1081 38.99 14.33 5.81
C THR A 1081 38.04 14.22 4.61
N ASN A 1082 37.18 15.22 4.37
CA ASN A 1082 36.29 15.20 3.19
C ASN A 1082 36.06 16.59 2.56
N ILE A 1083 35.77 16.57 1.25
CA ILE A 1083 35.30 17.72 0.46
C ILE A 1083 34.01 17.37 -0.27
N SER A 1084 33.15 18.35 -0.54
CA SER A 1084 31.89 18.07 -1.24
C SER A 1084 31.28 19.25 -2.00
N THR A 1085 30.36 18.98 -2.91
CA THR A 1085 29.63 20.02 -3.63
C THR A 1085 28.50 20.64 -2.76
N PRO A 1086 28.07 21.87 -3.07
CA PRO A 1086 26.75 22.36 -2.71
C PRO A 1086 25.64 21.43 -3.23
N PRO A 1087 24.43 21.48 -2.64
CA PRO A 1087 23.26 20.76 -3.14
C PRO A 1087 22.85 21.24 -4.55
N PHE A 1088 22.84 20.35 -5.54
CA PHE A 1088 22.46 20.64 -6.94
C PHE A 1088 21.28 19.76 -7.40
N LYS A 1089 20.62 20.07 -8.52
CA LYS A 1089 19.40 19.34 -8.93
C LYS A 1089 19.69 17.92 -9.44
N THR A 1090 18.84 16.94 -9.10
CA THR A 1090 18.88 15.59 -9.71
C THR A 1090 18.58 15.63 -11.22
N PRO A 1091 19.39 14.96 -12.08
CA PRO A 1091 19.06 14.67 -13.47
C PRO A 1091 17.67 14.03 -13.67
N ALA A 1092 16.89 14.54 -14.62
CA ALA A 1092 15.53 14.07 -14.91
C ALA A 1092 15.46 12.59 -15.38
N THR A 1093 16.58 12.09 -15.91
CA THR A 1093 16.83 10.72 -16.36
C THR A 1093 16.97 9.70 -15.21
N GLY A 1094 17.14 10.17 -13.96
CA GLY A 1094 17.52 9.35 -12.82
C GLY A 1094 18.92 8.73 -12.92
N GLN A 1095 19.76 9.21 -13.83
CA GLN A 1095 21.12 8.73 -14.06
C GLN A 1095 22.15 9.86 -13.95
N ALA A 1096 23.33 9.56 -13.42
CA ALA A 1096 24.49 10.42 -13.59
C ALA A 1096 25.76 9.58 -13.75
N ALA A 1097 26.62 9.95 -14.70
CA ALA A 1097 28.00 9.45 -14.75
C ALA A 1097 28.96 10.52 -14.28
N LEU A 1098 29.70 10.23 -13.21
CA LEU A 1098 30.83 11.01 -12.74
C LEU A 1098 32.13 10.45 -13.33
N THR A 1099 32.98 11.31 -13.85
CA THR A 1099 34.43 11.06 -13.98
C THR A 1099 35.15 12.00 -13.02
N ALA A 1100 36.14 11.48 -12.28
CA ALA A 1100 37.06 12.29 -11.50
C ALA A 1100 38.48 11.80 -11.76
N HIS A 1101 39.39 12.73 -12.03
CA HIS A 1101 40.79 12.41 -12.22
C HIS A 1101 41.47 12.49 -10.85
N LEU A 1102 42.15 11.41 -10.46
CA LEU A 1102 42.80 11.28 -9.16
C LEU A 1102 44.30 11.06 -9.35
N LYS A 1103 45.09 11.62 -8.44
CA LYS A 1103 46.53 11.39 -8.33
C LYS A 1103 46.92 11.17 -6.88
N VAL A 1104 47.43 9.98 -6.57
CA VAL A 1104 47.90 9.62 -5.23
C VAL A 1104 49.27 10.27 -4.97
N VAL A 1105 49.42 10.92 -3.81
CA VAL A 1105 50.68 11.57 -3.38
C VAL A 1105 51.34 10.77 -2.25
N ASP A 1106 50.56 10.40 -1.22
CA ASP A 1106 50.95 9.51 -0.11
C ASP A 1106 49.71 8.69 0.31
N LEU A 1107 49.86 7.45 0.76
CA LEU A 1107 48.74 6.60 1.18
C LEU A 1107 49.21 5.42 2.04
N SER A 1108 48.63 5.21 3.22
CA SER A 1108 48.93 4.07 4.09
C SER A 1108 48.18 2.79 3.67
N GLU A 1109 48.67 1.62 4.09
CA GLU A 1109 48.09 0.32 3.68
C GLU A 1109 46.65 0.09 4.17
N ASP A 1110 46.25 0.79 5.22
CA ASP A 1110 44.93 0.77 5.85
C ASP A 1110 44.00 1.91 5.37
N ALA A 1111 44.45 2.77 4.47
CA ALA A 1111 43.67 3.92 3.99
C ALA A 1111 42.59 3.56 2.96
N GLU A 1112 41.56 4.39 2.88
CA GLU A 1112 40.43 4.19 1.98
C GLU A 1112 39.94 5.54 1.45
N LEU A 1113 39.86 5.69 0.12
CA LEU A 1113 39.20 6.83 -0.51
C LEU A 1113 37.77 6.44 -0.88
N ARG A 1114 36.79 7.13 -0.32
CA ARG A 1114 35.37 6.96 -0.59
C ARG A 1114 34.83 8.11 -1.43
N LEU A 1115 33.98 7.74 -2.37
CA LEU A 1115 33.21 8.65 -3.20
C LEU A 1115 31.73 8.39 -2.93
N PHE A 1116 31.03 9.40 -2.45
CA PHE A 1116 29.60 9.37 -2.19
C PHE A 1116 28.85 10.26 -3.17
N VAL A 1117 27.68 9.81 -3.61
CA VAL A 1117 26.59 10.68 -4.06
C VAL A 1117 25.46 10.61 -3.04
N GLU A 1118 25.14 11.76 -2.45
CA GLU A 1118 24.25 11.90 -1.30
C GLU A 1118 22.99 12.69 -1.68
N GLN A 1119 21.81 12.21 -1.30
CA GLN A 1119 20.57 12.99 -1.42
C GLN A 1119 20.38 13.81 -0.14
N VAL A 1120 20.39 15.14 -0.26
CA VAL A 1120 20.67 16.07 0.85
C VAL A 1120 19.59 16.09 1.95
N ASP A 1121 18.34 15.81 1.60
CA ASP A 1121 17.19 15.80 2.53
C ASP A 1121 16.67 14.37 2.83
N SER A 1122 17.46 13.34 2.51
CA SER A 1122 17.02 11.93 2.54
C SER A 1122 17.37 11.18 3.83
N ARG A 1123 16.66 10.07 4.04
CA ARG A 1123 17.03 9.03 5.02
C ARG A 1123 17.61 7.77 4.37
N ALA A 1124 17.68 7.73 3.03
CA ALA A 1124 18.36 6.65 2.33
C ALA A 1124 19.88 6.70 2.61
N PRO A 1125 20.57 5.54 2.67
CA PRO A 1125 22.02 5.54 2.69
C PRO A 1125 22.57 6.11 1.36
N PRO A 1126 23.63 6.93 1.39
CA PRO A 1126 24.21 7.48 0.16
C PRO A 1126 24.91 6.40 -0.68
N SER A 1127 24.77 6.48 -2.00
CA SER A 1127 25.46 5.59 -2.94
C SER A 1127 26.97 5.84 -2.84
N CYS A 1128 27.72 4.83 -2.38
CA CYS A 1128 29.12 4.95 -1.99
C CYS A 1128 30.01 3.97 -2.76
N ILE A 1129 30.96 4.48 -3.54
CA ILE A 1129 32.08 3.70 -4.06
C ILE A 1129 33.27 3.79 -3.10
N ARG A 1130 33.97 2.66 -2.96
CA ARG A 1130 35.16 2.49 -2.13
C ARG A 1130 36.36 2.16 -3.00
N LEU A 1131 37.37 3.01 -2.98
CA LEU A 1131 38.69 2.75 -3.56
C LEU A 1131 39.63 2.43 -2.39
N SER A 1132 39.85 1.13 -2.15
CA SER A 1132 40.79 0.65 -1.14
C SER A 1132 42.23 0.98 -1.53
N ALA A 1133 43.11 1.14 -0.54
CA ALA A 1133 44.53 1.36 -0.78
C ALA A 1133 45.12 0.36 -1.80
N ALA A 1134 44.80 -0.93 -1.70
CA ALA A 1134 45.24 -1.96 -2.65
C ALA A 1134 44.93 -1.62 -4.13
N ARG A 1135 43.72 -1.13 -4.43
CA ARG A 1135 43.31 -0.76 -5.80
C ARG A 1135 43.96 0.55 -6.27
N LEU A 1136 44.35 1.41 -5.35
CA LEU A 1136 45.12 2.63 -5.62
C LEU A 1136 46.64 2.37 -5.68
N PHE A 1137 47.13 1.26 -5.11
CA PHE A 1137 48.54 0.87 -5.08
C PHE A 1137 49.03 0.17 -6.34
N GLU A 1138 48.16 -0.52 -7.07
CA GLU A 1138 48.51 -1.03 -8.41
C GLU A 1138 48.92 0.14 -9.33
N ASP A 1139 48.24 1.27 -9.19
CA ASP A 1139 48.48 2.52 -9.92
C ASP A 1139 49.63 3.39 -9.36
N GLN A 1140 49.94 3.34 -8.05
CA GLN A 1140 50.91 4.24 -7.40
C GLN A 1140 52.30 4.29 -8.06
N LYS A 1141 52.72 3.22 -8.73
CA LYS A 1141 54.04 3.08 -9.40
C LYS A 1141 54.29 4.10 -10.52
N SER A 1142 53.28 4.90 -10.88
CA SER A 1142 53.30 5.86 -11.98
C SER A 1142 53.45 7.34 -11.56
N GLN A 1143 52.94 7.72 -10.38
CA GLN A 1143 52.56 9.10 -10.04
C GLN A 1143 51.74 9.84 -11.13
N SER A 1144 51.02 9.13 -12.00
CA SER A 1144 50.18 9.72 -13.04
C SER A 1144 48.81 10.18 -12.50
N TRP A 1145 48.15 11.02 -13.29
CA TRP A 1145 46.72 11.27 -13.18
C TRP A 1145 45.96 10.13 -13.84
N ASN A 1146 45.08 9.47 -13.09
CA ASN A 1146 44.24 8.39 -13.61
C ASN A 1146 42.76 8.78 -13.51
N ALA A 1147 41.97 8.46 -14.54
CA ALA A 1147 40.54 8.75 -14.57
C ALA A 1147 39.75 7.62 -13.88
N TYR A 1148 38.99 7.95 -12.84
CA TYR A 1148 38.09 7.03 -12.15
C TYR A 1148 36.65 7.40 -12.47
N GLN A 1149 35.87 6.42 -12.97
CA GLN A 1149 34.57 6.65 -13.58
C GLN A 1149 33.46 5.86 -12.86
N PHE A 1150 32.31 6.50 -12.67
CA PHE A 1150 31.26 6.07 -11.75
C PHE A 1150 29.87 6.41 -12.29
N GLY A 1151 29.08 5.40 -12.63
CA GLY A 1151 27.65 5.53 -12.89
C GLY A 1151 26.84 5.42 -11.61
N VAL A 1152 26.10 6.48 -11.28
CA VAL A 1152 24.90 6.41 -10.45
C VAL A 1152 23.73 6.16 -11.38
N GLU A 1153 23.37 4.89 -11.57
CA GLU A 1153 22.18 4.52 -12.35
C GLU A 1153 20.87 4.66 -11.53
N ASP A 1154 20.98 5.04 -10.24
CA ASP A 1154 19.91 4.89 -9.25
C ASP A 1154 19.37 6.17 -8.58
N LEU A 1155 19.55 7.33 -9.21
CA LEU A 1155 19.12 8.59 -8.61
C LEU A 1155 17.60 8.66 -8.41
N PRO A 1156 17.13 9.28 -7.31
CA PRO A 1156 15.71 9.41 -7.02
C PRO A 1156 15.07 10.41 -7.99
N PHE A 1157 14.07 9.95 -8.74
CA PHE A 1157 13.41 10.71 -9.81
C PHE A 1157 12.59 11.93 -9.35
N ASP A 1158 12.44 12.13 -8.04
CA ASP A 1158 11.81 13.32 -7.46
C ASP A 1158 12.57 14.59 -7.92
N SER A 1159 11.93 15.38 -8.78
CA SER A 1159 12.50 16.61 -9.35
C SER A 1159 12.83 17.71 -8.31
N SER A 1160 12.37 17.56 -7.06
CA SER A 1160 12.73 18.41 -5.92
C SER A 1160 13.94 17.90 -5.13
N ALA A 1161 14.36 16.65 -5.33
CA ALA A 1161 15.54 16.08 -4.70
C ALA A 1161 16.82 16.82 -5.14
N LYS A 1162 17.72 16.99 -4.17
CA LYS A 1162 19.04 17.60 -4.40
C LYS A 1162 20.14 16.62 -4.07
N LEU A 1163 21.15 16.62 -4.92
CA LEU A 1163 22.32 15.76 -4.82
C LEU A 1163 23.54 16.54 -4.33
N ARG A 1164 24.46 15.82 -3.72
CA ARG A 1164 25.81 16.25 -3.37
C ARG A 1164 26.80 15.17 -3.78
N ILE A 1165 27.91 15.55 -4.37
CA ILE A 1165 29.09 14.67 -4.52
C ILE A 1165 30.02 14.94 -3.34
N ARG A 1166 30.52 13.89 -2.68
CA ARG A 1166 31.47 14.00 -1.55
C ARG A 1166 32.62 13.00 -1.69
N PHE A 1167 33.85 13.49 -1.61
CA PHE A 1167 35.06 12.67 -1.52
C PHE A 1167 35.53 12.66 -0.06
N GLU A 1168 35.81 11.48 0.49
CA GLU A 1168 36.22 11.26 1.88
C GLU A 1168 37.45 10.34 1.91
N LEU A 1169 38.56 10.82 2.46
CA LEU A 1169 39.77 10.03 2.70
C LEU A 1169 39.80 9.60 4.17
N ILE A 1170 39.98 8.30 4.40
CA ILE A 1170 40.05 7.66 5.72
C ILE A 1170 41.42 6.99 5.86
N GLY A 1171 41.97 6.97 7.08
CA GLY A 1171 43.36 6.59 7.31
C GLY A 1171 44.31 7.74 6.99
N LYS A 1172 45.60 7.44 6.84
CA LYS A 1172 46.62 8.46 6.57
C LYS A 1172 46.93 8.53 5.06
N GLY A 1173 46.89 9.72 4.49
CA GLY A 1173 47.28 9.91 3.10
C GLY A 1173 47.03 11.31 2.54
N GLU A 1174 47.35 11.46 1.25
CA GLU A 1174 47.19 12.66 0.46
C GLU A 1174 46.90 12.29 -1.00
N VAL A 1175 45.79 12.82 -1.53
CA VAL A 1175 45.32 12.60 -2.90
C VAL A 1175 44.94 13.94 -3.52
N LEU A 1176 45.34 14.17 -4.78
CA LEU A 1176 44.86 15.30 -5.58
C LEU A 1176 43.67 14.87 -6.44
N ILE A 1177 42.70 15.77 -6.60
CA ILE A 1177 41.43 15.55 -7.31
C ILE A 1177 41.25 16.68 -8.33
N ASP A 1178 41.04 16.34 -9.60
CA ASP A 1178 40.76 17.31 -10.66
C ASP A 1178 39.69 16.80 -11.64
N LYS A 1179 39.17 17.69 -12.49
CA LYS A 1179 38.31 17.41 -13.63
C LYS A 1179 37.16 16.47 -13.27
N VAL A 1180 36.30 16.98 -12.39
CA VAL A 1180 35.11 16.32 -11.83
C VAL A 1180 33.93 16.51 -12.80
N GLU A 1181 33.93 15.73 -13.87
CA GLU A 1181 32.96 15.78 -14.96
C GLU A 1181 31.70 14.99 -14.58
N VAL A 1182 30.52 15.62 -14.66
CA VAL A 1182 29.23 14.92 -14.54
C VAL A 1182 28.49 14.96 -15.88
N HIS A 1183 27.93 13.82 -16.28
CA HIS A 1183 26.89 13.72 -17.31
C HIS A 1183 25.57 13.29 -16.66
N ASP A 1184 24.46 13.70 -17.26
CA ASP A 1184 23.08 13.39 -16.88
C ASP A 1184 22.56 12.04 -17.41
N LEU A 1185 23.44 11.20 -17.95
CA LEU A 1185 23.14 9.85 -18.41
C LEU A 1185 24.38 8.97 -18.22
N VAL A 1186 24.21 7.79 -17.63
CA VAL A 1186 25.24 6.74 -17.66
C VAL A 1186 25.26 6.11 -19.05
N TYR A 1187 24.07 5.87 -19.60
CA TYR A 1187 23.91 5.23 -20.90
C TYR A 1187 23.83 6.24 -22.06
N PRO A 1188 24.58 6.12 -23.18
CA PRO A 1188 25.45 5.01 -23.62
C PRO A 1188 26.95 5.30 -23.47
N LEU A 1189 27.40 5.99 -22.41
CA LEU A 1189 28.81 6.41 -22.32
C LEU A 1189 29.76 5.18 -22.39
N ARG A 1190 30.81 5.27 -23.22
CA ARG A 1190 31.90 4.26 -23.32
C ARG A 1190 32.85 4.34 -22.10
N ILE A 1191 32.27 4.26 -20.92
CA ILE A 1191 32.93 4.35 -19.61
C ILE A 1191 33.31 2.97 -19.07
N TYR A 1192 32.59 1.91 -19.47
CA TYR A 1192 32.83 0.55 -19.02
C TYR A 1192 33.28 -0.37 -20.17
N PRO A 1193 34.13 -1.38 -19.91
CA PRO A 1193 34.45 -2.41 -20.91
C PRO A 1193 33.23 -3.14 -21.48
N GLU A 1194 32.12 -3.13 -20.74
CA GLU A 1194 30.84 -3.73 -21.12
C GLU A 1194 29.92 -2.78 -21.92
N SER A 1195 30.23 -1.47 -21.96
CA SER A 1195 29.38 -0.45 -22.61
C SER A 1195 29.10 -0.79 -24.07
N ASP A 1196 30.12 -1.22 -24.84
CA ASP A 1196 29.93 -1.56 -26.26
C ASP A 1196 28.93 -2.72 -26.48
N GLN A 1197 28.82 -3.68 -25.54
CA GLN A 1197 27.82 -4.74 -25.62
C GLN A 1197 26.40 -4.19 -25.43
N GLN A 1198 26.22 -3.29 -24.44
CA GLN A 1198 24.91 -2.68 -24.18
C GLN A 1198 24.51 -1.70 -25.31
N VAL A 1199 25.47 -0.96 -25.89
CA VAL A 1199 25.26 -0.10 -27.06
C VAL A 1199 24.84 -0.92 -28.29
N LEU A 1200 25.49 -2.06 -28.52
CA LEU A 1200 25.07 -3.00 -29.56
C LEU A 1200 23.67 -3.57 -29.28
N ALA A 1201 23.29 -3.79 -28.02
CA ALA A 1201 21.96 -4.26 -27.68
C ALA A 1201 20.86 -3.22 -27.94
N LEU A 1202 21.09 -1.91 -27.70
CA LEU A 1202 20.12 -0.88 -28.12
C LEU A 1202 20.04 -0.76 -29.65
N VAL A 1203 21.17 -0.79 -30.36
CA VAL A 1203 21.17 -0.76 -31.83
C VAL A 1203 20.45 -2.00 -32.39
N GLN A 1204 20.54 -3.16 -31.73
CA GLN A 1204 19.71 -4.32 -32.03
C GLN A 1204 18.23 -4.09 -31.69
N HIS A 1205 17.90 -3.48 -30.55
CA HIS A 1205 16.52 -3.19 -30.13
C HIS A 1205 15.81 -2.31 -31.17
N VAL A 1206 16.40 -1.17 -31.56
CA VAL A 1206 15.85 -0.29 -32.61
C VAL A 1206 15.65 -1.04 -33.93
N ARG A 1207 16.62 -1.89 -34.33
CA ARG A 1207 16.50 -2.75 -35.53
C ARG A 1207 15.40 -3.80 -35.40
N ARG A 1208 15.20 -4.42 -34.23
CA ARG A 1208 14.11 -5.38 -33.97
C ARG A 1208 12.74 -4.71 -34.05
N THR A 1209 12.60 -3.51 -33.47
CA THR A 1209 11.37 -2.70 -33.56
C THR A 1209 10.98 -2.45 -35.02
N ARG A 1210 11.97 -2.11 -35.87
CA ARG A 1210 11.75 -1.89 -37.29
C ARG A 1210 11.47 -3.20 -38.05
N GLN A 1211 12.22 -4.26 -37.76
CA GLN A 1211 12.03 -5.58 -38.35
C GLN A 1211 10.63 -6.15 -38.08
N ALA A 1212 10.08 -5.95 -36.88
CA ALA A 1212 8.71 -6.36 -36.54
C ALA A 1212 7.67 -5.66 -37.43
N LEU A 1213 7.84 -4.36 -37.69
CA LEU A 1213 6.98 -3.61 -38.62
C LEU A 1213 7.07 -4.14 -40.06
N ASP A 1214 8.29 -4.29 -40.58
CA ASP A 1214 8.52 -4.75 -41.95
C ASP A 1214 8.12 -6.24 -42.15
N ALA A 1215 8.01 -7.01 -41.06
CA ALA A 1215 7.49 -8.38 -41.02
C ALA A 1215 5.97 -8.47 -40.72
N HIS A 1216 5.25 -7.35 -40.69
CA HIS A 1216 3.82 -7.26 -40.35
C HIS A 1216 3.45 -7.72 -38.91
N GLN A 1217 4.43 -7.87 -38.01
CA GLN A 1217 4.24 -8.14 -36.59
C GLN A 1217 3.89 -6.84 -35.85
N TYR A 1218 2.73 -6.26 -36.21
CA TYR A 1218 2.34 -4.91 -35.80
C TYR A 1218 2.22 -4.75 -34.28
N ARG A 1219 1.84 -5.82 -33.57
CA ARG A 1219 1.74 -5.79 -32.11
C ARG A 1219 3.11 -5.87 -31.45
N ASP A 1220 4.01 -6.73 -31.93
CA ASP A 1220 5.39 -6.76 -31.41
C ASP A 1220 6.09 -5.42 -31.66
N CYS A 1221 5.85 -4.80 -32.82
CA CYS A 1221 6.30 -3.43 -33.10
C CYS A 1221 5.77 -2.43 -32.06
N LEU A 1222 4.48 -2.45 -31.74
CA LEU A 1222 3.88 -1.58 -30.71
C LEU A 1222 4.45 -1.86 -29.31
N ASN A 1223 4.59 -3.13 -28.91
CA ASN A 1223 5.17 -3.52 -27.63
C ASN A 1223 6.63 -3.05 -27.51
N LEU A 1224 7.42 -3.17 -28.59
CA LEU A 1224 8.80 -2.70 -28.64
C LEU A 1224 8.89 -1.17 -28.65
N LEU A 1225 7.97 -0.46 -29.31
CA LEU A 1225 7.88 1.01 -29.24
C LEU A 1225 7.47 1.51 -27.84
N ASN A 1226 6.60 0.77 -27.15
CA ASN A 1226 6.14 1.10 -25.79
C ASN A 1226 7.08 0.59 -24.69
N SER A 1227 8.18 -0.10 -25.02
CA SER A 1227 9.15 -0.55 -24.01
C SER A 1227 9.95 0.63 -23.45
N TYR A 1228 10.45 0.48 -22.22
CA TYR A 1228 11.22 1.51 -21.51
C TYR A 1228 12.33 2.11 -22.39
N TRP A 1229 13.14 1.26 -23.01
CA TRP A 1229 14.27 1.71 -23.83
C TRP A 1229 13.86 2.52 -25.07
N SER A 1230 12.71 2.22 -25.68
CA SER A 1230 12.21 3.02 -26.82
C SER A 1230 11.69 4.38 -26.37
N GLN A 1231 10.94 4.43 -25.27
CA GLN A 1231 10.45 5.68 -24.69
C GLN A 1231 11.62 6.56 -24.21
N PHE A 1232 12.60 5.97 -23.51
CA PHE A 1232 13.79 6.65 -22.97
C PHE A 1232 14.62 7.32 -24.09
N VAL A 1233 14.73 6.64 -25.23
CA VAL A 1233 15.42 7.14 -26.42
C VAL A 1233 14.60 8.20 -27.16
N ILE A 1234 13.27 8.18 -27.11
CA ILE A 1234 12.42 9.22 -27.70
C ILE A 1234 12.33 10.47 -26.80
N GLU A 1235 12.37 10.30 -25.47
CA GLU A 1235 12.22 11.36 -24.48
C GLU A 1235 13.54 12.11 -24.22
N TYR A 1236 14.62 11.40 -23.86
CA TYR A 1236 15.86 12.04 -23.37
C TYR A 1236 16.97 12.16 -24.39
N LEU A 1237 16.93 11.44 -25.52
CA LEU A 1237 17.96 11.54 -26.55
C LEU A 1237 17.56 12.55 -27.64
N PRO A 1238 18.48 13.45 -28.06
CA PRO A 1238 18.19 14.43 -29.10
C PRO A 1238 18.00 13.77 -30.46
N GLU A 1239 17.29 14.43 -31.37
CA GLU A 1239 17.30 14.02 -32.78
C GLU A 1239 18.68 14.26 -33.40
N THR A 1240 19.14 13.33 -34.25
CA THR A 1240 20.35 13.50 -35.05
C THR A 1240 20.21 14.78 -35.85
N LYS A 1241 21.11 15.75 -35.62
CA LYS A 1241 21.25 16.89 -36.54
C LYS A 1241 21.67 16.35 -37.90
N LEU A 1242 20.75 16.32 -38.85
CA LEU A 1242 21.08 16.22 -40.27
C LEU A 1242 21.96 17.42 -40.59
N VAL A 1243 23.28 17.18 -40.68
CA VAL A 1243 24.22 18.16 -41.21
C VAL A 1243 23.72 18.51 -42.61
N PRO A 1244 23.33 19.77 -42.88
CA PRO A 1244 23.01 20.18 -44.24
C PRO A 1244 24.27 19.93 -45.06
N ALA A 1245 24.19 19.08 -46.08
CA ALA A 1245 25.35 18.81 -46.94
C ALA A 1245 25.88 20.16 -47.43
N GLU A 1246 27.12 20.50 -47.05
CA GLU A 1246 27.68 21.82 -47.35
C GLU A 1246 27.58 22.04 -48.86
N THR A 1247 27.10 23.23 -49.24
CA THR A 1247 26.82 23.56 -50.64
C THR A 1247 28.12 23.72 -51.41
N VAL A 1248 28.74 22.59 -51.78
CA VAL A 1248 29.93 22.53 -52.64
C VAL A 1248 29.61 23.32 -53.91
N ALA A 1249 30.34 24.41 -54.10
CA ALA A 1249 30.09 25.33 -55.22
C ALA A 1249 30.19 24.56 -56.55
N PRO A 1250 29.29 24.83 -57.52
CA PRO A 1250 29.12 23.97 -58.68
C PRO A 1250 30.36 23.95 -59.58
N ALA A 1251 31.08 22.83 -59.55
CA ALA A 1251 32.10 22.50 -60.54
C ALA A 1251 31.46 22.20 -61.91
N ALA A 1252 32.25 22.33 -62.98
CA ALA A 1252 31.77 22.27 -64.37
C ALA A 1252 31.13 20.91 -64.75
N PRO A 1253 30.18 20.88 -65.70
CA PRO A 1253 29.31 19.72 -65.91
C PRO A 1253 29.96 18.58 -66.71
N THR A 1254 30.01 17.38 -66.14
CA THR A 1254 30.33 16.13 -66.85
C THR A 1254 29.32 15.02 -66.57
N LYS A 1255 28.38 14.85 -67.52
CA LYS A 1255 27.47 13.71 -67.83
C LYS A 1255 26.73 12.97 -66.68
N PRO A 1256 25.45 12.60 -66.89
CA PRO A 1256 24.66 11.96 -65.84
C PRO A 1256 25.08 10.52 -65.57
N VAL A 1257 25.26 10.19 -64.30
CA VAL A 1257 25.08 8.83 -63.75
C VAL A 1257 23.86 8.92 -62.82
N SER A 1258 22.93 7.97 -62.97
CA SER A 1258 21.68 7.95 -62.22
C SER A 1258 21.85 7.15 -60.92
N GLU A 1259 22.17 7.82 -59.83
CA GLU A 1259 22.02 7.25 -58.48
C GLU A 1259 21.04 8.09 -57.65
N SER A 1260 20.10 7.42 -57.00
CA SER A 1260 19.12 8.02 -56.12
C SER A 1260 19.78 8.46 -54.81
N THR A 1261 19.58 9.72 -54.40
CA THR A 1261 19.99 10.21 -53.07
C THR A 1261 19.17 9.57 -51.96
N SER A 1262 19.52 8.34 -51.58
CA SER A 1262 19.04 7.72 -50.34
C SER A 1262 19.69 8.38 -49.14
N THR A 1263 18.93 8.59 -48.07
CA THR A 1263 19.49 8.86 -46.74
C THR A 1263 20.52 7.79 -46.35
N PRO A 1264 21.62 8.15 -45.66
CA PRO A 1264 22.64 7.19 -45.26
C PRO A 1264 22.04 6.15 -44.32
N LYS A 1265 22.29 4.87 -44.59
CA LYS A 1265 21.63 3.79 -43.85
C LYS A 1265 22.25 3.64 -42.47
N LEU A 1266 21.49 3.08 -41.53
CA LEU A 1266 21.99 2.77 -40.18
C LEU A 1266 23.20 1.83 -40.21
N SER A 1267 23.37 1.01 -41.26
CA SER A 1267 24.57 0.21 -41.53
C SER A 1267 25.84 1.05 -41.69
N ASP A 1268 25.70 2.22 -42.30
CA ASP A 1268 26.81 3.06 -42.72
C ASP A 1268 27.25 3.94 -41.55
N ARG A 1269 26.27 4.52 -40.82
CA ARG A 1269 26.49 5.21 -39.54
C ARG A 1269 27.18 4.33 -38.50
N VAL A 1270 26.77 3.07 -38.37
CA VAL A 1270 27.41 2.07 -37.48
C VAL A 1270 28.81 1.66 -37.96
N ARG A 1271 29.16 1.89 -39.23
CA ARG A 1271 30.49 1.55 -39.76
C ARG A 1271 31.58 2.50 -39.28
N ASP A 1272 31.25 3.78 -39.10
CA ASP A 1272 32.18 4.78 -38.58
C ASP A 1272 32.24 4.79 -37.04
N TRP A 1273 31.21 4.26 -36.36
CA TRP A 1273 31.23 4.00 -34.91
C TRP A 1273 32.30 2.98 -34.46
N PHE A 1274 32.75 2.10 -35.35
CA PHE A 1274 33.82 1.12 -35.10
C PHE A 1274 35.21 1.59 -35.57
N ARG A 1275 35.38 2.89 -35.84
CA ARG A 1275 36.63 3.49 -36.36
C ARG A 1275 37.31 4.48 -35.41
N PHE A 1276 36.74 4.66 -34.22
CA PHE A 1276 37.26 5.44 -33.10
C PHE A 1276 37.01 4.66 -31.81
#